data_AF-A0AAF0EUZ5-F1
#
_entry.id   AF-A0AAF0EUZ5-F1
#
_cell.length_a   1.000
_cell.length_b   1.000
_cell.length_c   1.000
_cell.angle_alpha   90.00
_cell.angle_beta   90.00
_cell.angle_gamma   90.00
#
_symmetry.space_group_name_H-M   'P 1'
#
loop_
_entity.id
_entity.type
_entity.pdbx_description
1 polymer ?
#
loop_
_entity_poly.entity_id
_entity_poly.type
_entity_poly.pdbx_seq_one_letter_code
_entity_poly.pdbx_strand_id
1 'polypeptide(L)'
;MADEERVSKRKRSDSPDDAPRSTAENGEALRAALSKLAETRAGGAYVPPARLKALMAEVARADAGSVEYQRMSWEALRKSITGLVNKVAADNIKQVVPELFASANLIRGRGLFCRSIMHAQELSLPFTPVFAALAAIVNTKLPFVGELLVIRLVSQFRRSFRRNDKIKCHATLLFLAHLVNQRVVHELLALEILVLLLENPTDDSVELAVAFMREVGAFLTEEAPKACHSVFDRFRSVLYEGNISVRVQYMIEVLSQTRKDKFQDHPAIPEALDLVEEEDQITHQVSLDDQLQLEEGLNVFKPDPEFEANELKYQQIRAEILGEGSDEEDEEDEEDEEAVSEVEEAPTALEIQDRTETNLVNLRRTIYLVIMSSLDFEECVHKLLKLKVPEDQELELCNMVVECCSQERTYAKFYGHIGERLCKLQRRWSTLYEQSFRNYYDTIHRYETNRLRNIARFFGALFATDSISWASFEVVYMNEDDTTSSSRIFIKILMNEMQSLLGLPALAQRFREPSMQVYFENMFPLDHPRNTRFSINFFTSIGLGLVTEPMREYLQHATQVMRERREAEERSSAGKIVFKELLSKSSRSFLLTELLAQSSEPLLLTELLSQSSGPLLLTELLAQSSGPLVLAELLAQSSGPLVLAELLAQSSEPLLLTELLSQSSGPLLLTELLSQSSGPLVLAELLAQPSEPLVLAELLAQPSASPSGPLSHVSRPRLAFSATWGSSGASAAAASTASIEALMRRNHVRGPTSALTEFLASQGIRASEINAQGRQLRAAASQTVPDDAPAERPRIAPGASLEFDEDEAPFVPTEKRARTDSPPSDTPVAPPVTVRPGQPSECGRCHTRFSMNRYTRIEPGIGALCWQCNPKVPRTRVQAPRRPRAKPSRSGPSVGAVVDAAVQVPSLQSLCIQMVAAHIEHIHALGRLSERSLQDLSRVISKNRQLTPQILPLFLGAHITHVRLYDCSALPSSSFETLARLTPHARCIQLDYCGQLDDAAFRTFFEWHALTELDLYGPYLVRKEAWMDFLQARGAQLTTLRLRETPRFDLACVETLVAHAPHLRELRLAQMGALDDRGARLLAGLGALHTLDVSQPGVSQPGVPPASLTDAGVVPILDALGMQLRVLDLSKNDALTDATIVRLGPSLTHLVADGLVQVSPTAWVQALRTLTHLEQVSLVRCGITDKVLHTLAAHAPRLRVLNVNSNGDLTPAAFEALAAAAPPLERLDVGFVRCMDDAILTRIVDAIPTLRYVSLFGCPNVTRGVFSRPVTIVGRERRS
;
A
#
# COMPACT_ATOMS: atom_id res chain seq x y z
N MET A 1 -55.13 45.97 -14.46
CA MET A 1 -55.67 46.73 -13.31
C MET A 1 -56.04 45.70 -12.26
N ALA A 2 -55.60 45.91 -11.01
CA ALA A 2 -56.31 45.61 -9.76
C ALA A 2 -56.93 44.19 -9.65
N ASP A 3 -56.37 43.33 -8.80
CA ASP A 3 -56.80 43.14 -7.39
C ASP A 3 -57.90 42.08 -7.23
N GLU A 4 -57.77 41.36 -6.10
CA GLU A 4 -58.84 40.85 -5.25
C GLU A 4 -60.00 40.07 -5.89
N GLU A 5 -60.08 38.76 -5.59
CA GLU A 5 -61.23 38.15 -4.89
C GLU A 5 -61.16 36.61 -4.96
N ARG A 6 -60.90 35.96 -3.81
CA ARG A 6 -61.77 34.92 -3.21
C ARG A 6 -61.02 34.09 -2.15
N VAL A 7 -60.96 34.67 -0.95
CA VAL A 7 -60.95 33.93 0.30
C VAL A 7 -62.39 33.87 0.83
N SER A 8 -62.91 32.69 1.13
CA SER A 8 -63.56 32.36 2.42
C SER A 8 -64.51 31.15 2.34
N LYS A 9 -64.53 30.43 3.46
CA LYS A 9 -65.48 29.38 3.93
C LYS A 9 -65.09 27.93 3.62
N ARG A 10 -64.48 27.27 4.61
CA ARG A 10 -65.26 26.47 5.60
C ARG A 10 -64.38 25.94 6.74
N LYS A 11 -64.72 26.42 7.94
CA LYS A 11 -64.41 25.84 9.26
C LYS A 11 -65.60 24.93 9.64
N ARG A 12 -65.35 23.70 10.12
CA ARG A 12 -66.24 22.84 10.94
C ARG A 12 -65.31 21.80 11.59
N SER A 13 -64.81 22.00 12.82
CA SER A 13 -65.44 21.77 14.13
C SER A 13 -65.78 20.29 14.38
N ASP A 14 -65.01 19.68 15.27
CA ASP A 14 -65.10 18.31 15.80
C ASP A 14 -66.46 17.93 16.39
N SER A 15 -66.75 16.63 16.33
CA SER A 15 -67.36 15.89 17.43
C SER A 15 -66.81 14.46 17.51
N PRO A 16 -66.55 13.91 18.70
CA PRO A 16 -65.66 12.77 18.92
C PRO A 16 -66.44 11.54 19.36
N ASP A 17 -66.70 10.54 18.50
CA ASP A 17 -67.21 9.24 19.01
C ASP A 17 -67.23 8.04 18.02
N ASP A 18 -66.61 8.08 16.83
CA ASP A 18 -66.82 7.00 15.83
C ASP A 18 -65.56 6.45 15.11
N ALA A 19 -64.38 6.51 15.73
CA ALA A 19 -63.16 5.96 15.10
C ALA A 19 -62.22 5.21 16.06
N PRO A 20 -62.49 3.93 16.34
CA PRO A 20 -61.40 2.99 16.60
C PRO A 20 -61.41 1.73 15.71
N ARG A 21 -62.36 1.59 14.76
CA ARG A 21 -62.47 0.38 13.92
C ARG A 21 -61.88 0.48 12.50
N SER A 22 -61.78 1.66 11.90
CA SER A 22 -61.32 1.80 10.50
C SER A 22 -59.78 1.85 10.31
N THR A 23 -59.02 2.16 11.36
CA THR A 23 -57.56 2.20 11.33
C THR A 23 -56.92 0.82 11.46
N ALA A 24 -57.53 -0.09 12.25
CA ALA A 24 -57.05 -1.45 12.45
C ALA A 24 -57.22 -2.35 11.21
N GLU A 25 -58.36 -2.26 10.52
CA GLU A 25 -58.64 -3.02 9.28
C GLU A 25 -57.73 -2.60 8.12
N ASN A 26 -57.45 -1.29 7.99
CA ASN A 26 -56.47 -0.79 7.03
C ASN A 26 -55.04 -1.24 7.37
N GLY A 27 -54.68 -1.29 8.66
CA GLY A 27 -53.39 -1.83 9.13
C GLY A 27 -53.20 -3.31 8.81
N GLU A 28 -54.23 -4.15 9.00
CA GLU A 28 -54.20 -5.57 8.64
C GLU A 28 -54.07 -5.81 7.13
N ALA A 29 -54.77 -5.02 6.30
CA ALA A 29 -54.66 -5.09 4.85
C ALA A 29 -53.25 -4.71 4.35
N LEU A 30 -52.63 -3.68 4.94
CA LEU A 30 -51.25 -3.29 4.66
C LEU A 30 -50.24 -4.35 5.15
N ARG A 31 -50.45 -4.96 6.32
CA ARG A 31 -49.63 -6.10 6.81
C ARG A 31 -49.72 -7.31 5.88
N ALA A 32 -50.91 -7.66 5.40
CA ALA A 32 -51.09 -8.75 4.45
C ALA A 32 -50.40 -8.48 3.10
N ALA A 33 -50.45 -7.23 2.61
CA ALA A 33 -49.72 -6.80 1.42
C ALA A 33 -48.19 -6.85 1.61
N LEU A 34 -47.69 -6.46 2.78
CA LEU A 34 -46.28 -6.54 3.14
C LEU A 34 -45.78 -7.97 3.34
N SER A 35 -46.57 -8.85 3.97
CA SER A 35 -46.19 -10.27 4.12
C SER A 35 -46.01 -10.95 2.76
N LYS A 36 -46.90 -10.66 1.80
CA LYS A 36 -46.79 -11.11 0.41
C LYS A 36 -45.54 -10.57 -0.29
N LEU A 37 -45.12 -9.34 0.01
CA LEU A 37 -43.86 -8.76 -0.50
C LEU A 37 -42.63 -9.42 0.16
N ALA A 38 -42.69 -9.68 1.47
CA ALA A 38 -41.60 -10.29 2.25
C ALA A 38 -41.36 -11.77 1.93
N GLU A 39 -42.37 -12.50 1.46
CA GLU A 39 -42.27 -13.91 1.04
C GLU A 39 -41.57 -14.10 -0.31
N THR A 40 -41.48 -13.06 -1.14
CA THR A 40 -40.84 -13.16 -2.46
C THR A 40 -39.31 -13.12 -2.38
N ARG A 41 -38.69 -14.26 -2.04
CA ARG A 41 -37.24 -14.47 -2.24
C ARG A 41 -36.93 -14.51 -3.75
N ALA A 42 -36.15 -13.53 -4.20
CA ALA A 42 -35.46 -13.51 -5.50
C ALA A 42 -36.33 -13.36 -6.78
N GLY A 43 -36.98 -12.20 -6.95
CA GLY A 43 -37.38 -11.72 -8.30
C GLY A 43 -38.87 -11.50 -8.55
N GLY A 44 -39.70 -11.29 -7.54
CA GLY A 44 -41.11 -10.90 -7.70
C GLY A 44 -41.30 -9.38 -7.67
N ALA A 45 -41.85 -8.81 -8.75
CA ALA A 45 -42.31 -7.42 -8.92
C ALA A 45 -41.40 -6.29 -8.37
N TYR A 46 -40.68 -5.61 -9.26
CA TYR A 46 -39.98 -4.35 -8.94
C TYR A 46 -40.97 -3.30 -8.41
N VAL A 47 -40.90 -3.00 -7.11
CA VAL A 47 -41.62 -1.88 -6.50
C VAL A 47 -40.71 -0.65 -6.56
N PRO A 48 -41.13 0.46 -7.19
CA PRO A 48 -40.35 1.68 -7.25
C PRO A 48 -39.94 2.18 -5.84
N PRO A 49 -38.69 2.60 -5.61
CA PRO A 49 -38.18 2.97 -4.29
C PRO A 49 -39.00 4.04 -3.56
N ALA A 50 -39.54 5.02 -4.30
CA ALA A 50 -40.41 6.06 -3.73
C ALA A 50 -41.74 5.49 -3.22
N ARG A 51 -42.31 4.51 -3.95
CA ARG A 51 -43.54 3.83 -3.57
C ARG A 51 -43.32 2.89 -2.38
N LEU A 52 -42.17 2.22 -2.31
CA LEU A 52 -41.77 1.43 -1.15
C LEU A 52 -41.60 2.31 0.11
N LYS A 53 -40.94 3.46 -0.01
CA LYS A 53 -40.78 4.43 1.09
C LYS A 53 -42.11 4.98 1.59
N ALA A 54 -43.04 5.31 0.69
CA ALA A 54 -44.37 5.77 1.06
C ALA A 54 -45.16 4.67 1.81
N LEU A 55 -45.09 3.43 1.32
CA LEU A 55 -45.76 2.27 1.94
C LEU A 55 -45.13 1.93 3.31
N MET A 56 -43.82 2.09 3.45
CA MET A 56 -43.12 1.97 4.75
C MET A 56 -43.54 3.08 5.73
N ALA A 57 -43.71 4.32 5.25
CA ALA A 57 -44.15 5.44 6.09
C ALA A 57 -45.61 5.30 6.54
N GLU A 58 -46.49 4.76 5.68
CA GLU A 58 -47.88 4.44 6.02
C GLU A 58 -47.97 3.32 7.08
N VAL A 59 -47.10 2.31 6.99
CA VAL A 59 -47.04 1.20 7.96
C VAL A 59 -46.42 1.64 9.28
N ALA A 60 -45.38 2.48 9.25
CA ALA A 60 -44.80 3.07 10.46
C ALA A 60 -45.83 3.89 11.27
N ARG A 61 -46.76 4.57 10.58
CA ARG A 61 -47.86 5.32 11.23
C ARG A 61 -48.96 4.43 11.79
N ALA A 62 -49.10 3.22 11.28
CA ALA A 62 -50.15 2.30 11.70
C ALA A 62 -49.71 1.41 12.88
N ASP A 63 -48.49 0.85 12.83
CA ASP A 63 -47.97 -0.09 13.83
C ASP A 63 -46.43 -0.26 13.69
N ALA A 64 -45.66 0.60 14.38
CA ALA A 64 -44.20 0.67 14.28
C ALA A 64 -43.47 -0.55 14.88
N GLY A 65 -44.11 -1.29 15.78
CA GLY A 65 -43.56 -2.50 16.42
C GLY A 65 -43.68 -3.78 15.59
N SER A 66 -44.39 -3.78 14.46
CA SER A 66 -44.67 -4.99 13.68
C SER A 66 -43.41 -5.71 13.16
N VAL A 67 -43.41 -7.05 13.19
CA VAL A 67 -42.26 -7.88 12.79
C VAL A 67 -41.89 -7.66 11.31
N GLU A 68 -42.90 -7.45 10.45
CA GLU A 68 -42.71 -7.17 9.03
C GLU A 68 -42.05 -5.80 8.80
N TYR A 69 -42.44 -4.78 9.56
CA TYR A 69 -41.82 -3.45 9.52
C TYR A 69 -40.37 -3.51 10.02
N GLN A 70 -40.14 -4.17 11.15
CA GLN A 70 -38.79 -4.34 11.69
C GLN A 70 -37.86 -5.03 10.68
N ARG A 71 -38.33 -6.09 10.01
CA ARG A 71 -37.54 -6.82 9.00
C ARG A 71 -37.20 -5.96 7.79
N MET A 72 -38.16 -5.19 7.30
CA MET A 72 -37.96 -4.27 6.17
C MET A 72 -37.04 -3.10 6.56
N SER A 73 -37.17 -2.57 7.78
CA SER A 73 -36.26 -1.55 8.33
C SER A 73 -34.82 -2.07 8.45
N TRP A 74 -34.65 -3.35 8.84
CA TRP A 74 -33.35 -4.01 8.93
C TRP A 74 -32.69 -4.20 7.55
N GLU A 75 -33.47 -4.57 6.53
CA GLU A 75 -32.97 -4.66 5.15
C GLU A 75 -32.59 -3.28 4.58
N ALA A 76 -33.38 -2.24 4.88
CA ALA A 76 -33.05 -0.87 4.50
C ALA A 76 -31.77 -0.39 5.20
N LEU A 77 -31.63 -0.65 6.50
CA LEU A 77 -30.44 -0.34 7.30
C LEU A 77 -29.20 -1.01 6.71
N ARG A 78 -29.28 -2.31 6.40
CA ARG A 78 -28.19 -3.06 5.76
C ARG A 78 -27.77 -2.44 4.42
N LYS A 79 -28.75 -2.07 3.57
CA LYS A 79 -28.46 -1.43 2.27
C LYS A 79 -27.85 -0.05 2.43
N SER A 80 -28.32 0.75 3.41
CA SER A 80 -27.78 2.08 3.70
C SER A 80 -26.32 2.00 4.13
N ILE A 81 -26.02 1.18 5.16
CA ILE A 81 -24.66 0.98 5.67
C ILE A 81 -23.72 0.50 4.56
N THR A 82 -24.10 -0.54 3.80
CA THR A 82 -23.26 -1.03 2.70
C THR A 82 -23.10 -0.01 1.58
N GLY A 83 -24.13 0.80 1.30
CA GLY A 83 -24.05 1.89 0.33
C GLY A 83 -23.08 2.98 0.75
N LEU A 84 -23.12 3.41 2.01
CA LEU A 84 -22.24 4.45 2.56
C LEU A 84 -20.79 3.99 2.67
N VAL A 85 -20.56 2.77 3.19
CA VAL A 85 -19.22 2.18 3.27
C VAL A 85 -18.59 2.04 1.88
N ASN A 86 -19.36 1.72 0.84
CA ASN A 86 -18.81 1.61 -0.52
C ASN A 86 -18.54 2.98 -1.20
N LYS A 87 -19.13 4.07 -0.69
CA LYS A 87 -18.94 5.43 -1.21
C LYS A 87 -17.80 6.19 -0.52
N VAL A 88 -17.36 5.73 0.64
CA VAL A 88 -16.38 6.45 1.45
C VAL A 88 -15.03 6.54 0.74
N ALA A 89 -14.49 7.75 0.70
CA ALA A 89 -13.19 8.12 0.17
C ALA A 89 -12.59 9.22 1.06
N ALA A 90 -11.29 9.50 0.92
CA ALA A 90 -10.63 10.52 1.74
C ALA A 90 -11.30 11.91 1.59
N ASP A 91 -11.76 12.26 0.39
CA ASP A 91 -12.33 13.58 0.12
C ASP A 91 -13.75 13.78 0.68
N ASN A 92 -14.52 12.70 0.82
CA ASN A 92 -15.94 12.76 1.17
C ASN A 92 -16.27 12.20 2.56
N ILE A 93 -15.28 11.68 3.30
CA ILE A 93 -15.49 11.06 4.61
C ILE A 93 -16.20 12.01 5.59
N LYS A 94 -15.89 13.31 5.56
CA LYS A 94 -16.54 14.36 6.38
C LYS A 94 -18.05 14.51 6.08
N GLN A 95 -18.51 14.14 4.88
CA GLN A 95 -19.93 14.16 4.49
C GLN A 95 -20.61 12.81 4.77
N VAL A 96 -19.90 11.71 4.52
CA VAL A 96 -20.41 10.34 4.70
C VAL A 96 -20.64 10.02 6.17
N VAL A 97 -19.79 10.51 7.08
CA VAL A 97 -19.89 10.25 8.52
C VAL A 97 -21.21 10.78 9.11
N PRO A 98 -21.60 12.07 8.94
CA PRO A 98 -22.91 12.54 9.37
C PRO A 98 -24.06 11.75 8.75
N GLU A 99 -24.00 11.41 7.45
CA GLU A 99 -25.03 10.60 6.79
C GLU A 99 -25.12 9.18 7.38
N LEU A 100 -24.00 8.60 7.82
CA LEU A 100 -23.94 7.31 8.48
C LEU A 100 -24.63 7.35 9.85
N PHE A 101 -24.32 8.33 10.69
CA PHE A 101 -24.97 8.48 12.00
C PHE A 101 -26.45 8.86 11.86
N ALA A 102 -26.80 9.68 10.86
CA ALA A 102 -28.17 10.14 10.64
C ALA A 102 -29.10 9.06 10.06
N SER A 103 -28.61 8.27 9.09
CA SER A 103 -29.43 7.31 8.34
C SER A 103 -29.38 5.88 8.89
N ALA A 104 -28.37 5.53 9.69
CA ALA A 104 -28.16 4.16 10.15
C ALA A 104 -28.08 4.08 11.68
N ASN A 105 -29.02 3.34 12.30
CA ASN A 105 -28.89 2.94 13.70
C ASN A 105 -27.72 1.95 13.87
N LEU A 106 -26.55 2.48 14.23
CA LEU A 106 -25.31 1.71 14.39
C LEU A 106 -25.29 0.84 15.66
N ILE A 107 -26.09 1.13 16.69
CA ILE A 107 -26.21 0.27 17.88
C ILE A 107 -26.85 -1.07 17.49
N ARG A 108 -27.98 -0.99 16.79
CA ARG A 108 -28.71 -2.14 16.25
C ARG A 108 -27.94 -2.79 15.10
N GLY A 109 -27.35 -1.97 14.24
CA GLY A 109 -26.63 -2.36 13.03
C GLY A 109 -25.15 -2.70 13.21
N ARG A 110 -24.60 -2.73 14.43
CA ARG A 110 -23.14 -2.88 14.66
C ARG A 110 -22.55 -4.10 13.95
N GLY A 111 -23.25 -5.24 14.00
CA GLY A 111 -22.82 -6.45 13.30
C GLY A 111 -22.79 -6.27 11.78
N LEU A 112 -23.78 -5.56 11.22
CA LEU A 112 -23.85 -5.25 9.78
C LEU A 112 -22.75 -4.28 9.35
N PHE A 113 -22.47 -3.26 10.17
CA PHE A 113 -21.38 -2.31 9.93
C PHE A 113 -20.03 -3.02 9.90
N CYS A 114 -19.67 -3.77 10.96
CA CYS A 114 -18.42 -4.53 11.00
C CYS A 114 -18.31 -5.49 9.81
N ARG A 115 -19.39 -6.20 9.45
CA ARG A 115 -19.38 -7.10 8.29
C ARG A 115 -19.19 -6.34 6.98
N SER A 116 -19.83 -5.19 6.82
CA SER A 116 -19.76 -4.39 5.59
C SER A 116 -18.38 -3.79 5.39
N ILE A 117 -17.78 -3.23 6.44
CA ILE A 117 -16.44 -2.62 6.36
C ILE A 117 -15.35 -3.67 6.16
N MET A 118 -15.41 -4.80 6.87
CA MET A 118 -14.49 -5.93 6.65
C MET A 118 -14.59 -6.47 5.22
N HIS A 119 -15.80 -6.59 4.67
CA HIS A 119 -15.99 -7.08 3.31
C HIS A 119 -15.53 -6.08 2.23
N ALA A 120 -15.82 -4.79 2.43
CA ALA A 120 -15.37 -3.73 1.54
C ALA A 120 -13.83 -3.65 1.51
N GLN A 121 -13.19 -3.69 2.68
CA GLN A 121 -11.74 -3.70 2.80
C GLN A 121 -11.10 -4.91 2.10
N GLU A 122 -11.68 -6.11 2.25
CA GLU A 122 -11.18 -7.33 1.56
C GLU A 122 -11.24 -7.22 0.03
N LEU A 123 -12.21 -6.46 -0.51
CA LEU A 123 -12.38 -6.22 -1.95
C LEU A 123 -11.51 -5.08 -2.46
N SER A 124 -11.20 -4.08 -1.63
CA SER A 124 -10.48 -2.86 -2.01
C SER A 124 -9.42 -2.45 -0.98
N LEU A 125 -8.29 -3.15 -1.01
CA LEU A 125 -7.12 -2.92 -0.13
C LEU A 125 -6.56 -1.48 -0.14
N PRO A 126 -6.48 -0.75 -1.28
CA PRO A 126 -5.93 0.62 -1.27
C PRO A 126 -6.73 1.62 -0.43
N PHE A 127 -8.02 1.34 -0.19
CA PHE A 127 -8.90 2.19 0.63
C PHE A 127 -8.85 1.84 2.13
N THR A 128 -7.96 0.93 2.55
CA THR A 128 -7.84 0.52 3.96
C THR A 128 -7.60 1.70 4.92
N PRO A 129 -6.76 2.72 4.61
CA PRO A 129 -6.61 3.90 5.46
C PRO A 129 -7.93 4.65 5.67
N VAL A 130 -8.76 4.76 4.63
CA VAL A 130 -10.08 5.43 4.68
C VAL A 130 -11.05 4.63 5.54
N PHE A 131 -11.06 3.30 5.40
CA PHE A 131 -11.88 2.44 6.25
C PHE A 131 -11.44 2.46 7.72
N ALA A 132 -10.14 2.57 7.98
CA ALA A 132 -9.61 2.72 9.33
C ALA A 132 -10.00 4.07 9.95
N ALA A 133 -9.91 5.17 9.19
CA ALA A 133 -10.38 6.48 9.63
C ALA A 133 -11.89 6.49 9.92
N LEU A 134 -12.70 5.87 9.05
CA LEU A 134 -14.15 5.72 9.29
C LEU A 134 -14.42 4.91 10.57
N ALA A 135 -13.67 3.83 10.80
CA ALA A 135 -13.78 3.04 12.03
C ALA A 135 -13.34 3.83 13.27
N ALA A 136 -12.31 4.66 13.18
CA ALA A 136 -11.83 5.51 14.27
C ALA A 136 -12.87 6.55 14.68
N ILE A 137 -13.50 7.22 13.71
CA ILE A 137 -14.57 8.20 13.98
C ILE A 137 -15.80 7.51 14.60
N VAL A 138 -16.16 6.31 14.13
CA VAL A 138 -17.26 5.54 14.74
C VAL A 138 -16.88 5.10 16.16
N ASN A 139 -15.62 4.77 16.39
CA ASN A 139 -15.13 4.30 17.68
C ASN A 139 -15.13 5.37 18.77
N THR A 140 -14.89 6.64 18.44
CA THR A 140 -14.96 7.73 19.45
C THR A 140 -16.37 7.93 19.99
N LYS A 141 -17.38 7.84 19.12
CA LYS A 141 -18.79 8.01 19.52
C LYS A 141 -19.43 6.72 20.02
N LEU A 142 -19.09 5.57 19.44
CA LEU A 142 -19.66 4.25 19.77
C LEU A 142 -18.55 3.19 19.94
N PRO A 143 -17.85 3.16 21.10
CA PRO A 143 -16.63 2.35 21.29
C PRO A 143 -16.85 0.85 21.14
N PHE A 144 -18.00 0.34 21.56
CA PHE A 144 -18.37 -1.07 21.45
C PHE A 144 -18.47 -1.55 19.98
N VAL A 145 -18.67 -0.64 19.01
CA VAL A 145 -18.64 -0.98 17.58
C VAL A 145 -17.20 -1.19 17.11
N GLY A 146 -16.28 -0.32 17.56
CA GLY A 146 -14.85 -0.45 17.30
C GLY A 146 -14.29 -1.72 17.93
N GLU A 147 -14.63 -1.99 19.19
CA GLU A 147 -14.24 -3.20 19.90
C GLU A 147 -14.69 -4.47 19.15
N LEU A 148 -15.97 -4.53 18.75
CA LEU A 148 -16.52 -5.66 17.99
C LEU A 148 -15.81 -5.86 16.64
N LEU A 149 -15.43 -4.77 15.95
CA LEU A 149 -14.68 -4.83 14.70
C LEU A 149 -13.30 -5.47 14.93
N VAL A 150 -12.57 -5.03 15.97
CA VAL A 150 -11.25 -5.53 16.32
C VAL A 150 -11.31 -7.01 16.69
N ILE A 151 -12.26 -7.40 17.56
CA ILE A 151 -12.48 -8.80 17.95
C ILE A 151 -12.71 -9.70 16.73
N ARG A 152 -13.53 -9.23 15.77
CA ARG A 152 -13.80 -9.98 14.52
C ARG A 152 -12.58 -10.07 13.61
N LEU A 153 -11.80 -9.00 13.49
CA LEU A 153 -10.55 -8.99 12.70
C LEU A 153 -9.49 -9.90 13.31
N VAL A 154 -9.29 -9.88 14.63
CA VAL A 154 -8.36 -10.80 15.32
C VAL A 154 -8.79 -12.25 15.11
N SER A 155 -10.08 -12.56 15.24
CA SER A 155 -10.56 -13.91 14.93
C SER A 155 -10.40 -14.27 13.46
N GLN A 156 -10.57 -13.33 12.52
CA GLN A 156 -10.36 -13.58 11.10
C GLN A 156 -8.88 -13.88 10.84
N PHE A 157 -7.96 -13.11 11.42
CA PHE A 157 -6.52 -13.34 11.36
C PHE A 157 -6.14 -14.72 11.91
N ARG A 158 -6.61 -15.08 13.12
CA ARG A 158 -6.37 -16.42 13.72
C ARG A 158 -6.86 -17.54 12.80
N ARG A 159 -8.05 -17.39 12.21
CA ARG A 159 -8.64 -18.38 11.29
C ARG A 159 -7.87 -18.47 9.96
N SER A 160 -7.49 -17.34 9.36
CA SER A 160 -6.77 -17.30 8.08
C SER A 160 -5.33 -17.79 8.22
N PHE A 161 -4.64 -17.41 9.30
CA PHE A 161 -3.28 -17.87 9.60
C PHE A 161 -3.25 -19.38 9.83
N ARG A 162 -4.18 -19.92 10.65
CA ARG A 162 -4.29 -21.38 10.90
C ARG A 162 -4.76 -22.18 9.67
N ARG A 163 -5.31 -21.53 8.65
CA ARG A 163 -5.69 -22.15 7.36
C ARG A 163 -4.62 -21.95 6.27
N ASN A 164 -3.55 -21.20 6.59
CA ASN A 164 -2.54 -20.75 5.65
C ASN A 164 -3.13 -20.00 4.43
N ASP A 165 -4.20 -19.23 4.65
CA ASP A 165 -4.82 -18.37 3.62
C ASP A 165 -4.15 -17.00 3.62
N LYS A 166 -3.06 -16.90 2.86
CA LYS A 166 -2.22 -15.70 2.78
C LYS A 166 -2.97 -14.45 2.32
N ILE A 167 -3.89 -14.57 1.36
CA ILE A 167 -4.57 -13.40 0.78
C ILE A 167 -5.45 -12.75 1.83
N LYS A 168 -6.26 -13.55 2.53
CA LYS A 168 -7.09 -13.05 3.63
C LYS A 168 -6.29 -12.59 4.83
N CYS A 169 -5.20 -13.31 5.14
CA CYS A 169 -4.29 -12.92 6.21
C CYS A 169 -3.68 -11.55 5.93
N HIS A 170 -3.18 -11.32 4.70
CA HIS A 170 -2.63 -10.03 4.28
C HIS A 170 -3.65 -8.90 4.35
N ALA A 171 -4.88 -9.12 3.84
CA ALA A 171 -5.95 -8.13 3.92
C ALA A 171 -6.29 -7.74 5.36
N THR A 172 -6.42 -8.76 6.24
CA THR A 172 -6.74 -8.56 7.66
C THR A 172 -5.61 -7.84 8.39
N LEU A 173 -4.35 -8.21 8.12
CA LEU A 173 -3.17 -7.56 8.68
C LEU A 173 -3.08 -6.09 8.25
N LEU A 174 -3.34 -5.80 6.98
CA LEU A 174 -3.35 -4.42 6.48
C LEU A 174 -4.42 -3.58 7.20
N PHE A 175 -5.59 -4.15 7.47
CA PHE A 175 -6.63 -3.43 8.21
C PHE A 175 -6.27 -3.21 9.68
N LEU A 176 -5.76 -4.25 10.36
CA LEU A 176 -5.24 -4.11 11.72
C LEU A 176 -4.11 -3.09 11.79
N ALA A 177 -3.25 -3.01 10.78
CA ALA A 177 -2.15 -2.05 10.72
C ALA A 177 -2.65 -0.60 10.79
N HIS A 178 -3.60 -0.25 9.93
CA HIS A 178 -4.15 1.12 9.93
C HIS A 178 -5.04 1.40 11.14
N LEU A 179 -5.68 0.40 11.76
CA LEU A 179 -6.41 0.59 13.02
C LEU A 179 -5.46 0.85 14.21
N VAL A 180 -4.26 0.27 14.19
CA VAL A 180 -3.21 0.58 15.17
C VAL A 180 -2.67 1.99 14.92
N ASN A 181 -2.40 2.36 13.67
CA ASN A 181 -1.95 3.71 13.34
C ASN A 181 -2.96 4.79 13.78
N GLN A 182 -4.26 4.52 13.64
CA GLN A 182 -5.36 5.40 14.08
C GLN A 182 -5.67 5.29 15.59
N ARG A 183 -4.84 4.58 16.37
CA ARG A 183 -5.01 4.36 17.82
C ARG A 183 -6.39 3.80 18.22
N VAL A 184 -7.04 3.04 17.34
CA VAL A 184 -8.22 2.25 17.69
C VAL A 184 -7.81 0.98 18.44
N VAL A 185 -6.63 0.45 18.10
CA VAL A 185 -6.07 -0.77 18.68
C VAL A 185 -4.72 -0.47 19.30
N HIS A 186 -4.49 -1.02 20.49
CA HIS A 186 -3.21 -0.90 21.17
C HIS A 186 -2.07 -1.58 20.40
N GLU A 187 -0.88 -0.97 20.39
CA GLU A 187 0.33 -1.44 19.70
C GLU A 187 0.82 -2.83 20.14
N LEU A 188 0.41 -3.30 21.32
CA LEU A 188 0.73 -4.64 21.81
C LEU A 188 0.25 -5.73 20.85
N LEU A 189 -0.94 -5.58 20.28
CA LEU A 189 -1.46 -6.55 19.30
C LEU A 189 -0.57 -6.62 18.05
N ALA A 190 -0.09 -5.46 17.57
CA ALA A 190 0.81 -5.42 16.42
C ALA A 190 2.13 -6.15 16.71
N LEU A 191 2.68 -5.96 17.91
CA LEU A 191 3.89 -6.64 18.36
C LEU A 191 3.69 -8.15 18.50
N GLU A 192 2.58 -8.60 19.12
CA GLU A 192 2.22 -10.02 19.24
C GLU A 192 2.12 -10.69 17.87
N ILE A 193 1.47 -10.02 16.91
CA ILE A 193 1.36 -10.51 15.52
C ILE A 193 2.73 -10.64 14.86
N LEU A 194 3.60 -9.64 15.00
CA LEU A 194 4.95 -9.67 14.43
C LEU A 194 5.81 -10.78 15.05
N VAL A 195 5.71 -11.00 16.36
CA VAL A 195 6.38 -12.10 17.05
C VAL A 195 5.88 -13.44 16.52
N LEU A 196 4.56 -13.65 16.43
CA LEU A 196 3.96 -14.87 15.90
C LEU A 196 4.43 -15.19 14.46
N LEU A 197 4.50 -14.18 13.60
CA LEU A 197 4.93 -14.35 12.20
C LEU A 197 6.44 -14.65 12.05
N LEU A 198 7.26 -14.16 12.98
CA LEU A 198 8.74 -14.29 12.96
C LEU A 198 9.30 -15.35 13.92
N GLU A 199 8.45 -16.02 14.71
CA GLU A 199 8.85 -17.12 15.58
C GLU A 199 9.34 -18.30 14.74
N ASN A 200 8.55 -18.72 13.74
CA ASN A 200 8.88 -19.74 12.76
C ASN A 200 8.90 -19.13 11.35
N PRO A 201 10.03 -18.54 10.91
CA PRO A 201 10.09 -17.79 9.66
C PRO A 201 9.93 -18.72 8.45
N THR A 202 8.81 -18.58 7.76
CA THR A 202 8.54 -19.18 6.45
C THR A 202 8.51 -18.08 5.40
N ASP A 203 8.69 -18.42 4.12
CA ASP A 203 8.64 -17.42 3.03
C ASP A 203 7.34 -16.60 3.03
N ASP A 204 6.20 -17.24 3.35
CA ASP A 204 4.90 -16.58 3.43
C ASP A 204 4.73 -15.76 4.72
N SER A 205 5.14 -16.27 5.88
CA SER A 205 5.01 -15.53 7.14
C SER A 205 5.91 -14.30 7.18
N VAL A 206 7.11 -14.39 6.63
CA VAL A 206 8.03 -13.26 6.54
C VAL A 206 7.54 -12.20 5.56
N GLU A 207 6.94 -12.59 4.42
CA GLU A 207 6.32 -11.61 3.52
C GLU A 207 5.15 -10.88 4.17
N LEU A 208 4.30 -11.60 4.92
CA LEU A 208 3.22 -10.99 5.69
C LEU A 208 3.77 -10.06 6.78
N ALA A 209 4.84 -10.45 7.48
CA ALA A 209 5.48 -9.63 8.49
C ALA A 209 6.12 -8.37 7.87
N VAL A 210 6.78 -8.48 6.72
CA VAL A 210 7.35 -7.33 6.00
C VAL A 210 6.26 -6.38 5.54
N ALA A 211 5.15 -6.89 5.00
CA ALA A 211 4.03 -6.07 4.56
C ALA A 211 3.37 -5.36 5.74
N PHE A 212 3.16 -6.05 6.86
CA PHE A 212 2.58 -5.47 8.07
C PHE A 212 3.50 -4.42 8.70
N MET A 213 4.81 -4.72 8.82
CA MET A 213 5.81 -3.79 9.38
C MET A 213 6.00 -2.54 8.52
N ARG A 214 5.74 -2.62 7.22
CA ARG A 214 5.83 -1.45 6.32
C ARG A 214 4.79 -0.39 6.64
N GLU A 215 3.59 -0.81 7.00
CA GLU A 215 2.45 0.09 7.23
C GLU A 215 2.36 0.59 8.69
N VAL A 216 2.71 -0.25 9.68
CA VAL A 216 2.71 0.13 11.12
C VAL A 216 4.07 0.65 11.59
N GLY A 217 5.12 0.52 10.77
CA GLY A 217 6.49 0.76 11.20
C GLY A 217 6.76 2.20 11.63
N ALA A 218 6.11 3.19 11.00
CA ALA A 218 6.20 4.60 11.40
C ALA A 218 5.66 4.79 12.83
N PHE A 219 4.41 4.36 13.07
CA PHE A 219 3.75 4.43 14.36
C PHE A 219 4.51 3.68 15.48
N LEU A 220 4.96 2.44 15.22
CA LEU A 220 5.74 1.67 16.20
C LEU A 220 7.11 2.28 16.51
N THR A 221 7.68 3.07 15.60
CA THR A 221 8.95 3.75 15.84
C THR A 221 8.77 4.94 16.78
N GLU A 222 7.60 5.57 16.78
CA GLU A 222 7.25 6.70 17.65
C GLU A 222 6.78 6.21 19.03
N GLU A 223 5.81 5.30 19.08
CA GLU A 223 5.22 4.82 20.33
C GLU A 223 6.09 3.79 21.07
N ALA A 224 6.66 2.83 20.33
CA ALA A 224 7.35 1.67 20.91
C ALA A 224 8.75 1.42 20.30
N PRO A 225 9.69 2.40 20.36
CA PRO A 225 10.97 2.34 19.63
C PRO A 225 11.84 1.14 20.02
N LYS A 226 11.81 0.72 21.29
CA LYS A 226 12.57 -0.44 21.79
C LYS A 226 12.03 -1.75 21.21
N ALA A 227 10.71 -1.91 21.19
CA ALA A 227 10.07 -3.11 20.66
C ALA A 227 10.23 -3.18 19.13
N CYS A 228 10.04 -2.05 18.43
CA CYS A 228 10.31 -1.91 17.01
C CYS A 228 11.75 -2.32 16.67
N HIS A 229 12.74 -1.85 17.44
CA HIS A 229 14.14 -2.25 17.24
C HIS A 229 14.34 -3.76 17.39
N SER A 230 13.73 -4.38 18.40
CA SER A 230 13.81 -5.84 18.64
C SER A 230 13.22 -6.64 17.47
N VAL A 231 12.11 -6.18 16.88
CA VAL A 231 11.52 -6.81 15.67
C VAL A 231 12.49 -6.73 14.48
N PHE A 232 13.14 -5.58 14.27
CA PHE A 232 14.15 -5.44 13.23
C PHE A 232 15.40 -6.30 13.45
N ASP A 233 15.81 -6.51 14.71
CA ASP A 233 16.89 -7.45 15.03
C ASP A 233 16.48 -8.88 14.71
N ARG A 234 15.21 -9.25 14.92
CA ARG A 234 14.68 -10.55 14.50
C ARG A 234 14.70 -10.71 12.99
N PHE A 235 14.26 -9.72 12.22
CA PHE A 235 14.38 -9.70 10.76
C PHE A 235 15.85 -9.86 10.30
N ARG A 236 16.80 -9.27 11.03
CA ARG A 236 18.23 -9.41 10.74
C ARG A 236 18.75 -10.83 11.06
N SER A 237 18.31 -11.45 12.16
CA SER A 237 18.62 -12.86 12.49
C SER A 237 18.16 -13.79 11.37
N VAL A 238 16.91 -13.57 10.92
CA VAL A 238 16.25 -14.28 9.82
C VAL A 238 17.06 -14.19 8.51
N LEU A 239 17.66 -13.02 8.21
CA LEU A 239 18.58 -12.86 7.06
C LEU A 239 19.89 -13.67 7.21
N TYR A 240 20.48 -13.72 8.41
CA TYR A 240 21.73 -14.42 8.65
C TYR A 240 21.61 -15.94 8.71
N GLU A 241 20.47 -16.45 9.16
CA GLU A 241 20.20 -17.89 9.29
C GLU A 241 20.08 -18.61 7.93
N GLY A 242 19.88 -17.88 6.82
CA GLY A 242 20.07 -18.40 5.45
C GLY A 242 19.05 -19.43 4.94
N ASN A 243 18.02 -19.78 5.72
CA ASN A 243 17.03 -20.82 5.39
C ASN A 243 15.86 -20.34 4.49
N ILE A 244 15.96 -19.14 3.92
CA ILE A 244 14.83 -18.41 3.32
C ILE A 244 15.17 -18.05 1.86
N SER A 245 14.15 -17.94 0.99
CA SER A 245 14.40 -17.63 -0.41
C SER A 245 15.00 -16.24 -0.64
N VAL A 246 15.78 -16.10 -1.72
CA VAL A 246 16.42 -14.84 -2.15
C VAL A 246 15.40 -13.70 -2.33
N ARG A 247 14.16 -14.02 -2.74
CA ARG A 247 13.10 -13.03 -2.87
C ARG A 247 12.75 -12.39 -1.52
N VAL A 248 12.62 -13.21 -0.47
CA VAL A 248 12.26 -12.75 0.87
C VAL A 248 13.43 -12.03 1.53
N GLN A 249 14.67 -12.45 1.28
CA GLN A 249 15.87 -11.71 1.68
C GLN A 249 15.85 -10.27 1.14
N TYR A 250 15.59 -10.12 -0.16
CA TYR A 250 15.43 -8.80 -0.79
C TYR A 250 14.30 -7.98 -0.15
N MET A 251 13.17 -8.61 0.20
CA MET A 251 12.07 -7.89 0.87
C MET A 251 12.46 -7.33 2.25
N ILE A 252 13.27 -8.06 3.03
CA ILE A 252 13.77 -7.57 4.32
C ILE A 252 14.81 -6.45 4.12
N GLU A 253 15.66 -6.55 3.09
CA GLU A 253 16.60 -5.48 2.74
C GLU A 253 15.86 -4.20 2.34
N VAL A 254 14.82 -4.31 1.50
CA VAL A 254 13.95 -3.19 1.14
C VAL A 254 13.27 -2.60 2.37
N LEU A 255 12.73 -3.41 3.28
CA LEU A 255 12.14 -2.93 4.53
C LEU A 255 13.16 -2.18 5.40
N SER A 256 14.40 -2.67 5.46
CA SER A 256 15.48 -2.00 6.19
C SER A 256 15.83 -0.65 5.57
N GLN A 257 15.72 -0.51 4.25
CA GLN A 257 15.86 0.76 3.55
C GLN A 257 14.68 1.69 3.88
N THR A 258 13.44 1.21 3.83
CA THR A 258 12.24 2.00 4.23
C THR A 258 12.38 2.56 5.66
N ARG A 259 12.95 1.78 6.59
CA ARG A 259 13.24 2.26 7.95
C ARG A 259 14.27 3.41 7.97
N LYS A 260 15.35 3.31 7.17
CA LYS A 260 16.37 4.37 7.07
C LYS A 260 15.78 5.66 6.49
N ASP A 261 14.88 5.49 5.53
CA ASP A 261 14.14 6.58 4.91
C ASP A 261 12.99 7.08 5.82
N LYS A 262 12.90 6.59 7.06
CA LYS A 262 11.90 6.95 8.07
C LYS A 262 10.44 6.81 7.60
N PHE A 263 10.17 5.77 6.80
CA PHE A 263 8.81 5.46 6.32
C PHE A 263 8.14 6.62 5.56
N GLN A 264 8.89 7.45 4.84
CA GLN A 264 8.34 8.59 4.09
C GLN A 264 7.16 8.23 3.16
N ASP A 265 7.24 7.09 2.48
CA ASP A 265 6.17 6.60 1.58
C ASP A 265 4.99 5.95 2.32
N HIS A 266 5.14 5.69 3.63
CA HIS A 266 4.18 4.99 4.48
C HIS A 266 3.99 5.74 5.82
N PRO A 267 3.41 6.96 5.80
CA PRO A 267 3.11 7.70 7.02
C PRO A 267 2.09 6.93 7.88
N ALA A 268 2.12 7.12 9.20
CA ALA A 268 1.20 6.45 10.13
C ALA A 268 -0.26 6.77 9.77
N ILE A 269 -0.61 8.05 9.74
CA ILE A 269 -1.91 8.56 9.29
C ILE A 269 -1.65 9.60 8.19
N PRO A 270 -2.25 9.45 7.00
CA PRO A 270 -2.24 10.52 6.00
C PRO A 270 -2.98 11.76 6.52
N GLU A 271 -2.45 12.97 6.31
CA GLU A 271 -3.01 14.23 6.85
C GLU A 271 -4.50 14.42 6.56
N ALA A 272 -4.99 14.01 5.38
CA ALA A 272 -6.41 14.13 5.02
C ALA A 272 -7.35 13.22 5.84
N LEU A 273 -6.80 12.20 6.51
CA LEU A 273 -7.52 11.18 7.26
C LEU A 273 -7.31 11.28 8.78
N ASP A 274 -6.56 12.29 9.23
CA ASP A 274 -6.41 12.64 10.63
C ASP A 274 -7.59 13.54 11.05
N LEU A 275 -8.64 12.91 11.56
CA LEU A 275 -9.96 13.53 11.78
C LEU A 275 -10.42 13.44 13.23
N VAL A 276 -9.60 12.85 14.09
CA VAL A 276 -9.94 12.56 15.48
C VAL A 276 -8.80 13.06 16.36
N GLU A 277 -9.09 14.05 17.19
CA GLU A 277 -8.15 14.59 18.18
C GLU A 277 -7.66 13.51 19.14
N GLU A 278 -6.41 13.61 19.60
CA GLU A 278 -5.78 12.57 20.45
C GLU A 278 -6.55 12.32 21.77
N GLU A 279 -7.20 13.35 22.31
CA GLU A 279 -7.95 13.27 23.57
C GLU A 279 -9.24 12.44 23.44
N ASP A 280 -9.82 12.40 22.24
CA ASP A 280 -11.07 11.69 21.94
C ASP A 280 -10.83 10.23 21.48
N GLN A 281 -9.56 9.85 21.28
CA GLN A 281 -9.19 8.51 20.80
C GLN A 281 -9.37 7.45 21.88
N ILE A 282 -10.12 6.40 21.55
CA ILE A 282 -10.37 5.27 22.46
C ILE A 282 -9.62 4.05 21.96
N THR A 283 -8.61 3.64 22.72
CA THR A 283 -7.75 2.48 22.38
C THR A 283 -8.29 1.18 23.00
N HIS A 284 -8.46 0.15 22.18
CA HIS A 284 -8.87 -1.17 22.65
C HIS A 284 -7.65 -2.09 22.87
N GLN A 285 -7.57 -2.67 24.07
CA GLN A 285 -6.58 -3.70 24.42
C GLN A 285 -7.18 -5.09 24.18
N VAL A 286 -6.93 -5.65 23.00
CA VAL A 286 -7.32 -7.02 22.63
C VAL A 286 -6.06 -7.81 22.31
N SER A 287 -5.84 -8.94 22.98
CA SER A 287 -4.72 -9.85 22.72
C SER A 287 -5.09 -10.97 21.74
N LEU A 288 -4.10 -11.56 21.08
CA LEU A 288 -4.29 -12.72 20.20
C LEU A 288 -4.85 -13.95 20.93
N ASP A 289 -4.55 -14.10 22.22
CA ASP A 289 -4.89 -15.28 23.01
C ASP A 289 -6.27 -15.21 23.69
N ASP A 290 -6.92 -14.05 23.64
CA ASP A 290 -8.19 -13.82 24.33
C ASP A 290 -9.36 -14.69 23.81
N GLN A 291 -10.37 -14.87 24.66
CA GLN A 291 -11.65 -15.48 24.30
C GLN A 291 -12.55 -14.44 23.62
N LEU A 292 -12.49 -14.42 22.29
CA LEU A 292 -13.14 -13.42 21.44
C LEU A 292 -14.65 -13.66 21.30
N GLN A 293 -15.48 -12.71 21.73
CA GLN A 293 -16.94 -12.75 21.56
C GLN A 293 -17.37 -12.16 20.21
N LEU A 294 -17.57 -13.01 19.20
CA LEU A 294 -17.78 -12.55 17.81
C LEU A 294 -19.16 -11.97 17.50
N GLU A 295 -20.14 -12.23 18.38
CA GLU A 295 -21.55 -11.84 18.22
C GLU A 295 -22.09 -12.10 16.80
N GLU A 296 -21.83 -13.28 16.20
CA GLU A 296 -22.19 -13.57 14.80
C GLU A 296 -23.72 -13.51 14.56
N GLY A 297 -24.51 -13.71 15.61
CA GLY A 297 -25.97 -13.62 15.59
C GLY A 297 -26.53 -12.21 15.31
N LEU A 298 -25.74 -11.14 15.50
CA LEU A 298 -26.13 -9.77 15.18
C LEU A 298 -26.16 -9.47 13.68
N ASN A 299 -25.64 -10.39 12.85
CA ASN A 299 -25.71 -10.25 11.39
C ASN A 299 -27.06 -10.70 10.83
N VAL A 300 -27.89 -11.35 11.65
CA VAL A 300 -29.16 -11.96 11.26
C VAL A 300 -30.30 -11.22 11.96
N PHE A 301 -31.36 -10.94 11.20
CA PHE A 301 -32.55 -10.30 11.74
C PHE A 301 -33.19 -11.17 12.84
N LYS A 302 -33.51 -10.53 13.97
CA LYS A 302 -34.33 -11.10 15.05
C LYS A 302 -35.41 -10.07 15.41
N PRO A 303 -36.65 -10.50 15.67
CA PRO A 303 -37.69 -9.58 16.14
C PRO A 303 -37.30 -9.05 17.53
N ASP A 304 -37.33 -7.73 17.67
CA ASP A 304 -37.04 -7.03 18.92
C ASP A 304 -38.36 -6.60 19.59
N PRO A 305 -38.69 -7.10 20.79
CA PRO A 305 -39.88 -6.68 21.53
C PRO A 305 -39.79 -5.23 22.02
N GLU A 306 -38.57 -4.67 22.18
CA GLU A 306 -38.33 -3.29 22.66
C GLU A 306 -37.89 -2.35 21.54
N PHE A 307 -38.27 -2.67 20.29
CA PHE A 307 -37.82 -1.95 19.10
C PHE A 307 -38.02 -0.44 19.17
N GLU A 308 -39.21 0.01 19.60
CA GLU A 308 -39.53 1.45 19.69
C GLU A 308 -38.66 2.17 20.73
N ALA A 309 -38.44 1.55 21.89
CA ALA A 309 -37.60 2.11 22.95
C ALA A 309 -36.12 2.21 22.52
N ASN A 310 -35.63 1.19 21.81
CA ASN A 310 -34.24 1.17 21.32
C ASN A 310 -34.01 2.16 20.18
N GLU A 311 -35.01 2.39 19.33
CA GLU A 311 -34.92 3.38 18.26
C GLU A 311 -34.96 4.80 18.83
N LEU A 312 -35.76 5.05 19.87
CA LEU A 312 -35.82 6.34 20.56
C LEU A 312 -34.52 6.66 21.32
N LYS A 313 -33.94 5.67 22.01
CA LYS A 313 -32.59 5.82 22.63
C LYS A 313 -31.53 6.17 21.58
N TYR A 314 -31.57 5.54 20.41
CA TYR A 314 -30.64 5.88 19.34
C TYR A 314 -30.87 7.29 18.79
N GLN A 315 -32.12 7.76 18.70
CA GLN A 315 -32.44 9.12 18.28
C GLN A 315 -31.87 10.16 19.25
N GLN A 316 -31.92 9.91 20.55
CA GLN A 316 -31.31 10.79 21.58
C GLN A 316 -29.78 10.85 21.40
N ILE A 317 -29.13 9.69 21.33
CA ILE A 317 -27.67 9.59 21.11
C ILE A 317 -27.27 10.25 19.77
N ARG A 318 -28.09 10.08 18.73
CA ARG A 318 -27.87 10.71 17.43
C ARG A 318 -27.93 12.25 17.53
N ALA A 319 -28.93 12.80 18.21
CA ALA A 319 -29.10 14.23 18.37
C ALA A 319 -27.91 14.85 19.12
N GLU A 320 -27.41 14.16 20.14
CA GLU A 320 -26.19 14.53 20.87
C GLU A 320 -24.94 14.50 19.96
N ILE A 321 -24.75 13.43 19.18
CA ILE A 321 -23.58 13.29 18.28
C ILE A 321 -23.58 14.35 17.17
N LEU A 322 -24.75 14.70 16.62
CA LEU A 322 -24.88 15.66 15.51
C LEU A 322 -25.04 17.12 15.98
N GLY A 323 -25.22 17.36 17.28
CA GLY A 323 -25.46 18.70 17.81
C GLY A 323 -26.82 19.30 17.41
N GLU A 324 -27.81 18.47 17.07
CA GLU A 324 -29.16 18.90 16.64
C GLU A 324 -30.05 19.34 17.84
N GLY A 325 -29.48 19.54 19.03
CA GLY A 325 -30.22 19.68 20.30
C GLY A 325 -29.95 20.95 21.13
N SER A 326 -29.42 22.03 20.56
CA SER A 326 -29.10 23.25 21.33
C SER A 326 -29.62 24.55 20.71
N ASP A 327 -30.88 24.57 20.31
CA ASP A 327 -31.63 25.82 20.08
C ASP A 327 -33.12 25.45 20.03
N GLU A 328 -33.78 25.39 21.20
CA GLU A 328 -35.18 25.75 21.45
C GLU A 328 -35.69 25.12 22.77
N GLU A 329 -36.17 26.00 23.65
CA GLU A 329 -37.04 25.79 24.82
C GLU A 329 -36.38 25.39 26.16
N ASP A 330 -36.03 26.42 26.95
CA ASP A 330 -36.64 26.67 28.27
C ASP A 330 -36.24 28.08 28.79
N GLU A 331 -37.11 29.07 28.54
CA GLU A 331 -37.16 30.34 29.28
C GLU A 331 -38.00 30.13 30.55
N GLU A 332 -37.40 30.13 31.74
CA GLU A 332 -38.05 30.66 32.96
C GLU A 332 -37.02 31.39 33.83
N ASP A 333 -37.46 32.57 34.29
CA ASP A 333 -36.74 33.66 34.95
C ASP A 333 -35.97 33.28 36.23
N GLU A 334 -34.81 33.90 36.48
CA GLU A 334 -34.45 34.51 37.78
C GLU A 334 -33.24 35.46 37.66
N GLU A 335 -33.40 36.68 38.19
CA GLU A 335 -32.48 37.83 38.13
C GLU A 335 -31.28 37.71 39.10
N ASP A 336 -30.11 38.18 38.64
CA ASP A 336 -28.94 38.75 39.35
C ASP A 336 -28.38 38.09 40.63
N GLU A 337 -27.18 37.48 40.55
CA GLU A 337 -26.07 37.71 41.50
C GLU A 337 -24.69 37.48 40.85
N GLU A 338 -23.83 38.53 40.83
CA GLU A 338 -22.39 38.41 40.60
C GLU A 338 -21.70 37.81 41.84
N ALA A 339 -21.09 36.62 41.73
CA ALA A 339 -19.88 36.24 42.48
C ALA A 339 -19.22 34.97 41.92
N VAL A 340 -17.92 35.10 41.70
CA VAL A 340 -16.96 34.13 41.13
C VAL A 340 -16.70 32.95 42.07
N SER A 341 -16.75 31.71 41.56
CA SER A 341 -15.66 30.70 41.53
C SER A 341 -16.15 29.24 41.63
N GLU A 342 -15.54 28.42 40.76
CA GLU A 342 -15.39 26.95 40.83
C GLU A 342 -16.53 26.06 40.33
N VAL A 343 -16.57 25.87 39.01
CA VAL A 343 -16.91 24.57 38.41
C VAL A 343 -15.82 24.24 37.38
N GLU A 344 -15.11 23.14 37.63
CA GLU A 344 -14.16 22.52 36.69
C GLU A 344 -14.96 21.86 35.56
N GLU A 345 -15.15 22.57 34.44
CA GLU A 345 -15.43 21.99 33.12
C GLU A 345 -14.27 22.38 32.19
N ALA A 346 -13.62 21.36 31.62
CA ALA A 346 -12.52 21.55 30.67
C ALA A 346 -13.04 22.25 29.39
N PRO A 347 -12.25 23.17 28.80
CA PRO A 347 -12.78 24.23 27.96
C PRO A 347 -12.92 23.78 26.50
N THR A 348 -14.10 23.97 25.90
CA THR A 348 -14.15 24.33 24.47
C THR A 348 -13.34 25.61 24.32
N ALA A 349 -12.24 25.55 23.58
CA ALA A 349 -11.39 26.69 23.31
C ALA A 349 -12.25 27.85 22.79
N LEU A 350 -12.44 28.88 23.61
CA LEU A 350 -12.82 30.20 23.14
C LEU A 350 -11.79 30.59 22.07
N GLU A 351 -12.18 30.56 20.80
CA GLU A 351 -11.33 31.01 19.70
C GLU A 351 -11.10 32.51 19.90
N ILE A 352 -9.98 32.86 20.54
CA ILE A 352 -9.59 34.25 20.76
C ILE A 352 -9.30 34.84 19.38
N GLN A 353 -10.25 35.59 18.83
CA GLN A 353 -10.04 36.30 17.57
C GLN A 353 -8.96 37.37 17.77
N ASP A 354 -7.73 37.07 17.34
CA ASP A 354 -6.61 37.97 17.45
C ASP A 354 -6.76 39.16 16.48
N ARG A 355 -7.28 40.29 16.99
CA ARG A 355 -7.32 41.59 16.28
C ARG A 355 -6.01 42.38 16.40
N THR A 356 -5.00 41.86 17.09
CA THR A 356 -3.76 42.60 17.40
C THR A 356 -2.66 42.41 16.36
N GLU A 357 -2.83 41.48 15.41
CA GLU A 357 -1.87 41.15 14.33
C GLU A 357 -0.42 40.94 14.83
N THR A 358 -0.25 40.51 16.08
CA THR A 358 1.06 40.43 16.73
C THR A 358 2.03 39.51 16.00
N ASN A 359 1.52 38.41 15.44
CA ASN A 359 2.30 37.47 14.64
C ASN A 359 2.87 38.10 13.37
N LEU A 360 2.10 38.94 12.68
CA LEU A 360 2.55 39.65 11.48
C LEU A 360 3.63 40.69 11.84
N VAL A 361 3.43 41.42 12.94
CA VAL A 361 4.43 42.39 13.44
C VAL A 361 5.73 41.67 13.84
N ASN A 362 5.64 40.51 14.47
CA ASN A 362 6.80 39.70 14.84
C ASN A 362 7.55 39.18 13.61
N LEU A 363 6.83 38.75 12.56
CA LEU A 363 7.42 38.35 11.30
C LEU A 363 8.16 39.52 10.63
N ARG A 364 7.51 40.69 10.52
CA ARG A 364 8.12 41.92 9.98
C ARG A 364 9.40 42.30 10.74
N ARG A 365 9.37 42.25 12.07
CA ARG A 365 10.53 42.53 12.93
C ARG A 365 11.67 41.54 12.65
N THR A 366 11.34 40.26 12.49
CA THR A 366 12.33 39.20 12.22
C THR A 366 13.01 39.41 10.87
N ILE A 367 12.24 39.69 9.82
CA ILE A 367 12.75 39.97 8.47
C ILE A 367 13.66 41.21 8.49
N TYR A 368 13.23 42.28 9.15
CA TYR A 368 14.02 43.50 9.31
C TYR A 368 15.38 43.24 9.99
N LEU A 369 15.37 42.49 11.11
CA LEU A 369 16.59 42.14 11.83
C LEU A 369 17.53 41.26 10.99
N VAL A 370 17.00 40.35 10.17
CA VAL A 370 17.80 39.54 9.26
C VAL A 370 18.49 40.41 8.20
N ILE A 371 17.76 41.36 7.60
CA ILE A 371 18.32 42.28 6.60
C ILE A 371 19.42 43.14 7.23
N MET A 372 19.18 43.72 8.40
CA MET A 372 20.13 44.63 9.07
C MET A 372 21.33 43.93 9.70
N SER A 373 21.21 42.64 10.05
CA SER A 373 22.32 41.85 10.61
C SER A 373 23.22 41.22 9.56
N SER A 374 22.85 41.30 8.28
CA SER A 374 23.61 40.71 7.17
C SER A 374 24.52 41.75 6.56
N LEU A 375 25.76 41.35 6.23
CA LEU A 375 26.72 42.27 5.59
C LEU A 375 26.54 42.29 4.06
N ASP A 376 26.37 41.12 3.47
CA ASP A 376 26.25 40.91 2.02
C ASP A 376 24.86 40.40 1.62
N PHE A 377 24.45 40.71 0.39
CA PHE A 377 23.13 40.36 -0.11
C PHE A 377 22.94 38.83 -0.23
N GLU A 378 24.00 38.07 -0.52
CA GLU A 378 23.94 36.60 -0.58
C GLU A 378 23.69 35.99 0.80
N GLU A 379 24.36 36.52 1.82
CA GLU A 379 24.13 36.10 3.21
C GLU A 379 22.70 36.42 3.64
N CYS A 380 22.22 37.63 3.31
CA CYS A 380 20.86 38.06 3.59
C CYS A 380 19.83 37.13 2.93
N VAL A 381 19.97 36.85 1.63
CA VAL A 381 19.04 35.96 0.90
C VAL A 381 19.08 34.54 1.47
N HIS A 382 20.26 34.03 1.79
CA HIS A 382 20.40 32.70 2.41
C HIS A 382 19.73 32.64 3.79
N LYS A 383 19.84 33.69 4.61
CA LYS A 383 19.14 33.79 5.90
C LYS A 383 17.63 33.95 5.73
N LEU A 384 17.18 34.75 4.78
CA LEU A 384 15.75 34.94 4.47
C LEU A 384 15.10 33.64 4.00
N LEU A 385 15.76 32.87 3.14
CA LEU A 385 15.25 31.56 2.69
C LEU A 385 15.27 30.48 3.78
N LYS A 386 16.07 30.67 4.84
CA LYS A 386 16.03 29.80 6.03
C LYS A 386 14.88 30.12 6.97
N LEU A 387 14.27 31.31 6.86
CA LEU A 387 13.05 31.61 7.60
C LEU A 387 11.93 30.77 7.00
N LYS A 388 11.29 29.93 7.82
CA LYS A 388 10.07 29.22 7.44
C LYS A 388 8.91 30.20 7.46
N VAL A 389 8.73 30.96 6.39
CA VAL A 389 7.60 31.88 6.23
C VAL A 389 6.39 31.06 5.75
N PRO A 390 5.21 31.21 6.38
CA PRO A 390 3.97 30.58 5.90
C PRO A 390 3.63 31.05 4.48
N GLU A 391 3.04 30.17 3.67
CA GLU A 391 2.81 30.43 2.23
C GLU A 391 1.95 31.68 1.96
N ASP A 392 1.04 32.00 2.86
CA ASP A 392 0.15 33.18 2.77
C ASP A 392 0.85 34.50 3.11
N GLN A 393 2.01 34.46 3.76
CA GLN A 393 2.72 35.65 4.26
C GLN A 393 4.01 35.97 3.48
N GLU A 394 4.27 35.27 2.38
CA GLU A 394 5.45 35.51 1.55
C GLU A 394 5.44 36.87 0.84
N LEU A 395 4.26 37.38 0.47
CA LEU A 395 4.13 38.73 -0.09
C LEU A 395 4.64 39.78 0.90
N GLU A 396 4.45 39.54 2.20
CA GLU A 396 4.92 40.43 3.25
C GLU A 396 6.45 40.48 3.31
N LEU A 397 7.14 39.39 2.97
CA LEU A 397 8.59 39.39 2.85
C LEU A 397 9.07 40.28 1.71
N CYS A 398 8.44 40.19 0.54
CA CYS A 398 8.71 41.10 -0.58
C CYS A 398 8.45 42.56 -0.20
N ASN A 399 7.32 42.84 0.44
CA ASN A 399 6.95 44.18 0.90
C ASN A 399 7.96 44.73 1.92
N MET A 400 8.39 43.92 2.89
CA MET A 400 9.37 44.35 3.89
C MET A 400 10.73 44.67 3.26
N VAL A 401 11.19 43.92 2.25
CA VAL A 401 12.43 44.25 1.52
C VAL A 401 12.30 45.61 0.82
N VAL A 402 11.16 45.88 0.16
CA VAL A 402 10.89 47.17 -0.51
C VAL A 402 10.75 48.30 0.51
N GLU A 403 10.08 48.06 1.63
CA GLU A 403 9.88 49.05 2.68
C GLU A 403 11.19 49.44 3.35
N CYS A 404 12.05 48.46 3.69
CA CYS A 404 13.40 48.71 4.19
C CYS A 404 14.20 49.56 3.19
N CYS A 405 14.15 49.22 1.90
CA CYS A 405 14.77 50.00 0.84
C CYS A 405 14.23 51.44 0.76
N SER A 406 12.92 51.62 0.96
CA SER A 406 12.27 52.93 0.89
C SER A 406 12.69 53.87 2.03
N GLN A 407 12.98 53.32 3.22
CA GLN A 407 13.33 54.10 4.41
C GLN A 407 14.80 54.55 4.43
N GLU A 408 15.66 53.96 3.60
CA GLU A 408 17.05 54.40 3.48
C GLU A 408 17.18 55.85 3.00
N ARG A 409 18.19 56.57 3.49
CA ARG A 409 18.43 57.95 3.05
C ARG A 409 18.78 58.03 1.56
N THR A 410 19.46 57.01 1.05
CA THR A 410 19.89 56.89 -0.35
C THR A 410 19.75 55.45 -0.80
N TYR A 411 19.26 55.24 -2.03
CA TYR A 411 19.16 53.91 -2.63
C TYR A 411 20.49 53.14 -2.58
N ALA A 412 20.47 52.01 -1.86
CA ALA A 412 21.57 51.07 -1.82
C ALA A 412 21.30 49.91 -2.79
N LYS A 413 22.29 49.60 -3.65
CA LYS A 413 22.21 48.48 -4.61
C LYS A 413 22.01 47.12 -3.95
N PHE A 414 22.39 47.00 -2.67
CA PHE A 414 22.18 45.84 -1.82
C PHE A 414 20.74 45.28 -1.92
N TYR A 415 19.72 46.14 -1.80
CA TYR A 415 18.32 45.71 -1.88
C TYR A 415 17.94 45.23 -3.28
N GLY A 416 18.40 45.91 -4.33
CA GLY A 416 18.17 45.47 -5.71
C GLY A 416 18.75 44.07 -5.99
N HIS A 417 19.94 43.77 -5.46
CA HIS A 417 20.56 42.45 -5.57
C HIS A 417 19.84 41.36 -4.75
N ILE A 418 19.23 41.70 -3.60
CA ILE A 418 18.36 40.78 -2.86
C ILE A 418 17.16 40.38 -3.72
N GLY A 419 16.44 41.36 -4.29
CA GLY A 419 15.28 41.11 -5.14
C GLY A 419 15.65 40.32 -6.40
N GLU A 420 16.76 40.69 -7.06
CA GLU A 420 17.28 39.98 -8.24
C GLU A 420 17.59 38.52 -7.92
N ARG A 421 18.27 38.26 -6.80
CA ARG A 421 18.65 36.91 -6.40
C ARG A 421 17.44 36.06 -6.03
N LEU A 422 16.47 36.61 -5.30
CA LEU A 422 15.23 35.90 -4.96
C LEU A 422 14.45 35.51 -6.23
N CYS A 423 14.26 36.44 -7.17
CA CYS A 423 13.57 36.18 -8.43
C CYS A 423 14.28 35.12 -9.29
N LYS A 424 15.62 35.13 -9.33
CA LYS A 424 16.41 34.15 -10.11
C LYS A 424 16.47 32.77 -9.47
N LEU A 425 16.27 32.66 -8.16
CA LEU A 425 16.24 31.38 -7.45
C LEU A 425 14.90 30.66 -7.63
N GLN A 426 13.78 31.36 -7.44
CA GLN A 426 12.44 30.79 -7.61
C GLN A 426 11.50 31.77 -8.31
N ARG A 427 10.77 31.27 -9.32
CA ARG A 427 9.81 32.08 -10.12
C ARG A 427 8.68 32.67 -9.27
N ARG A 428 8.34 32.05 -8.13
CA ARG A 428 7.33 32.53 -7.18
C ARG A 428 7.63 33.96 -6.69
N TRP A 429 8.88 34.25 -6.32
CA TRP A 429 9.28 35.59 -5.88
C TRP A 429 9.14 36.63 -6.98
N SER A 430 9.39 36.24 -8.24
CA SER A 430 9.17 37.13 -9.39
C SER A 430 7.70 37.54 -9.49
N THR A 431 6.76 36.59 -9.40
CA THR A 431 5.32 36.90 -9.41
C THR A 431 4.86 37.74 -8.20
N LEU A 432 5.45 37.52 -7.02
CA LEU A 432 5.15 38.32 -5.82
C LEU A 432 5.68 39.75 -5.95
N TYR A 433 6.86 39.95 -6.53
CA TYR A 433 7.38 41.29 -6.81
C TYR A 433 6.61 41.99 -7.95
N GLU A 434 6.07 41.27 -8.93
CA GLU A 434 5.13 41.81 -9.92
C GLU A 434 3.84 42.33 -9.25
N GLN A 435 3.24 41.53 -8.35
CA GLN A 435 2.09 41.95 -7.56
C GLN A 435 2.43 43.15 -6.66
N SER A 436 3.59 43.11 -6.01
CA SER A 436 4.09 44.22 -5.18
C SER A 436 4.23 45.50 -6.01
N PHE A 437 4.78 45.41 -7.23
CA PHE A 437 4.90 46.56 -8.13
C PHE A 437 3.55 47.20 -8.44
N ARG A 438 2.51 46.40 -8.73
CA ARG A 438 1.14 46.91 -8.96
C ARG A 438 0.60 47.63 -7.71
N ASN A 439 0.70 46.99 -6.56
CA ASN A 439 0.23 47.55 -5.28
C ASN A 439 0.95 48.86 -4.92
N TYR A 440 2.26 48.92 -5.11
CA TYR A 440 3.03 50.14 -4.87
C TYR A 440 2.69 51.22 -5.89
N TYR A 441 2.51 50.89 -7.17
CA TYR A 441 2.15 51.85 -8.22
C TYR A 441 0.80 52.53 -7.92
N ASP A 442 -0.22 51.77 -7.51
CA ASP A 442 -1.53 52.34 -7.16
C ASP A 442 -1.45 53.29 -5.95
N THR A 443 -0.54 53.01 -5.02
CA THR A 443 -0.39 53.75 -3.76
C THR A 443 0.71 54.83 -3.76
N ILE A 444 1.40 55.08 -4.89
CA ILE A 444 2.54 56.04 -4.97
C ILE A 444 2.22 57.47 -4.54
N HIS A 445 0.96 57.90 -4.65
CA HIS A 445 0.55 59.24 -4.24
C HIS A 445 0.68 59.47 -2.72
N ARG A 446 0.77 58.40 -1.91
CA ARG A 446 0.93 58.47 -0.45
C ARG A 446 2.39 58.62 0.00
N TYR A 447 3.35 58.34 -0.88
CA TYR A 447 4.77 58.32 -0.52
C TYR A 447 5.47 59.66 -0.80
N GLU A 448 6.41 60.02 0.07
CA GLU A 448 7.26 61.19 -0.10
C GLU A 448 8.29 60.99 -1.23
N THR A 449 8.80 62.09 -1.77
CA THR A 449 9.70 62.08 -2.96
C THR A 449 10.99 61.27 -2.78
N ASN A 450 11.55 61.20 -1.57
CA ASN A 450 12.74 60.40 -1.28
C ASN A 450 12.43 58.89 -1.25
N ARG A 451 11.32 58.50 -0.62
CA ARG A 451 10.87 57.10 -0.59
C ARG A 451 10.51 56.60 -1.99
N LEU A 452 9.77 57.43 -2.74
CA LEU A 452 9.45 57.17 -4.15
C LEU A 452 10.70 56.96 -4.99
N ARG A 453 11.76 57.75 -4.77
CA ARG A 453 13.03 57.61 -5.49
C ARG A 453 13.68 56.26 -5.26
N ASN A 454 13.73 55.79 -4.01
CA ASN A 454 14.35 54.50 -3.69
C ASN A 454 13.52 53.33 -4.24
N ILE A 455 12.19 53.37 -4.09
CA ILE A 455 11.31 52.33 -4.63
C ILE A 455 11.40 52.28 -6.16
N ALA A 456 11.40 53.44 -6.84
CA ALA A 456 11.55 53.51 -8.29
C ALA A 456 12.88 52.94 -8.78
N ARG A 457 13.98 53.20 -8.05
CA ARG A 457 15.30 52.63 -8.37
C ARG A 457 15.38 51.13 -8.11
N PHE A 458 14.73 50.65 -7.05
CA PHE A 458 14.62 49.22 -6.75
C PHE A 458 13.94 48.47 -7.89
N PHE A 459 12.73 48.87 -8.28
CA PHE A 459 12.03 48.22 -9.40
C PHE A 459 12.73 48.46 -10.74
N GLY A 460 13.34 49.62 -10.96
CA GLY A 460 14.16 49.89 -12.14
C GLY A 460 15.33 48.91 -12.29
N ALA A 461 15.98 48.53 -11.18
CA ALA A 461 17.03 47.51 -11.19
C ALA A 461 16.49 46.10 -11.49
N LEU A 462 15.30 45.75 -11.01
CA LEU A 462 14.67 44.46 -11.28
C LEU A 462 14.22 44.30 -12.73
N PHE A 463 13.65 45.35 -13.34
CA PHE A 463 13.33 45.35 -14.77
C PHE A 463 14.60 45.32 -15.63
N ALA A 464 15.65 46.05 -15.24
CA ALA A 464 16.91 46.07 -15.99
C ALA A 464 17.64 44.71 -15.99
N THR A 465 17.43 43.89 -14.97
CA THR A 465 18.05 42.55 -14.82
C THR A 465 17.15 41.41 -15.32
N ASP A 466 15.99 41.72 -15.91
CA ASP A 466 14.95 40.76 -16.32
C ASP A 466 14.47 39.84 -15.18
N SER A 467 14.46 40.37 -13.95
CA SER A 467 14.01 39.63 -12.75
C SER A 467 12.49 39.63 -12.58
N ILE A 468 11.80 40.58 -13.22
CA ILE A 468 10.34 40.79 -13.21
C ILE A 468 9.89 40.92 -14.67
N SER A 469 8.71 40.41 -15.01
CA SER A 469 8.15 40.56 -16.35
C SER A 469 7.81 42.01 -16.67
N TRP A 470 8.22 42.45 -17.87
CA TRP A 470 7.88 43.75 -18.43
C TRP A 470 6.37 43.90 -18.70
N ALA A 471 5.61 42.81 -18.67
CA ALA A 471 4.13 42.85 -18.70
C ALA A 471 3.54 43.67 -17.54
N SER A 472 4.29 43.84 -16.44
CA SER A 472 3.88 44.65 -15.28
C SER A 472 3.65 46.13 -15.61
N PHE A 473 4.14 46.63 -16.76
CA PHE A 473 3.90 48.00 -17.22
C PHE A 473 2.44 48.26 -17.66
N GLU A 474 1.60 47.23 -17.77
CA GLU A 474 0.18 47.38 -18.11
C GLU A 474 -0.58 48.37 -17.21
N VAL A 475 -0.21 48.43 -15.92
CA VAL A 475 -0.83 49.32 -14.92
C VAL A 475 -0.43 50.79 -15.13
N VAL A 476 0.58 51.07 -15.96
CA VAL A 476 1.11 52.42 -16.16
C VAL A 476 0.33 53.13 -17.27
N TYR A 477 -0.59 53.99 -16.87
CA TYR A 477 -1.30 54.90 -17.76
C TYR A 477 -0.51 56.19 -17.99
N MET A 478 -0.46 56.69 -19.22
CA MET A 478 0.19 57.95 -19.58
C MET A 478 -0.79 58.94 -20.24
N ASN A 479 -1.72 59.45 -19.44
CA ASN A 479 -2.72 60.45 -19.83
C ASN A 479 -2.80 61.60 -18.79
N GLU A 480 -3.56 62.65 -19.08
CA GLU A 480 -3.70 63.81 -18.17
C GLU A 480 -4.60 63.53 -16.97
N ASP A 481 -5.56 62.61 -17.10
CA ASP A 481 -6.64 62.40 -16.12
C ASP A 481 -6.27 61.37 -15.05
N ASP A 482 -5.57 60.28 -15.40
CA ASP A 482 -5.22 59.19 -14.47
C ASP A 482 -3.79 59.32 -13.90
N THR A 483 -2.93 60.21 -14.44
CA THR A 483 -1.56 60.37 -13.95
C THR A 483 -1.38 61.47 -12.91
N THR A 484 -1.01 61.09 -11.69
CA THR A 484 -0.64 62.05 -10.64
C THR A 484 0.76 62.64 -10.86
N SER A 485 1.08 63.74 -10.19
CA SER A 485 2.45 64.30 -10.18
C SER A 485 3.47 63.32 -9.58
N SER A 486 3.08 62.56 -8.54
CA SER A 486 3.90 61.52 -7.93
C SER A 486 4.17 60.36 -8.89
N SER A 487 3.15 59.92 -9.64
CA SER A 487 3.29 58.88 -10.68
C SER A 487 4.29 59.27 -11.75
N ARG A 488 4.24 60.53 -12.20
CA ARG A 488 5.18 61.08 -13.19
C ARG A 488 6.62 61.13 -12.66
N ILE A 489 6.81 61.52 -11.40
CA ILE A 489 8.14 61.52 -10.77
C ILE A 489 8.68 60.09 -10.63
N PHE A 490 7.82 59.15 -10.22
CA PHE A 490 8.17 57.73 -10.09
C PHE A 490 8.64 57.13 -11.42
N ILE A 491 7.83 57.26 -12.48
CA ILE A 491 8.17 56.74 -13.82
C ILE A 491 9.45 57.40 -14.35
N LYS A 492 9.61 58.72 -14.16
CA LYS A 492 10.84 59.43 -14.53
C LYS A 492 12.08 58.82 -13.88
N ILE A 493 12.02 58.50 -12.59
CA ILE A 493 13.17 57.93 -11.86
C ILE A 493 13.40 56.49 -12.28
N LEU A 494 12.34 55.69 -12.41
CA LEU A 494 12.39 54.28 -12.81
C LEU A 494 13.03 54.14 -14.20
N MET A 495 12.58 54.93 -15.18
CA MET A 495 13.10 54.87 -16.54
C MET A 495 14.55 55.38 -16.64
N ASN A 496 14.91 56.40 -15.85
CA ASN A 496 16.31 56.86 -15.78
C ASN A 496 17.24 55.80 -15.17
N GLU A 497 16.78 55.04 -14.17
CA GLU A 497 17.57 53.95 -13.59
C GLU A 497 17.75 52.81 -14.61
N MET A 498 16.68 52.41 -15.31
CA MET A 498 16.76 51.42 -16.39
C MET A 498 17.70 51.89 -17.52
N GLN A 499 17.62 53.16 -17.91
CA GLN A 499 18.53 53.75 -18.89
C GLN A 499 19.99 53.74 -18.41
N SER A 500 20.23 53.99 -17.11
CA SER A 500 21.58 53.94 -16.54
C SER A 500 22.18 52.53 -16.53
N LEU A 501 21.37 51.49 -16.43
CA LEU A 501 21.83 50.10 -16.35
C LEU A 501 21.92 49.43 -17.73
N LEU A 502 20.92 49.59 -18.59
CA LEU A 502 20.84 48.95 -19.92
C LEU A 502 21.43 49.82 -21.04
N GLY A 503 21.40 51.14 -20.88
CA GLY A 503 21.62 52.09 -21.97
C GLY A 503 20.37 52.34 -22.83
N LEU A 504 20.32 53.53 -23.44
CA LEU A 504 19.18 53.96 -24.25
C LEU A 504 18.84 53.06 -25.46
N PRO A 505 19.81 52.56 -26.27
CA PRO A 505 19.47 51.77 -27.45
C PRO A 505 18.91 50.39 -27.09
N ALA A 506 19.46 49.72 -26.07
CA ALA A 506 18.97 48.43 -25.60
C ALA A 506 17.58 48.56 -24.97
N LEU A 507 17.34 49.62 -24.20
CA LEU A 507 16.03 49.94 -23.64
C LEU A 507 14.97 50.16 -24.73
N ALA A 508 15.30 50.94 -25.77
CA ALA A 508 14.41 51.18 -26.89
C ALA A 508 14.10 49.91 -27.70
N GLN A 509 15.08 48.99 -27.83
CA GLN A 509 14.86 47.71 -28.49
C GLN A 509 13.88 46.81 -27.71
N ARG A 510 13.98 46.78 -26.37
CA ARG A 510 13.06 46.01 -25.51
C ARG A 510 11.62 46.53 -25.61
N PHE A 511 11.43 47.85 -25.61
CA PHE A 511 10.10 48.44 -25.83
C PHE A 511 9.54 48.24 -27.23
N ARG A 512 10.34 47.79 -28.22
CA ARG A 512 9.89 47.48 -29.59
C ARG A 512 9.57 46.00 -29.79
N GLU A 513 9.67 45.16 -28.76
CA GLU A 513 9.40 43.73 -28.88
C GLU A 513 7.91 43.47 -29.22
N PRO A 514 7.58 42.72 -30.30
CA PRO A 514 6.20 42.55 -30.75
C PRO A 514 5.28 41.82 -29.77
N SER A 515 5.82 40.86 -29.02
CA SER A 515 5.09 40.05 -28.02
C SER A 515 4.61 40.88 -26.83
N MET A 516 5.33 41.96 -26.50
CA MET A 516 5.09 42.78 -25.30
C MET A 516 4.30 44.05 -25.57
N GLN A 517 4.02 44.41 -26.83
CA GLN A 517 3.33 45.66 -27.18
C GLN A 517 1.95 45.79 -26.52
N VAL A 518 1.23 44.68 -26.35
CA VAL A 518 -0.10 44.66 -25.71
C VAL A 518 -0.06 45.25 -24.30
N TYR A 519 1.02 44.99 -23.55
CA TYR A 519 1.17 45.48 -22.18
C TYR A 519 1.69 46.93 -22.10
N PHE A 520 2.08 47.53 -23.23
CA PHE A 520 2.59 48.91 -23.28
C PHE A 520 1.58 49.91 -23.86
N GLU A 521 0.39 49.46 -24.26
CA GLU A 521 -0.66 50.27 -24.88
C GLU A 521 -1.03 51.50 -24.03
N ASN A 522 -1.21 51.29 -22.72
CA ASN A 522 -1.55 52.36 -21.77
C ASN A 522 -0.43 53.39 -21.56
N MET A 523 0.83 52.97 -21.75
CA MET A 523 2.01 53.81 -21.59
C MET A 523 2.36 54.58 -22.87
N PHE A 524 2.10 53.98 -24.03
CA PHE A 524 2.26 54.55 -25.37
C PHE A 524 0.91 54.65 -26.12
N PRO A 525 -0.05 55.46 -25.62
CA PRO A 525 -1.41 55.47 -26.13
C PRO A 525 -1.49 55.97 -27.58
N LEU A 526 -2.18 55.21 -28.44
CA LEU A 526 -2.48 55.54 -29.83
C LEU A 526 -3.96 55.90 -30.07
N ASP A 527 -4.80 55.84 -29.03
CA ASP A 527 -6.26 56.01 -29.15
C ASP A 527 -6.65 57.47 -29.39
N HIS A 528 -6.19 58.37 -28.51
CA HIS A 528 -6.49 59.79 -28.59
C HIS A 528 -5.22 60.62 -28.80
N PRO A 529 -5.17 61.47 -29.86
CA PRO A 529 -4.05 62.37 -30.11
C PRO A 529 -3.60 63.25 -28.93
N ARG A 530 -4.49 63.57 -27.97
CA ARG A 530 -4.13 64.33 -26.76
C ARG A 530 -3.22 63.50 -25.85
N ASN A 531 -3.59 62.26 -25.59
CA ASN A 531 -2.82 61.32 -24.76
C ASN A 531 -1.49 60.97 -25.43
N THR A 532 -1.49 60.77 -26.75
CA THR A 532 -0.26 60.54 -27.53
C THR A 532 0.71 61.72 -27.41
N ARG A 533 0.23 62.98 -27.52
CA ARG A 533 1.08 64.18 -27.32
C ARG A 533 1.60 64.27 -25.90
N PHE A 534 0.77 63.97 -24.92
CA PHE A 534 1.14 64.00 -23.51
C PHE A 534 2.28 63.01 -23.23
N SER A 535 2.16 61.75 -23.67
CA SER A 535 3.19 60.73 -23.52
C SER A 535 4.49 61.09 -24.26
N ILE A 536 4.41 61.58 -25.51
CA ILE A 536 5.59 62.07 -26.27
C ILE A 536 6.32 63.19 -25.49
N ASN A 537 5.57 64.20 -25.04
CA ASN A 537 6.14 65.33 -24.30
C ASN A 537 6.77 64.88 -22.97
N PHE A 538 6.13 63.93 -22.28
CA PHE A 538 6.63 63.38 -21.03
C PHE A 538 7.96 62.63 -21.22
N PHE A 539 8.01 61.62 -22.09
CA PHE A 539 9.22 60.82 -22.28
C PHE A 539 10.37 61.64 -22.90
N THR A 540 10.07 62.65 -23.71
CA THR A 540 11.10 63.58 -24.23
C THR A 540 11.65 64.49 -23.15
N SER A 541 10.83 64.93 -22.19
CA SER A 541 11.29 65.68 -21.01
C SER A 541 12.19 64.88 -20.08
N ILE A 542 12.09 63.54 -20.11
CA ILE A 542 12.96 62.62 -19.36
C ILE A 542 14.28 62.38 -20.11
N GLY A 543 14.33 62.58 -21.43
CA GLY A 543 15.48 62.30 -22.27
C GLY A 543 15.38 60.99 -23.06
N LEU A 544 14.19 60.38 -23.13
CA LEU A 544 13.90 59.09 -23.78
C LEU A 544 13.21 59.26 -25.13
N GLY A 545 13.69 60.20 -25.95
CA GLY A 545 13.07 60.56 -27.23
C GLY A 545 12.98 59.41 -28.24
N LEU A 546 13.97 58.50 -28.26
CA LEU A 546 14.04 57.36 -29.20
C LEU A 546 12.91 56.34 -29.02
N VAL A 547 12.33 56.25 -27.81
CA VAL A 547 11.21 55.35 -27.54
C VAL A 547 9.91 55.88 -28.17
N THR A 548 9.81 57.21 -28.36
CA THR A 548 8.59 57.89 -28.86
C THR A 548 8.50 58.01 -30.38
N GLU A 549 9.48 57.50 -31.14
CA GLU A 549 9.49 57.57 -32.62
C GLU A 549 8.20 57.02 -33.27
N PRO A 550 7.69 55.83 -32.90
CA PRO A 550 6.47 55.27 -33.54
C PRO A 550 5.23 56.13 -33.28
N MET A 551 5.12 56.71 -32.08
CA MET A 551 4.01 57.60 -31.72
C MET A 551 4.04 58.90 -32.51
N ARG A 552 5.23 59.41 -32.84
CA ARG A 552 5.40 60.62 -33.67
C ARG A 552 5.01 60.36 -35.11
N GLU A 553 5.41 59.22 -35.67
CA GLU A 553 5.00 58.77 -37.00
C GLU A 553 3.47 58.60 -37.07
N TYR A 554 2.89 57.90 -36.09
CA TYR A 554 1.45 57.74 -35.98
C TYR A 554 0.72 59.10 -35.89
N LEU A 555 1.23 60.04 -35.11
CA LEU A 555 0.61 61.37 -34.98
C LEU A 555 0.67 62.15 -36.30
N GLN A 556 1.76 62.06 -37.06
CA GLN A 556 1.85 62.69 -38.39
C GLN A 556 0.81 62.09 -39.34
N HIS A 557 0.69 60.76 -39.39
CA HIS A 557 -0.32 60.06 -40.20
C HIS A 557 -1.76 60.35 -39.73
N ALA A 558 -2.05 60.29 -38.42
CA ALA A 558 -3.36 60.54 -37.86
C ALA A 558 -3.84 61.99 -38.08
N THR A 559 -2.92 62.97 -38.04
CA THR A 559 -3.25 64.38 -38.32
C THR A 559 -3.60 64.58 -39.80
N GLN A 560 -2.96 63.82 -40.69
CA GLN A 560 -3.23 63.83 -42.13
C GLN A 560 -4.57 63.16 -42.46
N VAL A 561 -4.85 61.99 -41.88
CA VAL A 561 -6.11 61.27 -42.03
C VAL A 561 -7.30 62.04 -41.44
N MET A 562 -7.14 62.70 -40.28
CA MET A 562 -8.22 63.54 -39.71
C MET A 562 -8.53 64.79 -40.54
N ARG A 563 -7.52 65.35 -41.22
CA ARG A 563 -7.73 66.45 -42.16
C ARG A 563 -8.50 65.97 -43.39
N GLU A 564 -8.15 64.80 -43.93
CA GLU A 564 -8.87 64.16 -45.04
C GLU A 564 -10.31 63.75 -44.64
N ARG A 565 -10.53 63.29 -43.40
CA ARG A 565 -11.87 62.99 -42.85
C ARG A 565 -12.75 64.22 -42.70
N ARG A 566 -12.21 65.36 -42.23
CA ARG A 566 -12.94 66.64 -42.18
C ARG A 566 -13.31 67.14 -43.58
N GLU A 567 -12.39 67.05 -44.54
CA GLU A 567 -12.65 67.39 -45.94
C GLU A 567 -13.70 66.45 -46.58
N ALA A 568 -13.82 65.19 -46.10
CA ALA A 568 -14.86 64.24 -46.52
C ALA A 568 -16.21 64.47 -45.82
N GLU A 569 -16.24 64.89 -44.55
CA GLU A 569 -17.47 65.24 -43.82
C GLU A 569 -18.15 66.49 -44.39
N GLU A 570 -17.38 67.49 -44.83
CA GLU A 570 -17.90 68.65 -45.55
C GLU A 570 -18.56 68.25 -46.88
N ARG A 571 -17.99 67.28 -47.61
CA ARG A 571 -18.59 66.68 -48.83
C ARG A 571 -19.82 65.83 -48.54
N SER A 572 -19.86 65.13 -47.40
CA SER A 572 -21.01 64.33 -46.96
C SER A 572 -22.22 65.19 -46.58
N SER A 573 -22.01 66.39 -46.02
CA SER A 573 -23.10 67.31 -45.66
C SER A 573 -23.89 67.81 -46.89
N ALA A 574 -23.24 67.95 -48.05
CA ALA A 574 -23.87 68.33 -49.31
C ALA A 574 -24.71 67.19 -49.94
N GLY A 575 -24.31 65.92 -49.73
CA GLY A 575 -25.04 64.74 -50.21
C GLY A 575 -26.31 64.41 -49.40
N LYS A 576 -26.36 64.80 -48.11
CA LYS A 576 -27.50 64.55 -47.22
C LYS A 576 -28.74 65.39 -47.54
N ILE A 577 -28.62 66.51 -48.27
CA ILE A 577 -29.76 67.35 -48.67
C ILE A 577 -30.53 66.71 -49.84
N VAL A 578 -29.84 66.07 -50.78
CA VAL A 578 -30.45 65.44 -51.97
C VAL A 578 -31.13 64.10 -51.62
N PHE A 579 -30.59 63.36 -50.65
CA PHE A 579 -31.13 62.06 -50.23
C PHE A 579 -32.41 62.18 -49.36
N LYS A 580 -32.59 63.32 -48.67
CA LYS A 580 -33.76 63.59 -47.81
C LYS A 580 -35.01 63.97 -48.61
N GLU A 581 -34.86 64.54 -49.80
CA GLU A 581 -35.97 64.85 -50.71
C GLU A 581 -36.54 63.60 -51.41
N LEU A 582 -35.67 62.64 -51.79
CA LEU A 582 -36.06 61.42 -52.51
C LEU A 582 -36.79 60.39 -51.63
N LEU A 583 -36.50 60.36 -50.32
CA LEU A 583 -37.19 59.46 -49.37
C LEU A 583 -38.55 59.99 -48.87
N SER A 584 -38.87 61.26 -49.13
CA SER A 584 -40.18 61.84 -48.74
C SER A 584 -41.32 61.50 -49.71
N LYS A 585 -41.01 60.90 -50.86
CA LYS A 585 -41.98 60.62 -51.94
C LYS A 585 -41.79 59.23 -52.56
N SER A 586 -41.98 58.16 -51.80
CA SER A 586 -42.39 56.86 -52.36
C SER A 586 -42.64 55.85 -51.24
N SER A 587 -43.89 55.69 -50.85
CA SER A 587 -44.39 54.60 -50.02
C SER A 587 -44.57 53.35 -50.90
N ARG A 588 -43.59 52.44 -50.88
CA ARG A 588 -43.75 50.97 -51.07
C ARG A 588 -42.43 50.23 -50.87
N SER A 589 -42.49 49.25 -49.99
CA SER A 589 -41.45 48.38 -49.43
C SER A 589 -40.90 47.32 -50.39
N PHE A 590 -40.69 47.65 -51.67
CA PHE A 590 -40.20 46.67 -52.66
C PHE A 590 -38.90 47.05 -53.37
N LEU A 591 -38.37 48.26 -53.14
CA LEU A 591 -37.08 48.69 -53.71
C LEU A 591 -35.89 48.50 -52.75
N LEU A 592 -36.12 48.20 -51.47
CA LEU A 592 -35.04 48.04 -50.48
C LEU A 592 -34.26 46.73 -50.68
N THR A 593 -34.93 45.68 -51.16
CA THR A 593 -34.34 44.38 -51.48
C THR A 593 -33.50 44.41 -52.76
N GLU A 594 -33.85 45.26 -53.74
CA GLU A 594 -33.14 45.37 -55.01
C GLU A 594 -31.94 46.35 -54.91
N LEU A 595 -32.01 47.35 -54.02
CA LEU A 595 -30.88 48.23 -53.70
C LEU A 595 -29.81 47.56 -52.84
N LEU A 596 -30.19 46.69 -51.89
CA LEU A 596 -29.25 45.91 -51.08
C LEU A 596 -28.52 44.82 -51.89
N ALA A 597 -29.08 44.38 -53.01
CA ALA A 597 -28.45 43.41 -53.91
C ALA A 597 -27.37 44.03 -54.83
N GLN A 598 -27.26 45.36 -54.93
CA GLN A 598 -26.33 46.04 -55.84
C GLN A 598 -25.27 46.93 -55.16
N SER A 599 -25.24 47.05 -53.83
CA SER A 599 -24.20 47.81 -53.11
C SER A 599 -23.11 46.89 -52.55
N SER A 600 -21.95 46.89 -53.18
CA SER A 600 -20.76 46.14 -52.76
C SER A 600 -19.91 46.90 -51.74
N GLU A 601 -20.49 47.37 -50.62
CA GLU A 601 -19.72 47.88 -49.47
C GLU A 601 -20.40 47.55 -48.12
N PRO A 602 -19.69 46.89 -47.17
CA PRO A 602 -20.28 46.33 -45.93
C PRO A 602 -20.43 47.32 -44.76
N LEU A 603 -20.00 48.58 -44.90
CA LEU A 603 -19.90 49.51 -43.77
C LEU A 603 -21.19 50.26 -43.41
N LEU A 604 -22.18 50.29 -44.30
CA LEU A 604 -23.48 50.92 -44.04
C LEU A 604 -24.48 49.98 -43.32
N LEU A 605 -24.23 48.67 -43.40
CA LEU A 605 -25.10 47.61 -42.86
C LEU A 605 -24.86 47.40 -41.35
N THR A 606 -23.61 47.53 -40.90
CA THR A 606 -23.24 47.45 -39.48
C THR A 606 -23.77 48.63 -38.66
N GLU A 607 -23.83 49.84 -39.24
CA GLU A 607 -24.34 51.03 -38.57
C GLU A 607 -25.88 51.09 -38.51
N LEU A 608 -26.57 50.43 -39.46
CA LEU A 608 -28.03 50.22 -39.39
C LEU A 608 -28.43 49.11 -38.41
N LEU A 609 -27.60 48.07 -38.26
CA LEU A 609 -27.85 46.96 -37.32
C LEU A 609 -27.55 47.36 -35.86
N SER A 610 -26.55 48.21 -35.62
CA SER A 610 -26.20 48.67 -34.26
C SER A 610 -27.23 49.61 -33.62
N GLN A 611 -28.15 50.19 -34.41
CA GLN A 611 -29.20 51.08 -33.93
C GLN A 611 -30.58 50.42 -33.77
N SER A 612 -30.72 49.12 -34.06
CA SER A 612 -32.00 48.41 -33.93
C SER A 612 -31.96 47.37 -32.80
N SER A 613 -32.50 47.74 -31.64
CA SER A 613 -32.69 46.87 -30.48
C SER A 613 -33.94 45.99 -30.64
N GLY A 614 -33.82 44.89 -31.39
CA GLY A 614 -34.92 43.93 -31.55
C GLY A 614 -34.45 42.52 -31.96
N PRO A 615 -34.58 41.49 -31.09
CA PRO A 615 -34.11 40.12 -31.37
C PRO A 615 -34.96 39.32 -32.39
N LEU A 616 -36.10 39.87 -32.84
CA LEU A 616 -37.04 39.17 -33.72
C LEU A 616 -36.74 39.31 -35.22
N LEU A 617 -35.95 40.30 -35.65
CA LEU A 617 -35.53 40.45 -37.05
C LEU A 617 -34.35 39.54 -37.41
N LEU A 618 -33.52 39.20 -36.42
CA LEU A 618 -32.28 38.43 -36.60
C LEU A 618 -32.56 36.92 -36.78
N THR A 619 -33.61 36.41 -36.14
CA THR A 619 -34.08 35.03 -36.28
C THR A 619 -34.69 34.76 -37.65
N GLU A 620 -35.38 35.74 -38.25
CA GLU A 620 -35.99 35.60 -39.58
C GLU A 620 -34.97 35.74 -40.73
N LEU A 621 -33.89 36.51 -40.53
CA LEU A 621 -32.76 36.63 -41.47
C LEU A 621 -31.79 35.43 -41.42
N LEU A 622 -31.57 34.84 -40.24
CA LEU A 622 -30.76 33.62 -40.10
C LEU A 622 -31.45 32.38 -40.68
N ALA A 623 -32.79 32.33 -40.65
CA ALA A 623 -33.57 31.24 -41.25
C ALA A 623 -33.50 31.18 -42.80
N GLN A 624 -33.03 32.25 -43.46
CA GLN A 624 -32.98 32.33 -44.93
C GLN A 624 -31.55 32.35 -45.52
N SER A 625 -30.49 32.27 -44.71
CA SER A 625 -29.10 32.27 -45.20
C SER A 625 -28.44 30.89 -45.07
N SER A 626 -28.42 30.14 -46.16
CA SER A 626 -27.76 28.83 -46.26
C SER A 626 -26.25 28.98 -46.52
N GLY A 627 -25.46 29.27 -45.48
CA GLY A 627 -24.00 29.38 -45.61
C GLY A 627 -23.24 29.31 -44.28
N PRO A 628 -22.48 28.24 -44.00
CA PRO A 628 -21.81 28.03 -42.70
C PRO A 628 -20.62 28.97 -42.40
N LEU A 629 -20.12 29.71 -43.39
CA LEU A 629 -18.96 30.60 -43.22
C LEU A 629 -19.31 31.94 -42.53
N VAL A 630 -20.54 32.42 -42.64
CA VAL A 630 -20.95 33.72 -42.06
C VAL A 630 -21.27 33.59 -40.56
N LEU A 631 -21.73 32.41 -40.12
CA LEU A 631 -22.01 32.12 -38.71
C LEU A 631 -20.74 32.00 -37.86
N ALA A 632 -19.67 31.44 -38.40
CA ALA A 632 -18.39 31.28 -37.68
C ALA A 632 -17.74 32.64 -37.37
N GLU A 633 -17.86 33.62 -38.28
CA GLU A 633 -17.25 34.94 -38.14
C GLU A 633 -18.08 35.87 -37.21
N LEU A 634 -19.41 35.69 -37.16
CA LEU A 634 -20.30 36.37 -36.20
C LEU A 634 -20.21 35.79 -34.77
N LEU A 635 -19.98 34.48 -34.62
CA LEU A 635 -19.77 33.84 -33.32
C LEU A 635 -18.40 34.17 -32.71
N ALA A 636 -17.38 34.40 -33.55
CA ALA A 636 -16.06 34.83 -33.09
C ALA A 636 -16.06 36.26 -32.48
N GLN A 637 -17.08 37.07 -32.77
CA GLN A 637 -17.16 38.48 -32.34
C GLN A 637 -18.22 38.77 -31.27
N SER A 638 -18.96 37.77 -30.78
CA SER A 638 -19.98 37.95 -29.74
C SER A 638 -19.59 37.29 -28.42
N SER A 639 -19.13 38.09 -27.46
CA SER A 639 -18.77 37.69 -26.10
C SER A 639 -20.01 37.55 -25.21
N GLY A 640 -20.74 36.44 -25.33
CA GLY A 640 -21.92 36.18 -24.50
C GLY A 640 -22.27 34.70 -24.34
N PRO A 641 -22.04 34.07 -23.16
CA PRO A 641 -22.27 32.64 -22.93
C PRO A 641 -23.76 32.22 -22.90
N LEU A 642 -24.70 33.16 -22.74
CA LEU A 642 -26.14 32.87 -22.62
C LEU A 642 -26.80 32.41 -23.94
N VAL A 643 -26.29 32.84 -25.10
CA VAL A 643 -26.90 32.52 -26.41
C VAL A 643 -26.56 31.09 -26.86
N LEU A 644 -25.38 30.59 -26.47
CA LEU A 644 -24.91 29.23 -26.81
C LEU A 644 -25.67 28.14 -26.04
N ALA A 645 -26.01 28.38 -24.78
CA ALA A 645 -26.73 27.41 -23.94
C ALA A 645 -28.15 27.14 -24.45
N GLU A 646 -28.83 28.16 -24.96
CA GLU A 646 -30.22 28.06 -25.43
C GLU A 646 -30.32 27.45 -26.86
N LEU A 647 -29.29 27.64 -27.69
CA LEU A 647 -29.16 26.98 -29.01
C LEU A 647 -28.76 25.50 -28.90
N LEU A 648 -27.90 25.13 -27.93
CA LEU A 648 -27.52 23.74 -27.70
C LEU A 648 -28.68 22.90 -27.13
N ALA A 649 -29.55 23.50 -26.32
CA ALA A 649 -30.73 22.84 -25.76
C ALA A 649 -31.79 22.44 -26.82
N GLN A 650 -31.74 23.03 -28.02
CA GLN A 650 -32.74 22.81 -29.09
C GLN A 650 -32.23 21.98 -30.27
N SER A 651 -30.95 21.53 -30.27
CA SER A 651 -30.40 20.74 -31.37
C SER A 651 -30.33 19.25 -31.02
N SER A 652 -31.01 18.43 -31.81
CA SER A 652 -31.21 16.99 -31.60
C SER A 652 -30.37 16.11 -32.53
N GLU A 653 -29.21 16.57 -32.99
CA GLU A 653 -28.29 15.74 -33.80
C GLU A 653 -26.83 15.77 -33.31
N PRO A 654 -26.19 14.60 -33.08
CA PRO A 654 -24.91 14.48 -32.39
C PRO A 654 -23.65 14.71 -33.26
N LEU A 655 -23.79 14.92 -34.58
CA LEU A 655 -22.64 15.00 -35.49
C LEU A 655 -21.92 16.36 -35.48
N LEU A 656 -22.62 17.44 -35.11
CA LEU A 656 -22.09 18.81 -35.11
C LEU A 656 -21.17 19.10 -33.90
N LEU A 657 -21.40 18.39 -32.79
CA LEU A 657 -20.71 18.59 -31.52
C LEU A 657 -19.30 17.97 -31.54
N THR A 658 -19.12 16.85 -32.24
CA THR A 658 -17.81 16.18 -32.44
C THR A 658 -16.84 16.99 -33.30
N GLU A 659 -17.33 17.75 -34.28
CA GLU A 659 -16.49 18.55 -35.17
C GLU A 659 -16.06 19.87 -34.50
N LEU A 660 -16.95 20.49 -33.71
CA LEU A 660 -16.65 21.69 -32.89
C LEU A 660 -15.67 21.40 -31.73
N LEU A 661 -15.77 20.23 -31.08
CA LEU A 661 -14.81 19.81 -30.05
C LEU A 661 -13.44 19.42 -30.61
N SER A 662 -13.36 19.02 -31.90
CA SER A 662 -12.09 18.67 -32.55
C SER A 662 -11.23 19.90 -32.92
N GLN A 663 -11.84 21.08 -32.99
CA GLN A 663 -11.19 22.32 -33.43
C GLN A 663 -10.89 23.31 -32.30
N SER A 664 -11.33 23.06 -31.05
CA SER A 664 -11.07 23.94 -29.91
C SER A 664 -9.93 23.41 -29.04
N SER A 665 -8.79 24.09 -29.07
CA SER A 665 -7.61 23.80 -28.26
C SER A 665 -7.65 24.61 -26.96
N GLY A 666 -8.34 24.09 -25.94
CA GLY A 666 -8.39 24.73 -24.62
C GLY A 666 -8.94 23.80 -23.52
N PRO A 667 -8.15 23.39 -22.51
CA PRO A 667 -8.57 22.43 -21.49
C PRO A 667 -9.55 22.98 -20.44
N LEU A 668 -9.78 24.29 -20.40
CA LEU A 668 -10.60 24.96 -19.38
C LEU A 668 -12.11 24.92 -19.66
N LEU A 669 -12.53 24.85 -20.94
CA LEU A 669 -13.96 24.76 -21.30
C LEU A 669 -14.56 23.37 -21.04
N LEU A 670 -13.73 22.32 -21.06
CA LEU A 670 -14.15 20.93 -20.92
C LEU A 670 -14.42 20.54 -19.46
N THR A 671 -13.69 21.14 -18.52
CA THR A 671 -13.83 20.89 -17.08
C THR A 671 -15.12 21.49 -16.51
N GLU A 672 -15.56 22.63 -17.05
CA GLU A 672 -16.77 23.33 -16.61
C GLU A 672 -18.06 22.78 -17.26
N LEU A 673 -17.97 22.23 -18.48
CA LEU A 673 -19.07 21.49 -19.12
C LEU A 673 -19.31 20.09 -18.52
N LEU A 674 -18.25 19.45 -18.00
CA LEU A 674 -18.34 18.16 -17.31
C LEU A 674 -18.86 18.26 -15.88
N SER A 675 -18.75 19.43 -15.23
CA SER A 675 -19.26 19.64 -13.86
C SER A 675 -20.78 19.85 -13.79
N GLN A 676 -21.43 20.17 -14.93
CA GLN A 676 -22.85 20.53 -14.95
C GLN A 676 -23.80 19.51 -15.61
N SER A 677 -23.30 18.39 -16.16
CA SER A 677 -24.17 17.41 -16.84
C SER A 677 -24.44 16.15 -15.97
N SER A 678 -25.66 16.05 -15.46
CA SER A 678 -26.17 14.89 -14.72
C SER A 678 -26.94 13.94 -15.65
N GLY A 679 -26.28 12.90 -16.17
CA GLY A 679 -26.92 11.92 -17.05
C GLY A 679 -26.08 10.66 -17.34
N PRO A 680 -26.44 9.46 -16.83
CA PRO A 680 -25.61 8.25 -16.96
C PRO A 680 -25.63 7.57 -18.35
N LEU A 681 -26.49 8.02 -19.27
CA LEU A 681 -26.76 7.32 -20.54
C LEU A 681 -25.75 7.63 -21.65
N VAL A 682 -25.10 8.80 -21.65
CA VAL A 682 -24.09 9.18 -22.66
C VAL A 682 -22.73 8.54 -22.37
N LEU A 683 -22.41 8.34 -21.09
CA LEU A 683 -21.17 7.70 -20.63
C LEU A 683 -21.10 6.21 -21.00
N ALA A 684 -22.25 5.51 -21.04
CA ALA A 684 -22.29 4.07 -21.34
C ALA A 684 -22.01 3.76 -22.82
N GLU A 685 -22.28 4.70 -23.73
CA GLU A 685 -22.12 4.50 -25.17
C GLU A 685 -20.70 4.91 -25.66
N LEU A 686 -20.06 5.87 -24.98
CA LEU A 686 -18.66 6.25 -25.19
C LEU A 686 -17.66 5.21 -24.65
N LEU A 687 -18.00 4.47 -23.59
CA LEU A 687 -17.14 3.44 -22.97
C LEU A 687 -17.21 2.06 -23.66
N ALA A 688 -18.05 1.88 -24.68
CA ALA A 688 -18.34 0.57 -25.27
C ALA A 688 -17.56 0.23 -26.57
N GLN A 689 -16.62 1.06 -27.04
CA GLN A 689 -15.83 0.76 -28.25
C GLN A 689 -14.36 0.41 -27.93
N PRO A 690 -13.83 -0.75 -28.38
CA PRO A 690 -12.52 -1.24 -27.94
C PRO A 690 -11.40 -0.96 -28.97
N SER A 691 -10.37 -0.20 -28.58
CA SER A 691 -8.99 -0.39 -29.06
C SER A 691 -7.99 0.31 -28.13
N GLU A 692 -6.92 -0.43 -27.83
CA GLU A 692 -5.92 -0.24 -26.76
C GLU A 692 -5.02 1.03 -26.85
N PRO A 693 -4.35 1.39 -25.73
CA PRO A 693 -3.85 2.72 -25.43
C PRO A 693 -2.38 2.89 -25.84
N LEU A 694 -2.06 3.96 -26.56
CA LEU A 694 -0.66 4.36 -26.79
C LEU A 694 -0.44 5.84 -27.11
N VAL A 695 -1.43 6.73 -26.93
CA VAL A 695 -1.32 8.12 -27.39
C VAL A 695 -1.39 9.16 -26.25
N LEU A 696 -1.67 8.77 -25.01
CA LEU A 696 -1.66 9.71 -23.87
C LEU A 696 -0.28 9.91 -23.21
N ALA A 697 0.74 9.12 -23.57
CA ALA A 697 2.09 9.21 -23.00
C ALA A 697 3.09 9.96 -23.90
N GLU A 698 2.70 10.38 -25.11
CA GLU A 698 3.57 11.05 -26.08
C GLU A 698 3.29 12.56 -26.22
N LEU A 699 2.29 13.08 -25.51
CA LEU A 699 1.95 14.52 -25.46
C LEU A 699 2.40 15.25 -24.18
N LEU A 700 3.00 14.53 -23.21
CA LEU A 700 3.59 15.13 -22.01
C LEU A 700 5.11 14.95 -21.90
N ALA A 701 5.76 14.42 -22.94
CA ALA A 701 7.22 14.37 -22.96
C ALA A 701 7.74 14.29 -24.40
N GLN A 702 8.05 15.44 -25.01
CA GLN A 702 9.45 15.78 -25.31
C GLN A 702 9.60 17.17 -25.96
N PRO A 703 10.75 17.84 -25.72
CA PRO A 703 11.02 19.18 -26.18
C PRO A 703 11.39 19.23 -27.67
N SER A 704 11.02 20.34 -28.29
CA SER A 704 11.23 20.71 -29.69
C SER A 704 12.70 20.83 -30.09
N ALA A 705 13.06 20.23 -31.23
CA ALA A 705 14.19 20.68 -32.06
C ALA A 705 13.74 20.80 -33.53
N SER A 706 14.23 21.85 -34.18
CA SER A 706 13.89 22.42 -35.49
C SER A 706 14.27 21.56 -36.72
N PRO A 707 13.82 21.96 -37.94
CA PRO A 707 14.53 21.58 -39.16
C PRO A 707 14.89 22.72 -40.14
N SER A 708 16.04 22.50 -40.78
CA SER A 708 16.51 22.92 -42.13
C SER A 708 17.12 24.32 -42.38
N GLY A 709 18.39 24.31 -42.82
CA GLY A 709 19.23 25.45 -43.25
C GLY A 709 19.16 25.81 -44.75
N PRO A 710 20.11 26.60 -45.29
CA PRO A 710 21.26 26.00 -45.99
C PRO A 710 22.61 26.76 -45.89
N LEU A 711 23.60 26.16 -46.56
CA LEU A 711 25.07 26.34 -46.61
C LEU A 711 25.61 27.66 -47.19
N SER A 712 26.75 28.13 -46.67
CA SER A 712 27.96 28.43 -47.49
C SER A 712 29.24 28.62 -46.64
N HIS A 713 30.30 27.96 -47.11
CA HIS A 713 31.69 27.87 -46.62
C HIS A 713 32.48 29.19 -46.57
N VAL A 714 33.58 29.23 -45.78
CA VAL A 714 35.00 29.31 -46.26
C VAL A 714 36.00 29.24 -45.08
N SER A 715 36.90 28.24 -45.18
CA SER A 715 38.31 28.12 -44.69
C SER A 715 38.66 28.17 -43.18
N ARG A 716 39.06 27.07 -42.51
CA ARG A 716 40.33 26.27 -42.54
C ARG A 716 41.44 26.76 -41.55
N PRO A 717 42.39 25.89 -41.11
CA PRO A 717 42.67 25.61 -39.69
C PRO A 717 44.18 25.73 -39.31
N ARG A 718 44.59 25.22 -38.11
CA ARG A 718 45.82 24.44 -37.76
C ARG A 718 46.42 24.85 -36.40
N LEU A 719 46.45 23.94 -35.42
CA LEU A 719 47.56 23.05 -35.01
C LEU A 719 48.78 23.74 -34.36
N ALA A 720 48.94 23.40 -33.07
CA ALA A 720 50.16 23.00 -32.35
C ALA A 720 51.46 23.82 -32.47
N PHE A 721 52.06 24.14 -31.33
CA PHE A 721 53.51 23.94 -31.13
C PHE A 721 53.85 23.73 -29.65
N SER A 722 54.59 22.65 -29.38
CA SER A 722 55.35 22.39 -28.17
C SER A 722 56.69 23.13 -28.22
N ALA A 723 57.21 23.59 -27.08
CA ALA A 723 58.65 23.62 -26.86
C ALA A 723 58.98 23.65 -25.37
N THR A 724 60.05 22.92 -25.07
CA THR A 724 60.61 22.48 -23.80
C THR A 724 61.87 23.28 -23.41
N TRP A 725 62.14 23.35 -22.10
CA TRP A 725 63.44 23.48 -21.40
C TRP A 725 64.15 24.85 -21.46
N GLY A 726 64.87 25.33 -20.42
CA GLY A 726 65.19 24.78 -19.10
C GLY A 726 66.12 25.70 -18.29
N SER A 727 66.07 25.50 -16.96
CA SER A 727 67.11 25.57 -15.91
C SER A 727 67.95 26.82 -15.58
N SER A 728 68.07 27.03 -14.26
CA SER A 728 69.21 27.44 -13.40
C SER A 728 68.80 28.59 -12.45
N GLY A 729 69.12 28.65 -11.16
CA GLY A 729 69.93 27.84 -10.24
C GLY A 729 70.52 28.76 -9.15
N ALA A 730 70.55 28.29 -7.89
CA ALA A 730 71.43 28.69 -6.77
C ALA A 730 71.02 29.79 -5.74
N SER A 731 70.83 29.32 -4.49
CA SER A 731 71.68 29.60 -3.30
C SER A 731 71.44 30.83 -2.37
N ALA A 732 71.24 30.49 -1.07
CA ALA A 732 71.73 31.13 0.17
C ALA A 732 71.23 32.55 0.54
N ALA A 733 71.21 33.02 1.78
CA ALA A 733 71.26 32.51 3.16
C ALA A 733 71.06 33.74 4.08
N ALA A 734 70.68 33.49 5.34
CA ALA A 734 71.00 34.30 6.54
C ALA A 734 70.40 35.74 6.64
N ALA A 735 70.05 36.32 7.79
CA ALA A 735 70.08 35.95 9.20
C ALA A 735 69.44 37.07 10.04
N SER A 736 68.87 36.64 11.18
CA SER A 736 69.00 37.23 12.52
C SER A 736 68.18 38.49 12.87
N THR A 737 67.72 38.72 14.10
CA THR A 737 68.12 38.24 15.44
C THR A 737 66.89 38.10 16.34
N ALA A 738 66.88 37.02 17.14
CA ALA A 738 66.08 36.92 18.35
C ALA A 738 66.79 37.68 19.49
N SER A 739 66.00 38.34 20.33
CA SER A 739 66.34 38.66 21.72
C SER A 739 65.14 38.38 22.61
N ILE A 740 65.21 37.23 23.29
CA ILE A 740 64.99 36.98 24.73
C ILE A 740 63.73 37.63 25.34
N GLU A 741 62.64 36.90 25.53
CA GLU A 741 62.28 36.04 26.70
C GLU A 741 61.73 36.77 27.93
N ALA A 742 60.60 36.24 28.42
CA ALA A 742 59.97 36.41 29.75
C ALA A 742 59.04 37.61 29.98
N LEU A 743 57.74 37.43 29.72
CA LEU A 743 56.79 37.02 30.78
C LEU A 743 55.42 36.64 30.19
N MET A 744 54.85 35.56 30.73
CA MET A 744 53.43 35.16 30.69
C MET A 744 52.88 34.47 29.43
N ARG A 745 53.12 33.15 29.43
CA ARG A 745 52.15 32.14 28.99
C ARG A 745 50.85 32.27 29.79
N ARG A 746 49.69 32.23 29.12
CA ARG A 746 48.59 31.30 29.46
C ARG A 746 47.49 31.30 28.39
N ASN A 747 47.16 30.10 27.96
CA ASN A 747 46.16 29.76 26.96
C ASN A 747 44.75 30.18 27.40
N HIS A 748 43.99 30.63 26.41
CA HIS A 748 42.57 30.89 26.46
C HIS A 748 41.77 29.57 26.38
N VAL A 749 40.77 29.44 27.25
CA VAL A 749 39.55 28.66 27.02
C VAL A 749 38.46 29.67 26.72
N ARG A 750 37.71 29.51 25.61
CA ARG A 750 36.32 29.98 25.46
C ARG A 750 35.62 29.30 24.27
N GLY A 751 34.54 28.60 24.60
CA GLY A 751 33.43 28.14 23.75
C GLY A 751 32.13 28.22 24.59
N PRO A 752 30.92 28.20 23.97
CA PRO A 752 29.70 28.78 24.55
C PRO A 752 29.00 27.91 25.60
N THR A 753 28.38 28.59 26.57
CA THR A 753 27.64 28.08 27.72
C THR A 753 26.14 27.99 27.44
N SER A 754 25.50 26.87 27.79
CA SER A 754 24.02 26.75 27.86
C SER A 754 23.53 27.01 29.29
N ALA A 755 22.27 27.43 29.46
CA ALA A 755 21.68 27.79 30.77
C ALA A 755 21.66 26.62 31.78
N LEU A 756 21.61 25.36 31.31
CA LEU A 756 21.69 24.17 32.16
C LEU A 756 23.10 23.98 32.76
N THR A 757 24.15 24.34 32.01
CA THR A 757 25.53 24.33 32.52
C THR A 757 25.81 25.42 33.55
N GLU A 758 25.06 26.52 33.53
CA GLU A 758 25.17 27.61 34.52
C GLU A 758 24.45 27.26 35.83
N PHE A 759 23.33 26.52 35.76
CA PHE A 759 22.62 25.99 36.93
C PHE A 759 23.42 24.90 37.67
N LEU A 760 24.05 23.98 36.95
CA LEU A 760 24.88 22.93 37.56
C LEU A 760 26.18 23.49 38.16
N ALA A 761 26.71 24.57 37.60
CA ALA A 761 27.87 25.28 38.12
C ALA A 761 27.57 26.09 39.39
N SER A 762 26.36 26.66 39.52
CA SER A 762 25.95 27.41 40.73
C SER A 762 25.72 26.50 41.95
N GLN A 763 25.43 25.22 41.73
CA GLN A 763 25.31 24.18 42.76
C GLN A 763 26.66 23.52 43.12
N GLY A 764 27.77 24.01 42.57
CA GLY A 764 29.12 23.54 42.94
C GLY A 764 29.50 22.15 42.43
N ILE A 765 28.70 21.54 41.53
CA ILE A 765 28.96 20.19 41.02
C ILE A 765 29.76 20.29 39.71
N ARG A 766 31.04 19.91 39.74
CA ARG A 766 31.92 19.94 38.56
C ARG A 766 31.93 18.60 37.84
N ALA A 767 31.71 18.60 36.53
CA ALA A 767 31.75 17.41 35.66
C ALA A 767 33.11 16.66 35.69
N SER A 768 34.19 17.33 36.10
CA SER A 768 35.50 16.72 36.29
C SER A 768 35.58 15.79 37.51
N GLU A 769 34.76 16.02 38.54
CA GLU A 769 34.77 15.24 39.79
C GLU A 769 33.96 13.95 39.65
N ILE A 770 32.84 13.99 38.90
CA ILE A 770 32.02 12.81 38.57
C ILE A 770 32.83 11.80 37.74
N ASN A 771 33.60 12.30 36.77
CA ASN A 771 34.45 11.48 35.91
C ASN A 771 35.73 10.97 36.59
N ALA A 772 36.12 11.57 37.73
CA ALA A 772 37.24 11.10 38.55
C ALA A 772 36.78 9.99 39.52
N GLN A 773 35.61 10.15 40.15
CA GLN A 773 34.98 9.12 40.98
C GLN A 773 34.60 7.87 40.16
N GLY A 774 34.05 8.05 38.95
CA GLY A 774 33.74 6.94 38.05
C GLY A 774 34.98 6.15 37.59
N ARG A 775 36.15 6.81 37.50
CA ARG A 775 37.42 6.15 37.18
C ARG A 775 38.03 5.41 38.38
N GLN A 776 37.91 5.96 39.59
CA GLN A 776 38.37 5.28 40.81
C GLN A 776 37.51 4.04 41.15
N LEU A 777 36.19 4.11 40.95
CA LEU A 777 35.29 2.97 41.16
C LEU A 777 35.54 1.83 40.15
N ARG A 778 35.91 2.15 38.90
CA ARG A 778 36.28 1.14 37.89
C ARG A 778 37.68 0.56 38.10
N ALA A 779 38.59 1.29 38.73
CA ALA A 779 39.93 0.81 39.08
C ALA A 779 39.93 -0.09 40.33
N ALA A 780 38.94 0.05 41.23
CA ALA A 780 38.78 -0.82 42.40
C ALA A 780 38.10 -2.17 42.07
N ALA A 781 37.33 -2.24 40.98
CA ALA A 781 36.59 -3.45 40.59
C ALA A 781 37.42 -4.48 39.78
N SER A 782 38.67 -4.16 39.43
CA SER A 782 39.53 -4.98 38.56
C SER A 782 40.65 -5.76 39.29
N GLN A 783 40.57 -5.88 40.62
CA GLN A 783 41.53 -6.65 41.44
C GLN A 783 40.88 -7.81 42.22
N THR A 784 40.15 -8.72 41.56
CA THR A 784 39.90 -10.07 42.10
C THR A 784 39.62 -11.06 40.97
N VAL A 785 40.56 -12.01 40.78
CA VAL A 785 40.43 -13.43 40.35
C VAL A 785 41.62 -13.81 39.44
N PRO A 786 42.38 -14.88 39.73
CA PRO A 786 43.60 -15.28 39.01
C PRO A 786 43.39 -16.28 37.86
N ASP A 787 44.35 -16.20 36.94
CA ASP A 787 44.81 -17.00 35.78
C ASP A 787 44.47 -18.50 35.66
N ASP A 788 44.13 -18.92 34.42
CA ASP A 788 44.90 -19.93 33.66
C ASP A 788 44.64 -19.83 32.12
N ALA A 789 45.69 -20.01 31.31
CA ALA A 789 45.93 -19.31 30.04
C ALA A 789 45.59 -20.04 28.71
N PRO A 790 45.38 -19.29 27.59
CA PRO A 790 45.33 -19.77 26.19
C PRO A 790 46.58 -19.39 25.34
N ALA A 791 46.81 -20.08 24.21
CA ALA A 791 47.89 -19.82 23.25
C ALA A 791 47.44 -19.10 21.95
N GLU A 792 47.87 -17.83 21.86
CA GLU A 792 48.41 -17.03 20.75
C GLU A 792 47.80 -16.97 19.33
N ARG A 793 47.33 -15.76 18.99
CA ARG A 793 47.42 -15.12 17.65
C ARG A 793 48.35 -13.89 17.75
N PRO A 794 49.10 -13.53 16.69
CA PRO A 794 50.15 -12.51 16.78
C PRO A 794 49.64 -11.06 16.75
N ARG A 795 50.43 -10.19 17.41
CA ARG A 795 50.23 -8.75 17.63
C ARG A 795 50.81 -7.89 16.48
N ILE A 796 50.22 -6.71 16.25
CA ILE A 796 50.90 -5.52 15.68
C ILE A 796 50.56 -4.29 16.53
N ALA A 797 51.50 -3.34 16.55
CA ALA A 797 51.88 -2.37 17.58
C ALA A 797 51.05 -1.05 17.62
N PRO A 798 51.22 -0.22 18.69
CA PRO A 798 50.35 0.91 19.02
C PRO A 798 50.87 2.25 18.46
N GLY A 799 49.95 3.10 18.01
CA GLY A 799 50.24 4.50 17.61
C GLY A 799 49.75 4.86 16.21
N ALA A 800 48.44 4.87 16.00
CA ALA A 800 47.78 5.62 14.93
C ALA A 800 46.34 5.92 15.37
N SER A 801 46.14 7.09 15.95
CA SER A 801 44.83 7.71 16.17
C SER A 801 44.62 8.72 15.06
N LEU A 802 43.53 8.65 14.31
CA LEU A 802 43.01 9.78 13.51
C LEU A 802 41.49 9.68 13.38
N GLU A 803 40.84 10.81 13.62
CA GLU A 803 39.43 11.14 13.36
C GLU A 803 39.20 11.50 11.86
N PHE A 804 37.90 11.68 11.54
CA PHE A 804 37.27 12.54 10.51
C PHE A 804 36.76 11.96 9.18
N ASP A 805 35.49 12.33 8.96
CA ASP A 805 34.74 12.74 7.75
C ASP A 805 34.51 11.84 6.52
N GLU A 806 33.31 12.09 5.98
CA GLU A 806 32.66 11.60 4.77
C GLU A 806 33.38 12.09 3.49
N ASP A 807 33.59 11.20 2.50
CA ASP A 807 33.28 11.41 1.07
C ASP A 807 33.79 10.27 0.15
N GLU A 808 33.11 10.16 -1.00
CA GLU A 808 33.47 9.54 -2.30
C GLU A 808 33.26 8.03 -2.62
N ALA A 809 32.55 7.84 -3.75
CA ALA A 809 32.44 6.62 -4.58
C ALA A 809 33.74 6.36 -5.39
N PRO A 810 33.80 5.43 -6.38
CA PRO A 810 33.43 4.01 -6.44
C PRO A 810 34.61 3.11 -6.90
N PHE A 811 34.63 1.80 -6.63
CA PHE A 811 35.52 0.85 -7.34
C PHE A 811 34.88 -0.54 -7.49
N VAL A 812 34.40 -0.89 -8.70
CA VAL A 812 35.04 -1.78 -9.70
C VAL A 812 35.32 -3.22 -9.18
N PRO A 813 34.68 -4.25 -9.80
CA PRO A 813 34.79 -5.64 -9.37
C PRO A 813 36.08 -6.29 -9.89
N THR A 814 36.76 -7.06 -9.04
CA THR A 814 37.87 -7.95 -9.43
C THR A 814 37.52 -9.42 -9.20
N GLU A 815 38.06 -10.23 -10.09
CA GLU A 815 37.54 -11.50 -10.55
C GLU A 815 37.86 -12.72 -9.67
N LYS A 816 37.05 -13.75 -9.91
CA LYS A 816 37.12 -15.12 -9.41
C LYS A 816 38.47 -15.80 -9.72
N ARG A 817 39.03 -16.48 -8.72
CA ARG A 817 40.08 -17.51 -8.90
C ARG A 817 39.46 -18.85 -9.29
N ALA A 818 40.02 -19.44 -10.34
CA ALA A 818 39.67 -20.73 -10.94
C ALA A 818 40.28 -21.95 -10.21
N ARG A 819 39.72 -23.14 -10.48
CA ARG A 819 40.39 -24.45 -10.34
C ARG A 819 40.51 -25.10 -11.73
N THR A 820 41.69 -25.64 -11.99
CA THR A 820 42.20 -26.37 -13.18
C THR A 820 41.58 -27.79 -13.28
N ASP A 821 41.58 -28.57 -14.37
CA ASP A 821 42.62 -28.93 -15.36
C ASP A 821 42.03 -29.55 -16.66
N SER A 822 42.60 -29.24 -17.84
CA SER A 822 42.77 -30.11 -19.04
C SER A 822 43.55 -29.36 -20.16
N PRO A 823 44.32 -30.05 -21.04
CA PRO A 823 45.54 -29.53 -21.69
C PRO A 823 45.33 -28.77 -23.03
N PRO A 824 46.38 -28.12 -23.60
CA PRO A 824 46.22 -26.95 -24.47
C PRO A 824 46.22 -27.27 -25.97
N SER A 825 45.60 -26.39 -26.77
CA SER A 825 45.85 -26.25 -28.20
C SER A 825 45.88 -24.78 -28.61
N ASP A 826 47.00 -24.34 -29.17
CA ASP A 826 47.32 -22.97 -29.55
C ASP A 826 46.40 -22.39 -30.65
N THR A 827 45.87 -21.20 -30.44
CA THR A 827 45.64 -20.14 -31.47
C THR A 827 45.13 -18.85 -30.80
N PRO A 828 45.62 -17.64 -31.18
CA PRO A 828 45.24 -16.40 -30.51
C PRO A 828 43.92 -15.83 -31.09
N VAL A 829 42.91 -15.59 -30.23
CA VAL A 829 41.64 -14.95 -30.60
C VAL A 829 41.54 -13.57 -29.93
N ALA A 830 41.24 -12.53 -30.72
CA ALA A 830 41.06 -11.14 -30.31
C ALA A 830 39.70 -10.91 -29.58
N PRO A 831 39.56 -9.87 -28.73
CA PRO A 831 38.37 -9.68 -27.88
C PRO A 831 37.11 -9.24 -28.66
N PRO A 832 35.89 -9.49 -28.13
CA PRO A 832 34.64 -9.24 -28.85
C PRO A 832 34.22 -7.75 -28.84
N VAL A 833 33.72 -7.27 -29.99
CA VAL A 833 33.26 -5.89 -30.22
C VAL A 833 31.79 -5.73 -29.79
N THR A 834 31.48 -4.75 -28.93
CA THR A 834 30.12 -4.43 -28.48
C THR A 834 29.36 -3.53 -29.47
N VAL A 835 28.11 -3.89 -29.82
CA VAL A 835 27.25 -3.14 -30.77
C VAL A 835 26.41 -2.08 -30.05
N ARG A 836 26.55 -0.80 -30.43
CA ARG A 836 25.68 0.30 -29.96
C ARG A 836 24.59 0.61 -31.01
N PRO A 837 23.28 0.57 -30.66
CA PRO A 837 22.20 0.89 -31.58
C PRO A 837 22.27 2.35 -32.10
N GLY A 838 22.14 2.54 -33.41
CA GLY A 838 22.12 3.85 -34.07
C GLY A 838 23.46 4.28 -34.69
N GLN A 839 24.57 3.57 -34.42
CA GLN A 839 25.87 3.92 -34.98
C GLN A 839 25.96 3.57 -36.48
N PRO A 840 26.35 4.50 -37.36
CA PRO A 840 26.55 4.21 -38.79
C PRO A 840 27.77 3.30 -38.98
N SER A 841 27.61 2.22 -39.73
CA SER A 841 28.67 1.27 -40.10
C SER A 841 28.56 0.86 -41.57
N GLU A 842 29.64 0.34 -42.15
CA GLU A 842 29.63 -0.21 -43.50
C GLU A 842 29.54 -1.74 -43.46
N CYS A 843 28.68 -2.28 -44.33
CA CYS A 843 28.49 -3.73 -44.40
C CYS A 843 29.77 -4.43 -44.86
N GLY A 844 30.28 -5.38 -44.07
CA GLY A 844 31.48 -6.14 -44.40
C GLY A 844 31.42 -6.96 -45.69
N ARG A 845 30.22 -7.22 -46.23
CA ARG A 845 30.01 -8.00 -47.47
C ARG A 845 29.67 -7.16 -48.70
N CYS A 846 28.85 -6.12 -48.54
CA CYS A 846 28.37 -5.31 -49.67
C CYS A 846 28.78 -3.84 -49.60
N HIS A 847 29.55 -3.46 -48.56
CA HIS A 847 30.08 -2.11 -48.30
C HIS A 847 29.06 -0.97 -48.26
N THR A 848 27.76 -1.30 -48.21
CA THR A 848 26.69 -0.32 -48.09
C THR A 848 26.63 0.22 -46.66
N ARG A 849 26.51 1.55 -46.52
CA ARG A 849 26.34 2.21 -45.23
C ARG A 849 24.96 1.93 -44.64
N PHE A 850 24.94 1.52 -43.37
CA PHE A 850 23.71 1.24 -42.63
C PHE A 850 23.91 1.50 -41.14
N SER A 851 22.84 1.80 -40.40
CA SER A 851 22.91 1.96 -38.95
C SER A 851 22.84 0.61 -38.26
N MET A 852 23.78 0.36 -37.34
CA MET A 852 23.78 -0.86 -36.53
C MET A 852 22.61 -0.81 -35.55
N ASN A 853 21.87 -1.91 -35.43
CA ASN A 853 20.82 -2.12 -34.44
C ASN A 853 21.20 -3.28 -33.52
N ARG A 854 20.39 -3.52 -32.47
CA ARG A 854 20.64 -4.59 -31.47
C ARG A 854 20.70 -6.00 -32.09
N TYR A 855 20.23 -6.17 -33.32
CA TYR A 855 20.17 -7.42 -34.06
C TYR A 855 21.21 -7.51 -35.19
N THR A 856 22.12 -6.54 -35.29
CA THR A 856 23.17 -6.50 -36.32
C THR A 856 24.24 -7.53 -35.98
N ARG A 857 24.40 -8.54 -36.83
CA ARG A 857 25.39 -9.60 -36.66
C ARG A 857 26.76 -9.10 -37.09
N ILE A 858 27.75 -9.20 -36.21
CA ILE A 858 29.17 -8.96 -36.54
C ILE A 858 29.82 -10.32 -36.77
N GLU A 859 30.33 -10.54 -37.98
CA GLU A 859 31.01 -11.78 -38.36
C GLU A 859 32.54 -11.58 -38.19
N PRO A 860 33.23 -12.41 -37.40
CA PRO A 860 34.66 -12.24 -37.15
C PRO A 860 35.46 -12.31 -38.46
N GLY A 861 36.26 -11.27 -38.75
CA GLY A 861 37.06 -11.13 -39.98
C GLY A 861 36.39 -10.38 -41.13
N ILE A 862 35.05 -10.27 -41.17
CA ILE A 862 34.29 -9.61 -42.25
C ILE A 862 33.68 -8.28 -41.77
N GLY A 863 33.29 -8.17 -40.50
CA GLY A 863 32.70 -6.95 -39.92
C GLY A 863 31.17 -7.03 -39.78
N ALA A 864 30.52 -5.89 -39.52
CA ALA A 864 29.08 -5.82 -39.32
C ALA A 864 28.32 -6.05 -40.63
N LEU A 865 27.22 -6.82 -40.61
CA LEU A 865 26.43 -7.13 -41.80
C LEU A 865 25.12 -6.35 -41.83
N CYS A 866 24.77 -5.77 -42.98
CA CYS A 866 23.48 -5.12 -43.18
C CYS A 866 22.35 -6.16 -43.22
N TRP A 867 21.11 -5.68 -43.08
CA TRP A 867 19.91 -6.51 -43.02
C TRP A 867 19.68 -7.42 -44.25
N GLN A 868 20.26 -7.08 -45.41
CA GLN A 868 20.17 -7.89 -46.63
C GLN A 868 21.21 -9.00 -46.70
N CYS A 869 22.39 -8.77 -46.12
CA CYS A 869 23.50 -9.75 -46.12
C CYS A 869 23.44 -10.73 -44.95
N ASN A 870 22.50 -10.55 -44.02
CA ASN A 870 22.26 -11.47 -42.89
C ASN A 870 21.28 -12.59 -43.31
N PRO A 871 21.70 -13.87 -43.38
CA PRO A 871 20.86 -14.95 -43.89
C PRO A 871 19.68 -15.27 -42.94
N LYS A 872 18.46 -15.26 -43.50
CA LYS A 872 17.19 -15.50 -42.77
C LYS A 872 17.01 -16.98 -42.39
N VAL A 873 16.62 -17.25 -41.15
CA VAL A 873 15.98 -18.52 -40.71
C VAL A 873 14.59 -18.63 -41.38
N PRO A 874 14.17 -19.82 -41.88
CA PRO A 874 12.94 -19.97 -42.65
C PRO A 874 11.67 -19.75 -41.83
N ARG A 875 10.68 -19.15 -42.49
CA ARG A 875 9.32 -18.88 -41.99
C ARG A 875 8.45 -20.14 -42.11
N THR A 876 7.92 -20.65 -41.00
CA THR A 876 6.73 -21.51 -40.98
C THR A 876 5.63 -20.92 -40.10
N ARG A 877 4.53 -20.54 -40.77
CA ARG A 877 3.19 -20.14 -40.31
C ARG A 877 3.09 -19.19 -39.10
N VAL A 878 3.11 -17.90 -39.43
CA VAL A 878 2.56 -16.82 -38.62
C VAL A 878 1.03 -17.00 -38.51
N GLN A 879 0.52 -17.23 -37.31
CA GLN A 879 -0.86 -16.86 -36.98
C GLN A 879 -0.93 -15.33 -36.86
N ALA A 880 -1.97 -14.73 -37.44
CA ALA A 880 -2.27 -13.30 -37.37
C ALA A 880 -2.26 -12.76 -35.93
N PRO A 881 -2.00 -11.46 -35.70
CA PRO A 881 -2.12 -10.87 -34.38
C PRO A 881 -3.55 -11.06 -33.87
N ARG A 882 -3.70 -11.80 -32.78
CA ARG A 882 -4.96 -11.88 -32.05
C ARG A 882 -5.19 -10.53 -31.36
N ARG A 883 -6.37 -9.95 -31.57
CA ARG A 883 -6.95 -8.89 -30.71
C ARG A 883 -6.74 -9.25 -29.23
N PRO A 884 -6.56 -8.28 -28.32
CA PRO A 884 -6.49 -8.57 -26.89
C PRO A 884 -7.75 -9.33 -26.48
N ARG A 885 -7.56 -10.58 -26.04
CA ARG A 885 -8.63 -11.36 -25.42
C ARG A 885 -8.82 -10.81 -24.01
N ALA A 886 -10.06 -10.48 -23.69
CA ALA A 886 -10.51 -10.26 -22.32
C ALA A 886 -9.91 -11.31 -21.37
N LYS A 887 -9.43 -10.84 -20.21
CA LYS A 887 -8.85 -11.68 -19.16
C LYS A 887 -9.85 -12.82 -18.84
N PRO A 888 -9.43 -14.09 -18.83
CA PRO A 888 -10.28 -15.15 -18.33
C PRO A 888 -10.54 -14.89 -16.84
N SER A 889 -11.81 -14.97 -16.45
CA SER A 889 -12.20 -15.09 -15.05
C SER A 889 -11.37 -16.21 -14.43
N ARG A 890 -10.49 -15.88 -13.47
CA ARG A 890 -9.91 -16.92 -12.63
C ARG A 890 -11.02 -17.41 -11.70
N SER A 891 -11.69 -18.47 -12.15
CA SER A 891 -12.39 -19.40 -11.28
C SER A 891 -11.49 -19.74 -10.10
N GLY A 892 -12.06 -19.71 -8.88
CA GLY A 892 -11.35 -19.89 -7.62
C GLY A 892 -10.50 -21.17 -7.54
N PRO A 893 -9.70 -21.31 -6.48
CA PRO A 893 -8.85 -22.47 -6.30
C PRO A 893 -9.74 -23.71 -6.13
N SER A 894 -9.81 -24.53 -7.18
CA SER A 894 -10.32 -25.89 -7.06
C SER A 894 -9.37 -26.67 -6.16
N VAL A 895 -9.80 -26.99 -4.95
CA VAL A 895 -9.13 -27.91 -4.01
C VAL A 895 -9.23 -29.38 -4.51
N GLY A 896 -9.11 -29.60 -5.82
CA GLY A 896 -9.35 -30.91 -6.44
C GLY A 896 -8.34 -31.35 -7.50
N ALA A 897 -7.27 -30.60 -7.76
CA ALA A 897 -6.47 -30.78 -8.98
C ALA A 897 -4.99 -31.15 -8.74
N VAL A 898 -4.70 -32.11 -7.85
CA VAL A 898 -3.34 -32.70 -7.72
C VAL A 898 -3.36 -34.23 -7.76
N VAL A 899 -4.50 -34.83 -8.08
CA VAL A 899 -4.62 -36.28 -8.25
C VAL A 899 -5.05 -36.51 -9.70
N ASP A 900 -4.18 -37.13 -10.51
CA ASP A 900 -4.61 -37.78 -11.76
C ASP A 900 -5.37 -39.08 -11.38
N ALA A 901 -6.36 -38.96 -10.48
CA ALA A 901 -7.26 -40.07 -10.16
C ALA A 901 -8.29 -40.15 -11.28
N ALA A 902 -8.46 -41.36 -11.82
CA ALA A 902 -9.74 -41.71 -12.41
C ALA A 902 -10.83 -41.27 -11.44
N VAL A 903 -11.75 -40.43 -11.90
CA VAL A 903 -12.85 -39.86 -11.11
C VAL A 903 -13.65 -41.02 -10.48
N GLN A 904 -13.27 -41.42 -9.27
CA GLN A 904 -14.06 -42.35 -8.48
C GLN A 904 -15.23 -41.56 -7.93
N VAL A 905 -16.42 -41.89 -8.41
CA VAL A 905 -17.67 -41.37 -7.89
C VAL A 905 -17.71 -41.68 -6.38
N PRO A 906 -17.89 -40.67 -5.49
CA PRO A 906 -17.99 -40.92 -4.06
C PRO A 906 -19.13 -41.90 -3.78
N SER A 907 -18.94 -42.80 -2.83
CA SER A 907 -19.99 -43.75 -2.46
C SER A 907 -21.18 -43.02 -1.85
N LEU A 908 -22.38 -43.60 -1.97
CA LEU A 908 -23.57 -43.04 -1.32
C LEU A 908 -23.33 -42.84 0.20
N GLN A 909 -22.61 -43.77 0.82
CA GLN A 909 -22.23 -43.68 2.23
C GLN A 909 -21.36 -42.46 2.52
N SER A 910 -20.36 -42.13 1.68
CA SER A 910 -19.52 -40.95 1.91
C SER A 910 -20.28 -39.64 1.69
N LEU A 911 -21.22 -39.61 0.74
CA LEU A 911 -22.13 -38.47 0.56
C LEU A 911 -23.05 -38.28 1.77
N CYS A 912 -23.64 -39.36 2.30
CA CYS A 912 -24.47 -39.30 3.50
C CYS A 912 -23.67 -38.80 4.72
N ILE A 913 -22.44 -39.28 4.92
CA ILE A 913 -21.56 -38.82 6.01
C ILE A 913 -21.24 -37.33 5.87
N GLN A 914 -20.99 -36.84 4.64
CA GLN A 914 -20.76 -35.42 4.39
C GLN A 914 -22.00 -34.57 4.72
N MET A 915 -23.19 -35.03 4.35
CA MET A 915 -24.45 -34.35 4.69
C MET A 915 -24.69 -34.32 6.20
N VAL A 916 -24.49 -35.45 6.89
CA VAL A 916 -24.62 -35.53 8.35
C VAL A 916 -23.62 -34.60 9.04
N ALA A 917 -22.36 -34.59 8.59
CA ALA A 917 -21.35 -33.69 9.12
C ALA A 917 -21.70 -32.21 8.92
N ALA A 918 -22.25 -31.84 7.75
CA ALA A 918 -22.65 -30.46 7.46
C ALA A 918 -23.77 -29.94 8.37
N HIS A 919 -24.59 -30.83 8.93
CA HIS A 919 -25.74 -30.49 9.79
C HIS A 919 -25.61 -31.07 11.21
N ILE A 920 -24.40 -31.40 11.66
CA ILE A 920 -24.18 -32.10 12.92
C ILE A 920 -24.71 -31.32 14.15
N GLU A 921 -24.68 -29.99 14.09
CA GLU A 921 -25.17 -29.10 15.16
C GLU A 921 -26.69 -29.22 15.41
N HIS A 922 -27.45 -29.74 14.45
CA HIS A 922 -28.89 -29.95 14.57
C HIS A 922 -29.26 -31.37 15.02
N ILE A 923 -28.27 -32.26 15.18
CA ILE A 923 -28.49 -33.67 15.48
C ILE A 923 -28.36 -33.91 16.99
N HIS A 924 -29.46 -34.34 17.62
CA HIS A 924 -29.49 -34.64 19.05
C HIS A 924 -29.01 -36.06 19.39
N ALA A 925 -29.10 -37.01 18.45
CA ALA A 925 -28.62 -38.38 18.61
C ALA A 925 -28.34 -39.02 17.25
N LEU A 926 -27.21 -39.75 17.13
CA LEU A 926 -26.80 -40.43 15.89
C LEU A 926 -27.45 -41.82 15.70
N GLY A 927 -28.13 -42.35 16.72
CA GLY A 927 -28.71 -43.69 16.68
C GLY A 927 -27.66 -44.80 16.56
N ARG A 928 -28.00 -45.92 15.91
CA ARG A 928 -27.09 -47.07 15.71
C ARG A 928 -26.30 -46.92 14.41
N LEU A 929 -25.13 -46.29 14.47
CA LEU A 929 -24.17 -46.27 13.37
C LEU A 929 -23.13 -47.39 13.53
N SER A 930 -22.61 -47.88 12.40
CA SER A 930 -21.45 -48.77 12.44
C SER A 930 -20.23 -48.02 12.96
N GLU A 931 -19.35 -48.71 13.69
CA GLU A 931 -18.13 -48.11 14.23
C GLU A 931 -17.28 -47.44 13.13
N ARG A 932 -17.22 -48.06 11.95
CA ARG A 932 -16.53 -47.51 10.77
C ARG A 932 -17.14 -46.18 10.31
N SER A 933 -18.47 -46.10 10.23
CA SER A 933 -19.16 -44.85 9.84
C SER A 933 -19.02 -43.76 10.90
N LEU A 934 -19.02 -44.14 12.18
CA LEU A 934 -18.81 -43.21 13.29
C LEU A 934 -17.38 -42.64 13.28
N GLN A 935 -16.37 -43.46 12.98
CA GLN A 935 -14.99 -43.00 12.79
C GLN A 935 -14.84 -42.10 11.55
N ASP A 936 -15.46 -42.44 10.42
CA ASP A 936 -15.44 -41.60 9.23
C ASP A 936 -16.14 -40.26 9.47
N LEU A 937 -17.25 -40.27 10.22
CA LEU A 937 -17.96 -39.06 10.64
C LEU A 937 -17.11 -38.20 11.60
N SER A 938 -16.48 -38.82 12.61
CA SER A 938 -15.52 -38.16 13.52
C SER A 938 -14.37 -37.51 12.74
N ARG A 939 -13.84 -38.19 11.72
CA ARG A 939 -12.77 -37.66 10.85
C ARG A 939 -13.22 -36.45 10.03
N VAL A 940 -14.43 -36.49 9.45
CA VAL A 940 -14.97 -35.36 8.66
C VAL A 940 -15.28 -34.16 9.56
N ILE A 941 -15.89 -34.38 10.72
CA ILE A 941 -16.19 -33.31 11.70
C ILE A 941 -14.92 -32.69 12.26
N SER A 942 -13.93 -33.52 12.61
CA SER A 942 -12.61 -33.05 13.06
C SER A 942 -11.93 -32.25 11.96
N LYS A 943 -11.97 -32.70 10.70
CA LYS A 943 -11.43 -31.95 9.55
C LYS A 943 -12.13 -30.61 9.34
N ASN A 944 -13.42 -30.53 9.63
CA ASN A 944 -14.20 -29.30 9.58
C ASN A 944 -14.03 -28.43 10.84
N ARG A 945 -13.30 -28.89 11.86
CA ARG A 945 -13.15 -28.26 13.19
C ARG A 945 -14.48 -28.01 13.91
N GLN A 946 -15.41 -28.95 13.77
CA GLN A 946 -16.76 -28.88 14.33
C GLN A 946 -16.93 -29.72 15.62
N LEU A 947 -15.85 -30.28 16.18
CA LEU A 947 -15.93 -31.06 17.42
C LEU A 947 -16.00 -30.13 18.64
N THR A 948 -17.21 -29.87 19.14
CA THR A 948 -17.47 -29.01 20.31
C THR A 948 -17.94 -29.84 21.52
N PRO A 949 -17.94 -29.28 22.74
CA PRO A 949 -18.44 -29.96 23.95
C PRO A 949 -19.89 -30.44 23.84
N GLN A 950 -20.72 -29.75 23.06
CA GLN A 950 -22.12 -30.11 22.83
C GLN A 950 -22.27 -31.31 21.88
N ILE A 951 -21.35 -31.43 20.92
CA ILE A 951 -21.35 -32.49 19.90
C ILE A 951 -20.64 -33.74 20.44
N LEU A 952 -19.68 -33.60 21.36
CA LEU A 952 -18.92 -34.69 21.93
C LEU A 952 -19.79 -35.85 22.47
N PRO A 953 -20.86 -35.61 23.26
CA PRO A 953 -21.75 -36.68 23.75
C PRO A 953 -22.35 -37.56 22.64
N LEU A 954 -22.48 -37.08 21.40
CA LEU A 954 -22.99 -37.87 20.28
C LEU A 954 -22.07 -39.06 19.93
N PHE A 955 -20.79 -38.94 20.26
CA PHE A 955 -19.77 -39.96 20.03
C PHE A 955 -19.49 -40.81 21.29
N LEU A 956 -20.18 -40.53 22.40
CA LEU A 956 -19.95 -41.17 23.69
C LEU A 956 -21.15 -42.05 24.07
N GLY A 957 -20.87 -43.08 24.85
CA GLY A 957 -21.87 -43.98 25.39
C GLY A 957 -21.25 -45.20 26.04
N ALA A 958 -21.96 -45.78 27.03
CA ALA A 958 -21.44 -46.88 27.84
C ALA A 958 -21.09 -48.16 27.06
N HIS A 959 -21.63 -48.33 25.85
CA HIS A 959 -21.40 -49.48 24.97
C HIS A 959 -20.20 -49.29 24.02
N ILE A 960 -19.64 -48.08 23.96
CA ILE A 960 -18.54 -47.76 23.05
C ILE A 960 -17.22 -48.22 23.68
N THR A 961 -16.49 -49.07 22.96
CA THR A 961 -15.20 -49.62 23.39
C THR A 961 -14.01 -48.93 22.72
N HIS A 962 -14.23 -48.25 21.59
CA HIS A 962 -13.20 -47.56 20.82
C HIS A 962 -13.62 -46.12 20.57
N VAL A 963 -12.87 -45.17 21.11
CA VAL A 963 -13.10 -43.74 20.94
C VAL A 963 -11.91 -43.16 20.20
N ARG A 964 -12.14 -42.59 19.01
CA ARG A 964 -11.11 -41.94 18.20
C ARG A 964 -11.56 -40.56 17.77
N LEU A 965 -10.90 -39.53 18.29
CA LEU A 965 -11.16 -38.12 18.04
C LEU A 965 -9.91 -37.49 17.46
N TYR A 966 -10.02 -36.89 16.27
CA TYR A 966 -8.87 -36.46 15.47
C TYR A 966 -8.52 -34.97 15.61
N ASP A 967 -9.40 -34.15 16.20
CA ASP A 967 -9.12 -32.74 16.54
C ASP A 967 -9.88 -32.36 17.81
N CYS A 968 -9.22 -32.47 18.96
CA CYS A 968 -9.76 -32.14 20.27
C CYS A 968 -9.43 -30.72 20.73
N SER A 969 -8.93 -29.85 19.83
CA SER A 969 -8.41 -28.52 20.20
C SER A 969 -9.46 -27.56 20.79
N ALA A 970 -10.74 -27.80 20.51
CA ALA A 970 -11.86 -27.02 21.02
C ALA A 970 -12.53 -27.62 22.27
N LEU A 971 -12.00 -28.72 22.82
CA LEU A 971 -12.57 -29.40 23.99
C LEU A 971 -11.88 -28.95 25.29
N PRO A 972 -12.60 -28.35 26.26
CA PRO A 972 -12.08 -28.00 27.58
C PRO A 972 -11.86 -29.23 28.46
N SER A 973 -11.12 -29.07 29.56
CA SER A 973 -10.80 -30.15 30.52
C SER A 973 -12.04 -30.91 31.03
N SER A 974 -13.12 -30.20 31.32
CA SER A 974 -14.41 -30.79 31.75
C SER A 974 -15.04 -31.75 30.72
N SER A 975 -14.74 -31.58 29.43
CA SER A 975 -15.19 -32.48 28.38
C SER A 975 -14.44 -33.81 28.40
N PHE A 976 -13.15 -33.81 28.74
CA PHE A 976 -12.36 -35.02 28.92
C PHE A 976 -12.77 -35.80 30.19
N GLU A 977 -13.11 -35.10 31.28
CA GLU A 977 -13.72 -35.76 32.45
C GLU A 977 -15.05 -36.42 32.09
N THR A 978 -15.87 -35.73 31.31
CA THR A 978 -17.16 -36.25 30.85
C THR A 978 -16.97 -37.44 29.92
N LEU A 979 -15.93 -37.42 29.08
CA LEU A 979 -15.54 -38.54 28.24
C LEU A 979 -15.21 -39.77 29.10
N ALA A 980 -14.41 -39.64 30.16
CA ALA A 980 -14.10 -40.75 31.06
C ALA A 980 -15.36 -41.33 31.74
N ARG A 981 -16.22 -40.46 32.26
CA ARG A 981 -17.47 -40.85 32.95
C ARG A 981 -18.46 -41.57 32.02
N LEU A 982 -18.56 -41.15 30.77
CA LEU A 982 -19.54 -41.69 29.81
C LEU A 982 -19.06 -42.95 29.08
N THR A 983 -17.76 -43.29 29.13
CA THR A 983 -17.18 -44.47 28.46
C THR A 983 -16.38 -45.39 29.43
N PRO A 984 -17.02 -45.94 30.48
CA PRO A 984 -16.31 -46.72 31.51
C PRO A 984 -15.67 -48.03 30.98
N HIS A 985 -16.10 -48.53 29.82
CA HIS A 985 -15.61 -49.77 29.20
C HIS A 985 -14.71 -49.54 27.99
N ALA A 986 -14.16 -48.33 27.83
CA ALA A 986 -13.24 -48.03 26.74
C ALA A 986 -11.96 -48.90 26.82
N ARG A 987 -11.59 -49.50 25.68
CA ARG A 987 -10.37 -50.29 25.48
C ARG A 987 -9.33 -49.54 24.66
N CYS A 988 -9.79 -48.74 23.70
CA CYS A 988 -8.95 -47.94 22.80
C CYS A 988 -9.40 -46.48 22.87
N ILE A 989 -8.48 -45.61 23.28
CA ILE A 989 -8.68 -44.16 23.34
C ILE A 989 -7.62 -43.51 22.45
N GLN A 990 -8.06 -42.77 21.43
CA GLN A 990 -7.22 -41.89 20.64
C GLN A 990 -7.76 -40.46 20.72
N LEU A 991 -6.95 -39.54 21.24
CA LEU A 991 -7.26 -38.12 21.35
C LEU A 991 -6.14 -37.32 20.68
N ASP A 992 -6.43 -36.81 19.49
CA ASP A 992 -5.49 -35.97 18.76
C ASP A 992 -5.70 -34.49 19.09
N TYR A 993 -4.61 -33.71 19.19
CA TYR A 993 -4.62 -32.27 19.53
C TYR A 993 -5.31 -31.96 20.88
N CYS A 994 -5.03 -32.75 21.91
CA CYS A 994 -5.63 -32.64 23.25
C CYS A 994 -4.91 -31.63 24.18
N GLY A 995 -4.62 -30.43 23.69
CA GLY A 995 -3.84 -29.40 24.38
C GLY A 995 -4.41 -28.91 25.72
N GLN A 996 -5.73 -29.00 25.90
CA GLN A 996 -6.43 -28.58 27.12
C GLN A 996 -6.60 -29.71 28.16
N LEU A 997 -5.98 -30.88 27.94
CA LEU A 997 -5.99 -31.98 28.90
C LEU A 997 -5.06 -31.69 30.08
N ASP A 998 -5.65 -31.34 31.23
CA ASP A 998 -4.93 -31.06 32.48
C ASP A 998 -4.83 -32.30 33.40
N ASP A 999 -4.12 -32.16 34.52
CA ASP A 999 -3.93 -33.25 35.49
C ASP A 999 -5.24 -33.75 36.09
N ALA A 1000 -6.21 -32.86 36.31
CA ALA A 1000 -7.49 -33.20 36.92
C ALA A 1000 -8.31 -34.09 35.99
N ALA A 1001 -8.45 -33.69 34.72
CA ALA A 1001 -9.09 -34.48 33.70
C ALA A 1001 -8.32 -35.78 33.43
N PHE A 1002 -7.00 -35.76 33.37
CA PHE A 1002 -6.21 -36.97 33.14
C PHE A 1002 -6.34 -38.00 34.26
N ARG A 1003 -6.47 -37.57 35.52
CA ARG A 1003 -6.73 -38.47 36.66
C ARG A 1003 -8.06 -39.21 36.53
N THR A 1004 -9.05 -38.66 35.84
CA THR A 1004 -10.31 -39.39 35.57
C THR A 1004 -10.11 -40.60 34.66
N PHE A 1005 -9.05 -40.64 33.86
CA PHE A 1005 -8.75 -41.78 32.99
C PHE A 1005 -8.37 -43.03 33.79
N PHE A 1006 -8.14 -42.89 35.09
CA PHE A 1006 -7.88 -44.03 35.99
C PHE A 1006 -9.13 -44.90 36.11
N GLU A 1007 -10.32 -44.36 35.83
CA GLU A 1007 -11.58 -45.12 35.82
C GLU A 1007 -11.67 -46.15 34.68
N TRP A 1008 -10.77 -46.11 33.69
CA TRP A 1008 -10.74 -47.10 32.60
C TRP A 1008 -9.95 -48.36 32.97
N HIS A 1009 -10.68 -49.32 33.57
CA HIS A 1009 -10.14 -50.61 34.01
C HIS A 1009 -9.88 -51.62 32.88
N ALA A 1010 -10.28 -51.30 31.64
CA ALA A 1010 -10.14 -52.18 30.48
C ALA A 1010 -9.28 -51.57 29.36
N LEU A 1011 -8.59 -50.45 29.64
CA LEU A 1011 -7.81 -49.72 28.65
C LEU A 1011 -6.57 -50.52 28.24
N THR A 1012 -6.48 -50.87 26.96
CA THR A 1012 -5.35 -51.58 26.35
C THR A 1012 -4.53 -50.69 25.42
N GLU A 1013 -5.18 -49.72 24.76
CA GLU A 1013 -4.54 -48.79 23.82
C GLU A 1013 -4.81 -47.34 24.21
N LEU A 1014 -3.73 -46.58 24.39
CA LEU A 1014 -3.79 -45.13 24.64
C LEU A 1014 -2.93 -44.39 23.61
N ASP A 1015 -3.55 -43.49 22.87
CA ASP A 1015 -2.93 -42.66 21.84
C ASP A 1015 -3.28 -41.19 22.11
N LEU A 1016 -2.27 -40.40 22.48
CA LEU A 1016 -2.43 -39.01 22.87
C LEU A 1016 -1.47 -38.13 22.08
N TYR A 1017 -2.02 -37.12 21.41
CA TYR A 1017 -1.23 -36.11 20.72
C TYR A 1017 -1.45 -34.73 21.33
N GLY A 1018 -0.34 -34.12 21.77
CA GLY A 1018 -0.29 -32.77 22.34
C GLY A 1018 -0.87 -32.58 23.74
N PRO A 1019 -0.78 -33.53 24.71
CA PRO A 1019 -1.20 -33.27 26.10
C PRO A 1019 -0.18 -32.37 26.84
N TYR A 1020 -0.18 -31.08 26.52
CA TYR A 1020 0.86 -30.14 27.01
C TYR A 1020 0.76 -29.81 28.51
N LEU A 1021 -0.44 -29.92 29.10
CA LEU A 1021 -0.69 -29.50 30.48
C LEU A 1021 -0.48 -30.63 31.51
N VAL A 1022 -0.48 -31.89 31.09
CA VAL A 1022 -0.29 -33.05 31.97
C VAL A 1022 1.14 -33.07 32.53
N ARG A 1023 1.28 -33.00 33.84
CA ARG A 1023 2.57 -33.01 34.56
C ARG A 1023 3.08 -34.43 34.76
N LYS A 1024 4.38 -34.54 35.03
CA LYS A 1024 5.08 -35.82 35.22
C LYS A 1024 4.49 -36.67 36.35
N GLU A 1025 4.03 -36.04 37.43
CA GLU A 1025 3.45 -36.76 38.58
C GLU A 1025 2.19 -37.52 38.16
N ALA A 1026 1.32 -36.88 37.35
CA ALA A 1026 0.11 -37.51 36.86
C ALA A 1026 0.39 -38.66 35.87
N TRP A 1027 1.44 -38.53 35.04
CA TRP A 1027 1.92 -39.62 34.19
C TRP A 1027 2.41 -40.81 34.99
N MET A 1028 3.23 -40.57 36.02
CA MET A 1028 3.74 -41.62 36.90
C MET A 1028 2.61 -42.34 37.64
N ASP A 1029 1.67 -41.59 38.23
CA ASP A 1029 0.49 -42.12 38.90
C ASP A 1029 -0.33 -43.01 37.95
N PHE A 1030 -0.54 -42.56 36.71
CA PHE A 1030 -1.26 -43.33 35.70
C PHE A 1030 -0.55 -44.63 35.32
N LEU A 1031 0.76 -44.57 35.06
CA LEU A 1031 1.56 -45.74 34.68
C LEU A 1031 1.63 -46.77 35.81
N GLN A 1032 1.70 -46.33 37.06
CA GLN A 1032 1.63 -47.23 38.23
C GLN A 1032 0.25 -47.89 38.34
N ALA A 1033 -0.83 -47.15 38.13
CA ALA A 1033 -2.19 -47.66 38.27
C ALA A 1033 -2.65 -48.54 37.08
N ARG A 1034 -2.21 -48.24 35.86
CA ARG A 1034 -2.77 -48.81 34.61
C ARG A 1034 -1.70 -49.35 33.64
N GLY A 1035 -0.41 -49.24 33.94
CA GLY A 1035 0.66 -49.69 33.04
C GLY A 1035 0.61 -51.18 32.69
N ALA A 1036 0.25 -52.06 33.65
CA ALA A 1036 0.31 -53.50 33.46
C ALA A 1036 -0.68 -54.06 32.40
N GLN A 1037 -1.76 -53.33 32.13
CA GLN A 1037 -2.79 -53.72 31.13
C GLN A 1037 -2.54 -53.11 29.75
N LEU A 1038 -1.65 -52.12 29.62
CA LEU A 1038 -1.40 -51.44 28.36
C LEU A 1038 -0.59 -52.33 27.41
N THR A 1039 -1.13 -52.52 26.20
CA THR A 1039 -0.42 -53.18 25.09
C THR A 1039 0.14 -52.17 24.10
N THR A 1040 -0.48 -50.99 24.00
CA THR A 1040 -0.12 -49.94 23.05
C THR A 1040 -0.13 -48.59 23.74
N LEU A 1041 0.99 -47.87 23.67
CA LEU A 1041 1.12 -46.51 24.15
C LEU A 1041 1.75 -45.65 23.06
N ARG A 1042 1.00 -44.67 22.57
CA ARG A 1042 1.48 -43.69 21.59
C ARG A 1042 1.36 -42.29 22.17
N LEU A 1043 2.49 -41.62 22.28
CA LEU A 1043 2.59 -40.26 22.77
C LEU A 1043 3.29 -39.43 21.70
N ARG A 1044 2.69 -38.27 21.39
CA ARG A 1044 3.25 -37.29 20.46
C ARG A 1044 3.24 -35.91 21.09
N GLU A 1045 4.34 -35.17 20.94
CA GLU A 1045 4.51 -33.79 21.44
C GLU A 1045 4.12 -33.64 22.93
N THR A 1046 4.70 -34.46 23.80
CA THR A 1046 4.47 -34.37 25.25
C THR A 1046 5.75 -33.89 25.96
N PRO A 1047 5.96 -32.57 26.14
CA PRO A 1047 7.23 -32.03 26.64
C PRO A 1047 7.50 -32.37 28.12
N ARG A 1048 6.45 -32.67 28.89
CA ARG A 1048 6.51 -32.93 30.35
C ARG A 1048 6.66 -34.41 30.71
N PHE A 1049 6.79 -35.29 29.72
CA PHE A 1049 7.08 -36.71 29.92
C PHE A 1049 8.60 -36.90 29.92
N ASP A 1050 9.18 -37.00 31.12
CA ASP A 1050 10.63 -36.97 31.36
C ASP A 1050 11.23 -38.37 31.60
N LEU A 1051 12.53 -38.40 31.92
CA LEU A 1051 13.26 -39.63 32.24
C LEU A 1051 12.59 -40.45 33.35
N ALA A 1052 12.08 -39.80 34.40
CA ALA A 1052 11.41 -40.49 35.51
C ALA A 1052 10.11 -41.18 35.06
N CYS A 1053 9.39 -40.59 34.10
CA CYS A 1053 8.23 -41.22 33.47
C CYS A 1053 8.64 -42.47 32.68
N VAL A 1054 9.76 -42.43 31.94
CA VAL A 1054 10.30 -43.59 31.21
C VAL A 1054 10.74 -44.71 32.16
N GLU A 1055 11.43 -44.39 33.26
CA GLU A 1055 11.79 -45.37 34.29
C GLU A 1055 10.55 -46.05 34.87
N THR A 1056 9.51 -45.26 35.18
CA THR A 1056 8.24 -45.75 35.70
C THR A 1056 7.51 -46.64 34.68
N LEU A 1057 7.54 -46.26 33.39
CA LEU A 1057 6.97 -47.03 32.29
C LEU A 1057 7.62 -48.41 32.19
N VAL A 1058 8.94 -48.49 32.19
CA VAL A 1058 9.69 -49.75 32.08
C VAL A 1058 9.40 -50.65 33.29
N ALA A 1059 9.25 -50.08 34.48
CA ALA A 1059 8.94 -50.83 35.70
C ALA A 1059 7.51 -51.40 35.75
N HIS A 1060 6.51 -50.68 35.22
CA HIS A 1060 5.09 -51.02 35.42
C HIS A 1060 4.34 -51.47 34.15
N ALA A 1061 4.93 -51.38 32.96
CA ALA A 1061 4.29 -51.78 31.69
C ALA A 1061 5.07 -52.90 30.95
N PRO A 1062 5.20 -54.12 31.54
CA PRO A 1062 6.00 -55.20 30.96
C PRO A 1062 5.38 -55.86 29.71
N HIS A 1063 4.07 -55.67 29.47
CA HIS A 1063 3.33 -56.29 28.37
C HIS A 1063 3.19 -55.40 27.13
N LEU A 1064 3.89 -54.26 27.11
CA LEU A 1064 3.81 -53.29 26.03
C LEU A 1064 4.41 -53.85 24.73
N ARG A 1065 3.61 -53.86 23.67
CA ARG A 1065 3.99 -54.36 22.33
C ARG A 1065 4.28 -53.24 21.36
N GLU A 1066 3.59 -52.11 21.49
CA GLU A 1066 3.77 -50.93 20.66
C GLU A 1066 4.01 -49.70 21.53
N LEU A 1067 5.18 -49.09 21.36
CA LEU A 1067 5.56 -47.85 22.00
C LEU A 1067 5.95 -46.84 20.93
N ARG A 1068 5.23 -45.73 20.86
CA ARG A 1068 5.60 -44.58 20.02
C ARG A 1068 5.80 -43.35 20.86
N LEU A 1069 7.00 -42.82 20.80
CA LEU A 1069 7.48 -41.63 21.49
C LEU A 1069 7.98 -40.64 20.44
N ALA A 1070 7.05 -40.13 19.63
CA ALA A 1070 7.37 -39.21 18.55
C ALA A 1070 7.41 -37.76 19.07
N GLN A 1071 8.44 -36.99 18.73
CA GLN A 1071 8.54 -35.57 19.12
C GLN A 1071 8.55 -35.37 20.65
N MET A 1072 9.33 -36.19 21.36
CA MET A 1072 9.46 -36.11 22.80
C MET A 1072 10.63 -35.19 23.18
N GLY A 1073 10.31 -34.06 23.81
CA GLY A 1073 11.29 -33.01 24.12
C GLY A 1073 12.32 -33.32 25.21
N ALA A 1074 12.04 -34.32 26.04
CA ALA A 1074 12.88 -34.76 27.15
C ALA A 1074 13.48 -36.16 26.95
N LEU A 1075 13.32 -36.78 25.77
CA LEU A 1075 13.88 -38.08 25.47
C LEU A 1075 15.36 -37.95 25.06
N ASP A 1076 16.26 -38.25 25.99
CA ASP A 1076 17.71 -38.28 25.78
C ASP A 1076 18.24 -39.72 25.63
N ASP A 1077 19.55 -39.88 25.37
CA ASP A 1077 20.19 -41.20 25.20
C ASP A 1077 20.03 -42.10 26.44
N ARG A 1078 19.91 -41.51 27.64
CA ARG A 1078 19.70 -42.24 28.89
C ARG A 1078 18.29 -42.81 28.93
N GLY A 1079 17.28 -42.00 28.63
CA GLY A 1079 15.88 -42.41 28.52
C GLY A 1079 15.69 -43.47 27.44
N ALA A 1080 16.28 -43.28 26.26
CA ALA A 1080 16.25 -44.25 25.18
C ALA A 1080 16.83 -45.61 25.62
N ARG A 1081 17.99 -45.61 26.28
CA ARG A 1081 18.65 -46.84 26.77
C ARG A 1081 17.77 -47.66 27.72
N LEU A 1082 16.98 -46.99 28.57
CA LEU A 1082 16.08 -47.68 29.52
C LEU A 1082 14.98 -48.49 28.82
N LEU A 1083 14.58 -48.09 27.61
CA LEU A 1083 13.56 -48.80 26.82
C LEU A 1083 14.00 -50.22 26.44
N ALA A 1084 15.30 -50.53 26.48
CA ALA A 1084 15.81 -51.89 26.29
C ALA A 1084 15.25 -52.90 27.32
N GLY A 1085 14.73 -52.43 28.47
CA GLY A 1085 14.08 -53.28 29.47
C GLY A 1085 12.71 -53.82 29.05
N LEU A 1086 12.09 -53.32 27.98
CA LEU A 1086 10.77 -53.73 27.50
C LEU A 1086 10.87 -54.95 26.56
N GLY A 1087 11.01 -56.14 27.14
CA GLY A 1087 11.27 -57.38 26.39
C GLY A 1087 10.13 -57.90 25.49
N ALA A 1088 8.94 -57.28 25.49
CA ALA A 1088 7.79 -57.69 24.68
C ALA A 1088 7.54 -56.78 23.46
N LEU A 1089 8.42 -55.80 23.21
CA LEU A 1089 8.20 -54.75 22.24
C LEU A 1089 8.41 -55.22 20.79
N HIS A 1090 7.42 -54.97 19.94
CA HIS A 1090 7.44 -55.29 18.52
C HIS A 1090 7.47 -54.03 17.63
N THR A 1091 6.96 -52.91 18.14
CA THR A 1091 6.94 -51.62 17.44
C THR A 1091 7.55 -50.56 18.34
N LEU A 1092 8.60 -49.92 17.83
CA LEU A 1092 9.29 -48.82 18.49
C LEU A 1092 9.38 -47.61 17.54
N ASP A 1093 8.94 -46.46 18.03
CA ASP A 1093 9.11 -45.17 17.36
C ASP A 1093 9.75 -44.21 18.36
N VAL A 1094 10.96 -43.76 18.05
CA VAL A 1094 11.73 -42.76 18.81
C VAL A 1094 12.11 -41.59 17.88
N SER A 1095 11.20 -41.27 16.96
CA SER A 1095 11.42 -40.23 15.95
C SER A 1095 11.42 -38.82 16.54
N GLN A 1096 12.29 -37.97 15.98
CA GLN A 1096 12.38 -36.54 16.25
C GLN A 1096 12.48 -36.16 17.75
N PRO A 1097 13.44 -36.71 18.52
CA PRO A 1097 13.64 -36.34 19.92
C PRO A 1097 14.16 -34.90 20.05
N GLY A 1098 13.65 -34.15 21.05
CA GLY A 1098 13.80 -32.70 21.20
C GLY A 1098 12.61 -31.93 20.60
N VAL A 1099 11.88 -31.08 21.34
CA VAL A 1099 12.29 -29.85 22.06
C VAL A 1099 11.62 -29.75 23.44
N SER A 1100 12.35 -29.41 24.51
CA SER A 1100 11.73 -29.11 25.83
C SER A 1100 11.79 -27.64 26.25
N GLN A 1101 12.50 -26.76 25.55
CA GLN A 1101 12.50 -25.31 25.82
C GLN A 1101 12.69 -24.47 24.54
N PRO A 1102 12.04 -23.30 24.42
CA PRO A 1102 12.33 -22.32 23.37
C PRO A 1102 13.81 -21.93 23.39
N GLY A 1103 14.51 -22.03 22.26
CA GLY A 1103 15.88 -21.54 22.10
C GLY A 1103 17.02 -22.54 22.37
N VAL A 1104 16.74 -23.78 22.78
CA VAL A 1104 17.77 -24.85 22.87
C VAL A 1104 17.64 -25.77 21.66
N PRO A 1105 18.72 -26.01 20.88
CA PRO A 1105 18.65 -26.94 19.74
C PRO A 1105 18.29 -28.34 20.25
N PRO A 1106 17.39 -29.07 19.56
CA PRO A 1106 16.98 -30.40 19.97
C PRO A 1106 18.21 -31.32 20.05
N ALA A 1107 18.44 -31.91 21.22
CA ALA A 1107 19.45 -32.94 21.37
C ALA A 1107 18.97 -34.20 20.65
N SER A 1108 19.55 -34.47 19.48
CA SER A 1108 19.29 -35.70 18.73
C SER A 1108 19.81 -36.92 19.50
N LEU A 1109 19.14 -38.07 19.36
CA LEU A 1109 19.66 -39.32 19.91
C LEU A 1109 20.93 -39.74 19.17
N THR A 1110 21.88 -40.27 19.91
CA THR A 1110 23.14 -40.80 19.38
C THR A 1110 23.12 -42.33 19.40
N ASP A 1111 24.14 -42.92 18.76
CA ASP A 1111 24.32 -44.38 18.78
C ASP A 1111 24.40 -44.95 20.21
N ALA A 1112 24.85 -44.16 21.19
CA ALA A 1112 24.97 -44.58 22.58
C ALA A 1112 23.62 -44.82 23.29
N GLY A 1113 22.54 -44.22 22.78
CA GLY A 1113 21.17 -44.43 23.23
C GLY A 1113 20.47 -45.56 22.49
N VAL A 1114 20.59 -45.59 21.15
CA VAL A 1114 19.81 -46.49 20.28
C VAL A 1114 20.43 -47.88 20.13
N VAL A 1115 21.77 -48.00 20.02
CA VAL A 1115 22.43 -49.31 19.84
C VAL A 1115 22.09 -50.33 20.95
N PRO A 1116 22.07 -49.96 22.26
CA PRO A 1116 21.66 -50.89 23.31
C PRO A 1116 20.23 -51.43 23.14
N ILE A 1117 19.32 -50.62 22.59
CA ILE A 1117 17.95 -51.04 22.31
C ILE A 1117 17.94 -52.08 21.18
N LEU A 1118 18.71 -51.83 20.11
CA LEU A 1118 18.81 -52.75 18.99
C LEU A 1118 19.51 -54.07 19.37
N ASP A 1119 20.53 -54.01 20.21
CA ASP A 1119 21.22 -55.22 20.71
C ASP A 1119 20.27 -56.09 21.56
N ALA A 1120 19.38 -55.48 22.36
CA ALA A 1120 18.42 -56.20 23.20
C ALA A 1120 17.15 -56.65 22.46
N LEU A 1121 16.57 -55.79 21.63
CA LEU A 1121 15.23 -55.95 21.04
C LEU A 1121 15.25 -56.21 19.53
N GLY A 1122 16.38 -56.00 18.84
CA GLY A 1122 16.47 -56.01 17.38
C GLY A 1122 15.98 -57.30 16.72
N MET A 1123 16.05 -58.45 17.40
CA MET A 1123 15.55 -59.72 16.87
C MET A 1123 14.02 -59.85 16.90
N GLN A 1124 13.32 -59.05 17.70
CA GLN A 1124 11.86 -59.11 17.86
C GLN A 1124 11.13 -57.93 17.23
N LEU A 1125 11.81 -56.80 17.07
CA LEU A 1125 11.26 -55.59 16.45
C LEU A 1125 10.81 -55.85 15.01
N ARG A 1126 9.56 -55.52 14.72
CA ARG A 1126 8.95 -55.59 13.38
C ARG A 1126 8.82 -54.22 12.74
N VAL A 1127 8.61 -53.19 13.54
CA VAL A 1127 8.44 -51.80 13.09
C VAL A 1127 9.38 -50.92 13.89
N LEU A 1128 10.25 -50.21 13.18
CA LEU A 1128 11.21 -49.29 13.78
C LEU A 1128 11.19 -47.95 13.04
N ASP A 1129 10.97 -46.88 13.79
CA ASP A 1129 11.08 -45.50 13.31
C ASP A 1129 12.20 -44.77 14.06
N LEU A 1130 13.23 -44.38 13.30
CA LEU A 1130 14.41 -43.63 13.75
C LEU A 1130 14.47 -42.22 13.14
N SER A 1131 13.38 -41.76 12.54
CA SER A 1131 13.40 -40.55 11.72
C SER A 1131 13.84 -39.29 12.47
N LYS A 1132 14.53 -38.39 11.76
CA LYS A 1132 15.02 -37.08 12.23
C LYS A 1132 15.97 -37.16 13.43
N ASN A 1133 16.76 -38.24 13.48
CA ASN A 1133 17.87 -38.38 14.41
C ASN A 1133 19.21 -38.13 13.68
N ASP A 1134 19.52 -36.86 13.43
CA ASP A 1134 20.67 -36.45 12.62
C ASP A 1134 22.04 -36.90 13.19
N ALA A 1135 22.11 -37.25 14.48
CA ALA A 1135 23.33 -37.69 15.14
C ALA A 1135 23.57 -39.21 15.12
N LEU A 1136 22.65 -40.00 14.54
CA LEU A 1136 22.87 -41.45 14.36
C LEU A 1136 23.83 -41.72 13.21
N THR A 1137 24.75 -42.65 13.42
CA THR A 1137 25.78 -43.00 12.44
C THR A 1137 25.62 -44.44 11.94
N ASP A 1138 26.59 -44.89 11.14
CA ASP A 1138 26.70 -46.25 10.61
C ASP A 1138 26.58 -47.33 11.70
N ALA A 1139 27.00 -47.04 12.93
CA ALA A 1139 26.96 -47.97 14.05
C ALA A 1139 25.53 -48.45 14.36
N THR A 1140 24.53 -47.57 14.27
CA THR A 1140 23.13 -47.92 14.51
C THR A 1140 22.56 -48.76 13.37
N ILE A 1141 22.82 -48.38 12.12
CA ILE A 1141 22.23 -49.04 10.94
C ILE A 1141 22.78 -50.45 10.73
N VAL A 1142 24.06 -50.70 11.03
CA VAL A 1142 24.65 -52.04 10.92
C VAL A 1142 24.08 -53.03 11.95
N ARG A 1143 23.46 -52.54 13.04
CA ARG A 1143 22.86 -53.34 14.11
C ARG A 1143 21.38 -53.64 13.91
N LEU A 1144 20.77 -53.23 12.80
CA LEU A 1144 19.37 -53.53 12.49
C LEU A 1144 19.14 -55.04 12.36
N GLY A 1145 18.06 -55.52 12.99
CA GLY A 1145 17.72 -56.93 13.04
C GLY A 1145 16.92 -57.43 11.84
N PRO A 1146 17.08 -58.71 11.44
CA PRO A 1146 16.50 -59.27 10.21
C PRO A 1146 14.97 -59.44 10.23
N SER A 1147 14.33 -59.33 11.39
CA SER A 1147 12.88 -59.47 11.58
C SER A 1147 12.08 -58.20 11.28
N LEU A 1148 12.75 -57.09 10.95
CA LEU A 1148 12.11 -55.83 10.59
C LEU A 1148 11.32 -55.96 9.29
N THR A 1149 10.07 -55.52 9.38
CA THR A 1149 9.11 -55.45 8.27
C THR A 1149 8.88 -54.01 7.82
N HIS A 1150 8.97 -53.05 8.74
CA HIS A 1150 8.78 -51.63 8.48
C HIS A 1150 9.95 -50.85 9.06
N LEU A 1151 10.65 -50.10 8.21
CA LEU A 1151 11.76 -49.24 8.61
C LEU A 1151 11.51 -47.82 8.09
N VAL A 1152 11.49 -46.87 9.02
CA VAL A 1152 11.43 -45.45 8.70
C VAL A 1152 12.69 -44.81 9.28
N ALA A 1153 13.53 -44.27 8.40
CA ALA A 1153 14.83 -43.73 8.77
C ALA A 1153 15.06 -42.39 8.06
N ASP A 1154 14.02 -41.57 8.01
CA ASP A 1154 14.04 -40.30 7.28
C ASP A 1154 14.97 -39.30 7.96
N GLY A 1155 15.81 -38.59 7.20
CA GLY A 1155 16.70 -37.54 7.71
C GLY A 1155 17.99 -38.03 8.37
N LEU A 1156 18.37 -39.31 8.23
CA LEU A 1156 19.65 -39.80 8.75
C LEU A 1156 20.83 -39.42 7.82
N VAL A 1157 21.26 -38.16 7.88
CA VAL A 1157 22.26 -37.59 6.95
C VAL A 1157 23.70 -38.11 7.22
N GLN A 1158 24.01 -38.53 8.45
CA GLN A 1158 25.36 -38.99 8.83
C GLN A 1158 25.65 -40.45 8.48
N VAL A 1159 24.67 -41.20 7.97
CA VAL A 1159 24.83 -42.62 7.61
C VAL A 1159 25.40 -42.75 6.19
N SER A 1160 26.48 -43.51 6.06
CA SER A 1160 27.12 -43.79 4.78
C SER A 1160 26.27 -44.73 3.90
N PRO A 1161 26.29 -44.56 2.57
CA PRO A 1161 25.63 -45.50 1.66
C PRO A 1161 26.14 -46.94 1.78
N THR A 1162 27.40 -47.13 2.20
CA THR A 1162 28.00 -48.44 2.44
C THR A 1162 27.37 -49.17 3.63
N ALA A 1163 27.07 -48.44 4.71
CA ALA A 1163 26.38 -49.01 5.86
C ALA A 1163 24.95 -49.43 5.51
N TRP A 1164 24.24 -48.62 4.72
CA TRP A 1164 22.92 -48.99 4.18
C TRP A 1164 22.98 -50.29 3.35
N VAL A 1165 23.94 -50.43 2.45
CA VAL A 1165 24.11 -51.65 1.66
C VAL A 1165 24.37 -52.86 2.56
N GLN A 1166 25.18 -52.72 3.61
CA GLN A 1166 25.46 -53.81 4.55
C GLN A 1166 24.21 -54.22 5.34
N ALA A 1167 23.46 -53.26 5.87
CA ALA A 1167 22.25 -53.51 6.63
C ALA A 1167 21.13 -54.11 5.76
N LEU A 1168 20.91 -53.58 4.55
CA LEU A 1168 19.84 -54.06 3.68
C LEU A 1168 20.05 -55.49 3.16
N ARG A 1169 21.28 -56.01 3.18
CA ARG A 1169 21.56 -57.43 2.88
C ARG A 1169 21.04 -58.39 3.95
N THR A 1170 20.92 -57.94 5.20
CA THR A 1170 20.42 -58.76 6.30
C THR A 1170 18.89 -58.65 6.45
N LEU A 1171 18.30 -57.56 5.98
CA LEU A 1171 16.87 -57.23 6.08
C LEU A 1171 16.02 -57.87 4.96
N THR A 1172 15.76 -59.17 5.06
CA THR A 1172 15.06 -59.94 4.02
C THR A 1172 13.53 -59.92 4.11
N HIS A 1173 12.96 -59.50 5.25
CA HIS A 1173 11.52 -59.49 5.51
C HIS A 1173 10.87 -58.11 5.34
N LEU A 1174 11.59 -57.17 4.76
CA LEU A 1174 11.21 -55.76 4.63
C LEU A 1174 10.01 -55.59 3.68
N GLU A 1175 8.93 -55.00 4.18
CA GLU A 1175 7.70 -54.68 3.45
C GLU A 1175 7.56 -53.18 3.18
N GLN A 1176 8.03 -52.33 4.11
CA GLN A 1176 7.96 -50.87 3.98
C GLN A 1176 9.29 -50.21 4.35
N VAL A 1177 9.75 -49.30 3.51
CA VAL A 1177 10.99 -48.55 3.69
C VAL A 1177 10.80 -47.08 3.36
N SER A 1178 11.23 -46.23 4.28
CA SER A 1178 11.34 -44.78 4.06
C SER A 1178 12.76 -44.32 4.35
N LEU A 1179 13.40 -43.73 3.33
CA LEU A 1179 14.77 -43.19 3.35
C LEU A 1179 14.78 -41.77 2.79
N VAL A 1180 13.94 -40.89 3.33
CA VAL A 1180 13.84 -39.50 2.86
C VAL A 1180 15.07 -38.71 3.29
N ARG A 1181 15.70 -37.95 2.38
CA ARG A 1181 16.90 -37.11 2.68
C ARG A 1181 18.05 -37.87 3.37
N CYS A 1182 18.32 -39.11 2.97
CA CYS A 1182 19.34 -39.98 3.58
C CYS A 1182 20.66 -40.03 2.79
N GLY A 1183 20.81 -39.23 1.72
CA GLY A 1183 22.04 -39.22 0.92
C GLY A 1183 22.32 -40.56 0.23
N ILE A 1184 21.28 -41.31 -0.14
CA ILE A 1184 21.42 -42.65 -0.73
C ILE A 1184 21.95 -42.58 -2.16
N THR A 1185 22.75 -43.60 -2.54
CA THR A 1185 23.30 -43.76 -3.90
C THR A 1185 22.61 -44.91 -4.64
N ASP A 1186 22.83 -44.99 -5.95
CA ASP A 1186 22.28 -46.05 -6.81
C ASP A 1186 22.50 -47.47 -6.25
N LYS A 1187 23.67 -47.73 -5.64
CA LYS A 1187 24.02 -49.04 -5.05
C LYS A 1187 23.05 -49.47 -3.94
N VAL A 1188 22.50 -48.52 -3.18
CA VAL A 1188 21.52 -48.79 -2.12
C VAL A 1188 20.21 -49.27 -2.74
N LEU A 1189 19.74 -48.59 -3.79
CA LEU A 1189 18.50 -48.97 -4.48
C LEU A 1189 18.64 -50.30 -5.22
N HIS A 1190 19.81 -50.58 -5.83
CA HIS A 1190 20.12 -51.90 -6.41
C HIS A 1190 20.09 -53.00 -5.35
N THR A 1191 20.62 -52.72 -4.15
CA THR A 1191 20.63 -53.70 -3.05
C THR A 1191 19.22 -53.97 -2.54
N LEU A 1192 18.38 -52.92 -2.39
CA LEU A 1192 16.95 -53.04 -2.07
C LEU A 1192 16.21 -53.91 -3.09
N ALA A 1193 16.39 -53.61 -4.37
CA ALA A 1193 15.77 -54.33 -5.46
C ALA A 1193 16.15 -55.84 -5.47
N ALA A 1194 17.38 -56.17 -5.06
CA ALA A 1194 17.87 -57.55 -5.03
C ALA A 1194 17.51 -58.34 -3.76
N HIS A 1195 17.45 -57.69 -2.58
CA HIS A 1195 17.36 -58.37 -1.28
C HIS A 1195 16.02 -58.16 -0.54
N ALA A 1196 15.12 -57.30 -1.03
CA ALA A 1196 13.81 -57.04 -0.45
C ALA A 1196 12.65 -57.54 -1.35
N PRO A 1197 12.44 -58.87 -1.48
CA PRO A 1197 11.43 -59.43 -2.39
C PRO A 1197 9.98 -59.17 -1.96
N ARG A 1198 9.75 -58.73 -0.72
CA ARG A 1198 8.42 -58.45 -0.16
C ARG A 1198 8.08 -56.95 -0.09
N LEU A 1199 8.92 -56.10 -0.68
CA LEU A 1199 8.79 -54.66 -0.58
C LEU A 1199 7.50 -54.16 -1.27
N ARG A 1200 6.60 -53.56 -0.48
CA ARG A 1200 5.31 -52.99 -0.92
C ARG A 1200 5.31 -51.48 -0.94
N VAL A 1201 6.03 -50.83 -0.02
CA VAL A 1201 6.09 -49.37 0.06
C VAL A 1201 7.54 -48.93 0.06
N LEU A 1202 7.90 -48.08 -0.90
CA LEU A 1202 9.23 -47.48 -0.99
C LEU A 1202 9.12 -45.96 -1.07
N ASN A 1203 9.77 -45.27 -0.15
CA ASN A 1203 9.89 -43.83 -0.14
C ASN A 1203 11.37 -43.43 -0.18
N VAL A 1204 11.76 -42.78 -1.28
CA VAL A 1204 13.12 -42.30 -1.55
C VAL A 1204 13.14 -40.80 -1.85
N ASN A 1205 12.16 -40.07 -1.31
CA ASN A 1205 11.97 -38.65 -1.54
C ASN A 1205 13.22 -37.82 -1.16
N SER A 1206 13.50 -36.77 -1.94
CA SER A 1206 14.57 -35.79 -1.69
C SER A 1206 15.98 -36.38 -1.59
N ASN A 1207 16.25 -37.44 -2.35
CA ASN A 1207 17.61 -37.97 -2.54
C ASN A 1207 18.16 -37.54 -3.90
N GLY A 1208 19.08 -36.57 -3.90
CA GLY A 1208 19.61 -35.93 -5.12
C GLY A 1208 20.65 -36.75 -5.89
N ASP A 1209 21.31 -37.71 -5.23
CA ASP A 1209 22.42 -38.50 -5.79
C ASP A 1209 21.96 -39.74 -6.58
N LEU A 1210 20.64 -39.94 -6.72
CA LEU A 1210 20.07 -41.02 -7.51
C LEU A 1210 20.13 -40.71 -9.01
N THR A 1211 20.57 -41.67 -9.80
CA THR A 1211 20.59 -41.58 -11.27
C THR A 1211 19.50 -42.45 -11.91
N PRO A 1212 19.21 -42.28 -13.22
CA PRO A 1212 18.27 -43.13 -13.95
C PRO A 1212 18.59 -44.63 -13.85
N ALA A 1213 19.87 -45.01 -13.78
CA ALA A 1213 20.29 -46.41 -13.72
C ALA A 1213 19.75 -47.14 -12.48
N ALA A 1214 19.58 -46.43 -11.36
CA ALA A 1214 19.01 -47.00 -10.14
C ALA A 1214 17.54 -47.42 -10.32
N PHE A 1215 16.76 -46.61 -11.02
CA PHE A 1215 15.36 -46.87 -11.30
C PHE A 1215 15.17 -47.89 -12.43
N GLU A 1216 16.09 -47.95 -13.38
CA GLU A 1216 16.13 -49.04 -14.37
C GLU A 1216 16.38 -50.39 -13.71
N ALA A 1217 17.30 -50.46 -12.73
CA ALA A 1217 17.52 -51.67 -11.95
C ALA A 1217 16.30 -52.06 -11.08
N LEU A 1218 15.61 -51.07 -10.51
CA LEU A 1218 14.36 -51.30 -9.78
C LEU A 1218 13.27 -51.87 -10.70
N ALA A 1219 13.14 -51.33 -11.92
CA ALA A 1219 12.22 -51.84 -12.93
C ALA A 1219 12.60 -53.26 -13.38
N ALA A 1220 13.90 -53.55 -13.55
CA ALA A 1220 14.38 -54.88 -13.93
C ALA A 1220 14.13 -55.96 -12.86
N ALA A 1221 14.23 -55.59 -11.57
CA ALA A 1221 13.96 -56.51 -10.47
C ALA A 1221 12.45 -56.73 -10.23
N ALA A 1222 11.61 -55.77 -10.63
CA ALA A 1222 10.15 -55.80 -10.53
C ALA A 1222 9.59 -56.29 -9.16
N PRO A 1223 9.99 -55.66 -8.03
CA PRO A 1223 9.44 -56.02 -6.73
C PRO A 1223 7.92 -55.75 -6.66
N PRO A 1224 7.16 -56.42 -5.78
CA PRO A 1224 5.71 -56.28 -5.65
C PRO A 1224 5.29 -54.96 -4.95
N LEU A 1225 5.82 -53.83 -5.42
CA LEU A 1225 5.55 -52.49 -4.89
C LEU A 1225 4.10 -52.07 -5.17
N GLU A 1226 3.43 -51.57 -4.15
CA GLU A 1226 2.08 -50.97 -4.21
C GLU A 1226 2.15 -49.44 -4.20
N ARG A 1227 3.12 -48.86 -3.47
CA ARG A 1227 3.31 -47.41 -3.36
C ARG A 1227 4.78 -47.02 -3.54
N LEU A 1228 5.01 -46.00 -4.37
CA LEU A 1228 6.33 -45.43 -4.62
C LEU A 1228 6.30 -43.91 -4.44
N ASP A 1229 7.15 -43.38 -3.55
CA ASP A 1229 7.37 -41.94 -3.43
C ASP A 1229 8.78 -41.58 -3.92
N VAL A 1230 8.81 -40.82 -5.01
CA VAL A 1230 10.02 -40.32 -5.67
C VAL A 1230 9.96 -38.79 -5.79
N GLY A 1231 9.25 -38.13 -4.88
CA GLY A 1231 9.22 -36.67 -4.81
C GLY A 1231 10.62 -36.07 -4.68
N PHE A 1232 10.85 -34.94 -5.33
CA PHE A 1232 12.11 -34.19 -5.35
C PHE A 1232 13.33 -34.98 -5.85
N VAL A 1233 13.11 -36.05 -6.63
CA VAL A 1233 14.17 -36.81 -7.30
C VAL A 1233 14.35 -36.27 -8.72
N ARG A 1234 15.41 -35.48 -8.94
CA ARG A 1234 15.63 -34.69 -10.18
C ARG A 1234 15.78 -35.52 -11.46
N CYS A 1235 16.26 -36.76 -11.33
CA CYS A 1235 16.48 -37.64 -12.48
C CYS A 1235 15.18 -38.29 -12.99
N MET A 1236 14.06 -38.14 -12.29
CA MET A 1236 12.78 -38.73 -12.67
C MET A 1236 12.18 -38.01 -13.88
N ASP A 1237 11.99 -38.74 -14.98
CA ASP A 1237 11.35 -38.26 -16.21
C ASP A 1237 10.21 -39.20 -16.65
N ASP A 1238 9.50 -38.82 -17.72
CA ASP A 1238 8.39 -39.61 -18.26
C ASP A 1238 8.81 -41.02 -18.72
N ALA A 1239 10.02 -41.16 -19.26
CA ALA A 1239 10.51 -42.42 -19.82
C ALA A 1239 10.79 -43.44 -18.72
N ILE A 1240 11.45 -43.02 -17.65
CA ILE A 1240 11.76 -43.83 -16.47
C ILE A 1240 10.46 -44.20 -15.76
N LEU A 1241 9.57 -43.23 -15.52
CA LEU A 1241 8.31 -43.49 -14.83
C LEU A 1241 7.42 -44.48 -15.59
N THR A 1242 7.34 -44.36 -16.91
CA THR A 1242 6.57 -45.30 -17.76
C THR A 1242 7.14 -46.72 -17.64
N ARG A 1243 8.46 -46.88 -17.70
CA ARG A 1243 9.11 -48.19 -17.53
C ARG A 1243 8.85 -48.81 -16.15
N ILE A 1244 8.86 -48.01 -15.09
CA ILE A 1244 8.54 -48.49 -13.72
C ILE A 1244 7.09 -48.98 -13.65
N VAL A 1245 6.14 -48.19 -14.17
CA VAL A 1245 4.71 -48.51 -14.15
C VAL A 1245 4.38 -49.77 -14.96
N ASP A 1246 5.07 -49.96 -16.09
CA ASP A 1246 4.91 -51.13 -16.96
C ASP A 1246 5.58 -52.38 -16.36
N ALA A 1247 6.76 -52.24 -15.75
CA ALA A 1247 7.50 -53.36 -15.16
C ALA A 1247 6.88 -53.86 -13.85
N ILE A 1248 6.25 -52.97 -13.06
CA ILE A 1248 5.66 -53.32 -11.76
C ILE A 1248 4.12 -53.29 -11.84
N PRO A 1249 3.47 -54.45 -12.05
CA PRO A 1249 2.01 -54.53 -12.19
C PRO A 1249 1.25 -54.35 -10.87
N THR A 1250 1.92 -54.41 -9.72
CA THR A 1250 1.29 -54.21 -8.40
C THR A 1250 1.17 -52.74 -8.01
N LEU A 1251 1.85 -51.83 -8.72
CA LEU A 1251 1.96 -50.41 -8.35
C LEU A 1251 0.60 -49.71 -8.51
N ARG A 1252 0.11 -49.09 -7.43
CA ARG A 1252 -1.19 -48.40 -7.38
C ARG A 1252 -1.06 -46.90 -7.18
N TYR A 1253 -0.05 -46.47 -6.44
CA TYR A 1253 0.14 -45.08 -6.03
C TYR A 1253 1.57 -44.60 -6.28
N VAL A 1254 1.73 -43.47 -6.95
CA VAL A 1254 3.02 -42.81 -7.14
C VAL A 1254 2.96 -41.35 -6.74
N SER A 1255 3.91 -40.92 -5.91
CA SER A 1255 4.08 -39.53 -5.49
C SER A 1255 5.27 -38.89 -6.23
N LEU A 1256 5.03 -37.73 -6.86
CA LEU A 1256 5.95 -37.04 -7.78
C LEU A 1256 6.14 -35.55 -7.46
N PHE A 1257 5.87 -35.12 -6.23
CA PHE A 1257 6.02 -33.71 -5.84
C PHE A 1257 7.41 -33.17 -6.16
N GLY A 1258 7.53 -32.01 -6.81
CA GLY A 1258 8.82 -31.38 -7.09
C GLY A 1258 9.67 -32.07 -8.18
N CYS A 1259 9.05 -32.88 -9.06
CA CYS A 1259 9.72 -33.52 -10.20
C CYS A 1259 9.33 -32.84 -11.54
N PRO A 1260 10.06 -31.78 -11.98
CA PRO A 1260 9.65 -30.93 -13.10
C PRO A 1260 9.79 -31.56 -14.49
N ASN A 1261 10.46 -32.72 -14.59
CA ASN A 1261 10.74 -33.42 -15.84
C ASN A 1261 9.68 -34.46 -16.21
N VAL A 1262 8.67 -34.67 -15.35
CA VAL A 1262 7.54 -35.58 -15.62
C VAL A 1262 6.38 -34.78 -16.24
N THR A 1263 6.18 -34.92 -17.55
CA THR A 1263 5.08 -34.30 -18.31
C THR A 1263 3.93 -35.29 -18.52
N ARG A 1264 3.02 -35.02 -19.48
CA ARG A 1264 1.74 -35.76 -19.67
C ARG A 1264 1.99 -37.12 -20.32
N GLY A 1265 2.71 -37.98 -19.61
CA GLY A 1265 2.88 -39.38 -19.94
C GLY A 1265 1.54 -40.09 -20.05
N VAL A 1266 1.38 -40.85 -21.13
CA VAL A 1266 0.26 -41.77 -21.32
C VAL A 1266 0.68 -43.10 -20.71
N PHE A 1267 0.21 -43.39 -19.50
CA PHE A 1267 0.47 -44.68 -18.86
C PHE A 1267 -0.42 -45.76 -19.47
N SER A 1268 0.15 -46.95 -19.69
CA SER A 1268 -0.57 -48.13 -20.19
C SER A 1268 -1.67 -48.61 -19.24
N ARG A 1269 -1.60 -48.24 -17.95
CA ARG A 1269 -2.40 -48.78 -16.85
C ARG A 1269 -2.85 -47.67 -15.88
N PRO A 1270 -4.05 -47.78 -15.27
CA PRO A 1270 -4.52 -46.79 -14.30
C PRO A 1270 -3.72 -46.86 -12.98
N VAL A 1271 -2.77 -45.94 -12.83
CA VAL A 1271 -2.01 -45.71 -11.59
C VAL A 1271 -2.37 -44.34 -11.04
N THR A 1272 -2.59 -44.22 -9.73
CA THR A 1272 -2.90 -42.94 -9.10
C THR A 1272 -1.61 -42.16 -8.91
N ILE A 1273 -1.45 -41.07 -9.66
CA ILE A 1273 -0.30 -40.20 -9.58
C ILE A 1273 -0.68 -38.92 -8.82
N VAL A 1274 0.11 -38.60 -7.80
CA VAL A 1274 -0.10 -37.45 -6.92
C VAL A 1274 1.13 -36.55 -6.94
N GLY A 1275 0.91 -35.24 -6.90
CA GLY A 1275 1.97 -34.24 -6.79
C GLY A 1275 2.56 -33.78 -8.11
N ARG A 1276 1.91 -34.11 -9.23
CA ARG A 1276 2.39 -33.75 -10.55
C ARG A 1276 2.13 -32.28 -10.87
N GLU A 1277 3.19 -31.54 -11.16
CA GLU A 1277 3.09 -30.12 -11.53
C GLU A 1277 2.58 -29.97 -12.96
N ARG A 1278 1.49 -29.22 -13.15
CA ARG A 1278 1.06 -28.79 -14.49
C ARG A 1278 2.01 -27.69 -14.96
N ARG A 1279 2.84 -27.97 -15.98
CA ARG A 1279 3.47 -26.89 -16.75
C ARG A 1279 2.36 -26.05 -17.39
N SER A 1280 2.26 -24.79 -16.98
CA SER A 1280 1.37 -23.76 -17.54
C SER A 1280 1.79 -23.35 -18.94
#